data_AF-A0A835CUW5-F1
#
_entry.id   AF-A0A835CUW5-F1
#
_cell.length_a   1.000
_cell.length_b   1.000
_cell.length_c   1.000
_cell.angle_alpha   90.00
_cell.angle_beta   90.00
_cell.angle_gamma   90.00
#
_symmetry.space_group_name_H-M   'P 1'
#
loop_
_entity.id
_entity.type
_entity.pdbx_description
1 polymer ?
#
loop_
_entity_poly.entity_id
_entity_poly.type
_entity_poly.pdbx_seq_one_letter_code
_entity_poly.pdbx_strand_id
1 'polypeptide(L)'
;MLHLCLKKLKINNNNIKTIINKLNYDGKNISVIKRTISNKINIPIDDKNIVSSKYKNINLFDGYYLHDYIFKNVDKWLDKTAVICSESGKSYTYAELKNKTSRLVASFKKMNLRPGDTIATVLPNLPEYAIIILAASQAGLKLTLINPIYTAAEINKQLVNSETSLVVSVSSRYPVVAQSITGIKSIKHPIVIVDYENNTRPSGTIKFDDLVVDDNGNIEEFKNTNHDNTNDTVLLPYSSGTTGLPKGVELTHRNIVSNLAQIDHENFKIMEQAIGNYQEVIPVFLPIYHIYSYTMLLCDGLSNGAKLITMPTFTSNTFLDVLNKHRVTNLYVAPPVLQLIANDERFKKKHIESLKELISGGAPAGEEIMNKIKLKLGDSFMFSQGYGMSETSPLLTRGKNGPYGSVGQVVPNTDMRIVGVDNDNLGQNLDIDKIGEIQASGPQVMKGYFKNPQATSETMDGKWLKTGDLGNFDKDGNLWITGRMKELIKVKGLQVSPPELEDLLHSHDKISDVAVIGVPHDRFGEIPKAFVVAKQGVQINEDEIKKFVAEKVADYKQLGHVVFIDQIPKSPAGKILRRQLQKISCIFTMSVTTMDYGPSLITSTLACETMNRAEQPCRFDDSTSFMQNKCGNMTAFMLLLQTVMLNDCEIADPCRRPETNDINDDEQFDFIVVGAGLAGPVIVRRLVDHFPSSSILLVEAGPSEPTMNSFPGFAFNAINSDLDWNFKTEPTEGNPTACLETDGVCSWPRGKMISGTSGFYGMMYIRGHPDIYNSWADDGSTGWSYDEIEKYFDRAEDFQDYGMIPNDIDDDGGYYYDNDDEEDDDDDDDDNNDIDNNDIDNNDIDDNDNDNNSTEEDSNIALLKVEYFHHNPMFSDVILTAAQELGYTEPTWKGPNQTGFLHAPMITDNGQRGTTSRFYLRPIAHAENLKVLINAYVTRIIKNEQDNGVDGIELIDKKGNKKIIKANKEVIISAGAVGSPQILLSSGIGPKEDLENLNISVWQDLPVGKNLHNHVSVGISMSINDTYYQDITLESINEFIDNRSGPLSSTGITQITAFLESNYSIPGVPDIQIFFDGFSSVCPNYGLDRECHNGRSKSCPDRRSITARPTTVIPRTRGTLKLRSNNPEDPPLIYPDYFTDPVDLEILLDGIKKVTELPETDAMKAWDLRLEEEIIPECSSYEFASDFYWRCLSRVKTGPENHQAGTCKMGAADDPSSVVDPELRVIGISGLRVADASIFPTVPNGNPAAGIVMVAEKAADLIIQTWDKE
;
A
#
# COMPACT_ATOMS: atom_id res chain seq x y z
N MET A 1 4.11 -4.68 14.81
CA MET A 1 3.12 -5.07 13.78
C MET A 1 3.05 -4.06 12.63
N LEU A 2 2.73 -2.78 12.90
CA LEU A 2 2.66 -1.68 11.92
C LEU A 2 3.90 -1.56 11.00
N HIS A 3 5.11 -1.59 11.58
CA HIS A 3 6.39 -1.54 10.85
C HIS A 3 6.59 -2.71 9.85
N LEU A 4 6.19 -3.93 10.24
CA LEU A 4 6.26 -5.12 9.37
C LEU A 4 5.22 -5.06 8.25
N CYS A 5 4.05 -4.46 8.51
CA CYS A 5 3.03 -4.22 7.50
C CYS A 5 3.52 -3.20 6.46
N LEU A 6 4.02 -2.03 6.88
CA LEU A 6 4.54 -1.00 5.97
C LEU A 6 5.69 -1.50 5.09
N LYS A 7 6.62 -2.28 5.68
CA LYS A 7 7.73 -2.90 4.94
C LYS A 7 7.27 -3.97 3.94
N LYS A 8 6.19 -4.71 4.25
CA LYS A 8 5.57 -5.67 3.32
C LYS A 8 4.76 -5.02 2.21
N LEU A 9 4.16 -3.86 2.48
CA LEU A 9 3.38 -3.07 1.52
C LEU A 9 4.26 -2.23 0.58
N LYS A 10 5.59 -2.24 0.77
CA LYS A 10 6.58 -1.48 0.00
C LYS A 10 6.32 0.04 -0.03
N ILE A 11 5.59 0.59 0.95
CA ILE A 11 5.36 2.04 1.00
C ILE A 11 6.67 2.74 1.34
N ASN A 12 7.23 3.44 0.36
CA ASN A 12 8.60 3.94 0.39
C ASN A 12 8.71 5.38 0.89
N ASN A 13 7.83 5.80 1.81
CA ASN A 13 7.87 7.18 2.29
C ASN A 13 9.00 7.35 3.33
N ASN A 14 10.02 8.16 3.00
CA ASN A 14 11.12 8.51 3.90
C ASN A 14 10.63 9.25 5.17
N ASN A 15 9.52 10.00 5.08
CA ASN A 15 8.89 10.63 6.24
C ASN A 15 8.27 9.58 7.18
N ILE A 16 7.66 8.51 6.66
CA ILE A 16 7.14 7.35 7.44
C ILE A 16 8.24 6.64 8.24
N LYS A 17 9.45 6.50 7.66
CA LYS A 17 10.63 6.01 8.40
C LYS A 17 11.01 6.95 9.55
N THR A 18 10.90 8.26 9.36
CA THR A 18 11.16 9.28 10.38
C THR A 18 10.12 9.28 11.50
N ILE A 19 8.84 9.00 11.21
CA ILE A 19 7.76 8.79 12.21
C ILE A 19 8.11 7.64 13.15
N ILE A 20 8.54 6.52 12.55
CA ILE A 20 8.89 5.30 13.28
C ILE A 20 10.18 5.50 14.09
N ASN A 21 11.11 6.32 13.59
CA ASN A 21 12.34 6.67 14.29
C ASN A 21 12.08 7.65 15.45
N LYS A 22 11.14 8.59 15.33
CA LYS A 22 10.76 9.55 16.39
C LYS A 22 9.95 8.94 17.51
N LEU A 23 9.03 8.00 17.21
CA LEU A 23 8.32 7.22 18.24
C LEU A 23 9.26 6.32 19.07
N ASN A 24 10.49 6.10 18.60
CA ASN A 24 11.51 5.30 19.27
C ASN A 24 12.68 6.13 19.84
N TYR A 25 12.60 7.46 19.84
CA TYR A 25 13.71 8.31 20.27
C TYR A 25 13.44 9.02 21.60
N ASP A 26 13.82 8.34 22.68
CA ASP A 26 14.39 9.01 23.85
C ASP A 26 15.70 8.28 24.19
N GLY A 27 16.84 8.87 23.78
CA GLY A 27 18.18 8.51 24.25
C GLY A 27 19.17 7.88 23.27
N LYS A 28 19.79 8.71 22.41
CA LYS A 28 21.23 8.83 22.03
C LYS A 28 22.13 7.57 22.19
N ASN A 29 23.02 7.17 21.28
CA ASN A 29 23.82 7.93 20.31
C ASN A 29 24.39 6.99 19.24
N ILE A 30 24.47 7.50 18.02
CA ILE A 30 25.11 6.93 16.83
C ILE A 30 26.61 7.24 16.88
N SER A 31 27.48 6.26 16.66
CA SER A 31 28.75 6.49 15.94
C SER A 31 29.39 5.18 15.44
N VAL A 32 29.99 5.31 14.26
CA VAL A 32 31.00 4.46 13.61
C VAL A 32 30.49 3.33 12.70
N ILE A 33 30.26 3.70 11.43
CA ILE A 33 30.50 2.85 10.26
C ILE A 33 31.95 3.08 9.81
N LYS A 34 32.73 2.00 9.67
CA LYS A 34 33.57 1.68 8.49
C LYS A 34 34.59 0.60 8.84
N ARG A 35 34.43 -0.61 8.25
CA ARG A 35 35.54 -1.33 7.63
C ARG A 35 35.02 -2.42 6.68
N THR A 36 34.95 -2.10 5.40
CA THR A 36 34.88 -3.08 4.33
C THR A 36 36.32 -3.47 3.98
N ILE A 37 36.68 -4.74 4.18
CA ILE A 37 37.85 -5.33 3.52
C ILE A 37 37.31 -6.15 2.36
N SER A 38 37.65 -5.66 1.16
CA SER A 38 37.54 -6.35 -0.12
C SER A 38 38.33 -7.66 -0.08
N ASN A 39 37.68 -8.76 -0.46
CA ASN A 39 38.32 -9.85 -1.19
C ASN A 39 37.31 -10.34 -2.24
N LYS A 40 37.65 -10.11 -3.51
CA LYS A 40 36.97 -10.70 -4.68
C LYS A 40 36.88 -12.21 -4.50
N ILE A 41 35.70 -12.80 -4.65
CA ILE A 41 35.55 -14.23 -4.85
C ILE A 41 34.66 -14.44 -6.07
N ASN A 42 35.22 -15.06 -7.12
CA ASN A 42 34.48 -15.58 -8.25
C ASN A 42 33.57 -16.72 -7.79
N ILE A 43 32.28 -16.65 -8.09
CA ILE A 43 31.36 -17.78 -7.95
C ILE A 43 31.71 -18.79 -9.05
N PRO A 44 31.87 -20.09 -8.76
CA PRO A 44 32.02 -21.12 -9.77
C PRO A 44 30.64 -21.46 -10.34
N ILE A 45 30.31 -20.83 -11.46
CA ILE A 45 29.08 -21.05 -12.23
C ILE A 45 29.49 -21.59 -13.60
N ASP A 46 28.84 -22.67 -14.04
CA ASP A 46 29.07 -23.22 -15.38
C ASP A 46 28.19 -22.55 -16.45
N ASP A 47 28.43 -22.88 -17.73
CA ASP A 47 27.66 -22.36 -18.87
C ASP A 47 26.16 -22.73 -18.85
N LYS A 48 25.70 -23.48 -17.83
CA LYS A 48 24.31 -23.89 -17.60
C LYS A 48 23.74 -23.28 -16.32
N ASN A 49 24.37 -22.24 -15.77
CA ASN A 49 23.97 -21.56 -14.54
C ASN A 49 23.91 -22.50 -13.31
N ILE A 50 24.73 -23.55 -13.29
CA ILE A 50 24.86 -24.41 -12.10
C ILE A 50 25.93 -23.83 -11.19
N VAL A 51 25.54 -23.53 -9.95
CA VAL A 51 26.44 -23.04 -8.90
C VAL A 51 27.00 -24.23 -8.13
N SER A 52 28.28 -24.51 -8.32
CA SER A 52 28.99 -25.54 -7.55
C SER A 52 29.70 -24.94 -6.33
N SER A 53 29.97 -25.77 -5.32
CA SER A 53 30.79 -25.34 -4.19
C SER A 53 32.18 -24.91 -4.66
N LYS A 54 32.59 -23.69 -4.29
CA LYS A 54 33.95 -23.17 -4.53
C LYS A 54 35.02 -23.83 -3.66
N TYR A 55 34.60 -24.64 -2.70
CA TYR A 55 35.48 -25.28 -1.73
C TYR A 55 35.93 -26.65 -2.22
N LYS A 56 37.09 -27.11 -1.76
CA LYS A 56 37.68 -28.37 -2.22
C LYS A 56 36.74 -29.54 -1.96
N ASN A 57 36.54 -30.37 -2.99
CA ASN A 57 35.82 -31.62 -2.84
C ASN A 57 36.47 -32.51 -1.77
N ILE A 58 35.62 -33.14 -0.98
CA ILE A 58 35.97 -34.05 0.10
C ILE A 58 35.79 -35.48 -0.42
N ASN A 59 36.70 -36.38 -0.05
CA ASN A 59 36.66 -37.79 -0.43
C ASN A 59 36.48 -38.73 0.79
N LEU A 60 36.24 -38.17 1.99
CA LEU A 60 36.34 -38.84 3.30
C LEU A 60 35.00 -39.40 3.85
N PHE A 61 34.09 -39.83 2.98
CA PHE A 61 32.77 -40.34 3.40
C PHE A 61 32.31 -41.62 2.68
N ASP A 62 32.99 -42.03 1.60
CA ASP A 62 32.66 -43.30 0.95
C ASP A 62 33.20 -44.48 1.79
N GLY A 63 32.35 -45.47 2.05
CA GLY A 63 32.72 -46.68 2.80
C GLY A 63 32.65 -46.57 4.33
N TYR A 64 32.12 -45.48 4.90
CA TYR A 64 31.89 -45.35 6.34
C TYR A 64 30.44 -45.61 6.73
N TYR A 65 30.22 -46.50 7.70
CA TYR A 65 28.97 -46.54 8.44
C TYR A 65 28.90 -45.38 9.44
N LEU A 66 27.68 -44.89 9.70
CA LEU A 66 27.44 -43.78 10.62
C LEU A 66 28.09 -44.00 12.01
N HIS A 67 27.98 -45.20 12.57
CA HIS A 67 28.56 -45.51 13.88
C HIS A 67 30.10 -45.54 13.84
N ASP A 68 30.70 -46.06 12.78
CA ASP A 68 32.15 -46.06 12.58
C ASP A 68 32.70 -44.64 12.42
N TYR A 69 32.01 -43.80 11.66
CA TYR A 69 32.39 -42.40 11.49
C TYR A 69 32.38 -41.63 12.83
N ILE A 70 31.32 -41.81 13.62
CA ILE A 70 31.20 -41.17 14.94
C ILE A 70 32.29 -41.67 15.89
N PHE A 71 32.62 -42.97 15.86
CA PHE A 71 33.65 -43.55 16.72
C PHE A 71 35.07 -43.49 16.17
N LYS A 72 35.30 -42.95 14.96
CA LYS A 72 36.61 -42.97 14.27
C LYS A 72 37.78 -42.44 15.11
N ASN A 73 37.50 -41.47 15.99
CA ASN A 73 38.48 -40.81 16.85
C ASN A 73 38.18 -40.99 18.35
N VAL A 74 37.25 -41.88 18.73
CA VAL A 74 36.73 -41.97 20.11
C VAL A 74 37.82 -42.24 21.15
N ASP A 75 38.87 -42.96 20.75
CA ASP A 75 39.98 -43.34 21.63
C ASP A 75 40.77 -42.11 22.15
N LYS A 76 40.61 -40.94 21.51
CA LYS A 76 41.21 -39.68 21.95
C LYS A 76 40.51 -39.06 23.17
N TRP A 77 39.29 -39.49 23.52
CA TRP A 77 38.45 -38.83 24.53
C TRP A 77 37.51 -39.78 25.28
N LEU A 78 37.92 -41.05 25.47
CA LEU A 78 37.11 -42.08 26.13
C LEU A 78 36.63 -41.69 27.54
N ASP A 79 37.44 -40.96 28.29
CA ASP A 79 37.18 -40.53 29.66
C ASP A 79 36.28 -39.28 29.76
N LYS A 80 36.06 -38.57 28.65
CA LYS A 80 35.22 -37.36 28.64
C LYS A 80 33.73 -37.70 28.67
N THR A 81 32.93 -36.80 29.23
CA THR A 81 31.46 -36.89 29.19
C THR A 81 30.97 -36.70 27.76
N ALA A 82 30.25 -37.68 27.21
CA ALA A 82 29.62 -37.58 25.90
C ALA A 82 28.26 -36.89 25.99
N VAL A 83 27.38 -37.40 26.87
CA VAL A 83 26.01 -36.93 27.03
C VAL A 83 25.65 -36.81 28.52
N ILE A 84 24.87 -35.79 28.88
CA ILE A 84 24.33 -35.60 30.24
C ILE A 84 22.94 -34.97 30.20
N CYS A 85 22.02 -35.47 31.01
CA CYS A 85 20.68 -34.90 31.15
C CYS A 85 20.71 -33.68 32.09
N SER A 86 20.16 -32.55 31.65
CA SER A 86 20.08 -31.32 32.47
C SER A 86 19.17 -31.49 33.69
N GLU A 87 18.15 -32.33 33.59
CA GLU A 87 17.13 -32.53 34.64
C GLU A 87 17.52 -33.66 35.61
N SER A 88 17.79 -34.86 35.09
CA SER A 88 18.09 -36.03 35.94
C SER A 88 19.55 -36.14 36.36
N GLY A 89 20.46 -35.41 35.71
CA GLY A 89 21.91 -35.52 35.92
C GLY A 89 22.55 -36.82 35.43
N LYS A 90 21.76 -37.77 34.89
CA LYS A 90 22.27 -39.02 34.31
C LYS A 90 23.22 -38.68 33.16
N SER A 91 24.40 -39.29 33.17
CA SER A 91 25.47 -38.99 32.22
C SER A 91 26.20 -40.24 31.77
N TYR A 92 26.77 -40.20 30.57
CA TYR A 92 27.64 -41.24 30.04
C TYR A 92 28.92 -40.63 29.48
N THR A 93 30.05 -41.22 29.83
CA THR A 93 31.34 -40.99 29.16
C THR A 93 31.35 -41.61 27.77
N TYR A 94 32.30 -41.22 26.92
CA TYR A 94 32.47 -41.85 25.60
C TYR A 94 32.77 -43.35 25.70
N ALA A 95 33.53 -43.78 26.70
CA ALA A 95 33.76 -45.20 26.99
C ALA A 95 32.45 -45.94 27.33
N GLU A 96 31.64 -45.37 28.22
CA GLU A 96 30.35 -45.95 28.59
C GLU A 96 29.37 -45.96 27.41
N LEU A 97 29.35 -44.90 26.60
CA LEU A 97 28.53 -44.82 25.39
C LEU A 97 28.89 -45.91 24.39
N LYS A 98 30.19 -46.11 24.09
CA LYS A 98 30.69 -47.18 23.20
C LYS A 98 30.34 -48.57 23.71
N ASN A 99 30.56 -48.81 25.01
CA ASN A 99 30.26 -50.10 25.65
C ASN A 99 28.76 -50.40 25.67
N LYS A 100 27.92 -49.43 26.06
CA LYS A 100 26.46 -49.60 26.09
C LYS A 100 25.86 -49.76 24.70
N THR A 101 26.42 -49.09 23.70
CA THR A 101 26.05 -49.29 22.28
C THR A 101 26.26 -50.75 21.89
N SER A 102 27.45 -51.30 22.15
CA SER A 102 27.79 -52.69 21.85
C SER A 102 26.88 -53.69 22.57
N ARG A 103 26.54 -53.42 23.84
CA ARG A 103 25.60 -54.25 24.61
C ARG A 103 24.17 -54.19 24.08
N LEU A 104 23.70 -53.01 23.67
CA LEU A 104 22.38 -52.87 23.09
C LEU A 104 22.26 -53.61 21.75
N VAL A 105 23.32 -53.61 20.93
CA VAL A 105 23.41 -54.42 19.69
C VAL A 105 23.24 -55.91 20.01
N ALA A 106 23.92 -56.42 21.03
CA ALA A 106 23.75 -57.81 21.47
C ALA A 106 22.32 -58.10 21.95
N SER A 107 21.68 -57.15 22.64
CA SER A 107 20.28 -57.24 23.07
C SER A 107 19.30 -57.24 21.90
N PHE A 108 19.49 -56.41 20.87
CA PHE A 108 18.66 -56.45 19.66
C PHE A 108 18.69 -57.82 18.97
N LYS A 109 19.86 -58.48 18.93
CA LYS A 109 19.98 -59.86 18.43
C LYS A 109 19.23 -60.86 19.30
N LYS A 110 19.33 -60.77 20.63
CA LYS A 110 18.55 -61.61 21.57
C LYS A 110 17.04 -61.42 21.41
N MET A 111 16.61 -60.23 21.03
CA MET A 111 15.22 -59.92 20.69
C MET A 111 14.83 -60.43 19.29
N ASN A 112 15.71 -61.07 18.53
CA ASN A 112 15.46 -61.52 17.15
C ASN A 112 15.13 -60.38 16.17
N LEU A 113 15.60 -59.16 16.44
CA LEU A 113 15.58 -58.08 15.43
C LEU A 113 16.62 -58.38 14.36
N ARG A 114 16.24 -58.21 13.10
CA ARG A 114 17.10 -58.49 11.93
C ARG A 114 17.51 -57.18 11.25
N PRO A 115 18.69 -57.12 10.60
CA PRO A 115 19.04 -56.01 9.74
C PRO A 115 17.88 -55.67 8.77
N GLY A 116 17.57 -54.38 8.65
CA GLY A 116 16.41 -53.87 7.91
C GLY A 116 15.10 -53.80 8.70
N ASP A 117 15.01 -54.30 9.94
CA ASP A 117 13.87 -54.02 10.83
C ASP A 117 13.91 -52.55 11.29
N THR A 118 12.73 -51.97 11.56
CA THR A 118 12.60 -50.56 12.00
C THR A 118 12.36 -50.46 13.51
N ILE A 119 13.13 -49.62 14.20
CA ILE A 119 12.88 -49.19 15.59
C ILE A 119 12.30 -47.78 15.59
N ALA A 120 11.26 -47.53 16.38
CA ALA A 120 10.72 -46.19 16.60
C ALA A 120 11.09 -45.65 17.99
N THR A 121 11.46 -44.38 18.05
CA THR A 121 11.63 -43.65 19.32
C THR A 121 10.55 -42.60 19.49
N VAL A 122 9.82 -42.66 20.61
CA VAL A 122 8.88 -41.65 21.08
C VAL A 122 9.45 -41.07 22.38
N LEU A 123 10.62 -40.42 22.27
CA LEU A 123 11.39 -39.97 23.43
C LEU A 123 11.58 -38.44 23.40
N PRO A 124 11.52 -37.76 24.55
CA PRO A 124 12.09 -36.41 24.69
C PRO A 124 13.62 -36.48 24.64
N ASN A 125 14.31 -35.35 24.53
CA ASN A 125 15.77 -35.34 24.43
C ASN A 125 16.43 -35.90 25.70
N LEU A 126 16.94 -37.14 25.61
CA LEU A 126 17.52 -37.91 26.69
C LEU A 126 18.89 -38.49 26.28
N PRO A 127 19.81 -38.77 27.22
CA PRO A 127 21.12 -39.36 26.91
C PRO A 127 21.04 -40.70 26.16
N GLU A 128 20.01 -41.50 26.44
CA GLU A 128 19.78 -42.81 25.83
C GLU A 128 19.53 -42.74 24.32
N TYR A 129 19.11 -41.60 23.77
CA TYR A 129 18.98 -41.42 22.31
C TYR A 129 20.27 -41.77 21.58
N ALA A 130 21.42 -41.32 22.11
CA ALA A 130 22.73 -41.57 21.50
C ALA A 130 23.04 -43.08 21.42
N ILE A 131 22.75 -43.83 22.50
CA ILE A 131 22.97 -45.27 22.56
C ILE A 131 22.06 -45.99 21.55
N ILE A 132 20.77 -45.61 21.50
CA ILE A 132 19.79 -46.24 20.60
C ILE A 132 20.17 -46.02 19.14
N ILE A 133 20.54 -44.78 18.78
CA ILE A 133 20.90 -44.39 17.41
C ILE A 133 22.14 -45.16 16.94
N LEU A 134 23.19 -45.16 17.75
CA LEU A 134 24.44 -45.82 17.41
C LEU A 134 24.27 -47.35 17.36
N ALA A 135 23.49 -47.92 18.27
CA ALA A 135 23.25 -49.36 18.30
C ALA A 135 22.36 -49.82 17.14
N ALA A 136 21.33 -49.04 16.78
CA ALA A 136 20.50 -49.33 15.61
C ALA A 136 21.34 -49.30 14.33
N SER A 137 22.18 -48.26 14.18
CA SER A 137 23.14 -48.13 13.09
C SER A 137 24.12 -49.32 13.02
N GLN A 138 24.69 -49.74 14.16
CA GLN A 138 25.64 -50.85 14.22
C GLN A 138 24.98 -52.24 14.00
N ALA A 139 23.71 -52.38 14.35
CA ALA A 139 22.94 -53.60 14.13
C ALA A 139 22.31 -53.69 12.72
N GLY A 140 22.52 -52.69 11.85
CA GLY A 140 21.91 -52.62 10.52
C GLY A 140 20.39 -52.37 10.55
N LEU A 141 19.87 -51.77 11.63
CA LEU A 141 18.45 -51.46 11.81
C LEU A 141 18.13 -50.05 11.31
N LYS A 142 16.89 -49.86 10.82
CA LYS A 142 16.36 -48.52 10.52
C LYS A 142 15.83 -47.87 11.78
N LEU A 143 16.03 -46.57 11.90
CA LEU A 143 15.47 -45.80 12.99
C LEU A 143 14.44 -44.78 12.46
N THR A 144 13.23 -44.77 13.02
CA THR A 144 12.24 -43.71 12.80
C THR A 144 12.07 -42.91 14.07
N LEU A 145 12.19 -41.59 13.98
CA LEU A 145 12.07 -40.71 15.14
C LEU A 145 10.69 -40.04 15.13
N ILE A 146 9.96 -40.18 16.24
CA ILE A 146 8.58 -39.70 16.36
C ILE A 146 8.54 -38.57 17.38
N ASN A 147 7.85 -37.48 17.05
CA ASN A 147 7.64 -36.38 17.98
C ASN A 147 6.85 -36.88 19.21
N PRO A 148 7.39 -36.78 20.43
CA PRO A 148 6.72 -37.29 21.62
C PRO A 148 5.41 -36.56 21.93
N ILE A 149 5.16 -35.36 21.38
CA ILE A 149 3.94 -34.57 21.60
C ILE A 149 2.78 -35.04 20.70
N TYR A 150 3.04 -35.84 19.66
CA TYR A 150 1.99 -36.34 18.77
C TYR A 150 0.89 -37.10 19.50
N THR A 151 -0.31 -37.00 18.93
CA THR A 151 -1.49 -37.77 19.34
C THR A 151 -1.33 -39.24 18.99
N ALA A 152 -2.16 -40.12 19.59
CA ALA A 152 -2.10 -41.55 19.30
C ALA A 152 -2.32 -41.86 17.80
N ALA A 153 -3.16 -41.08 17.12
CA ALA A 153 -3.45 -41.25 15.69
C ALA A 153 -2.24 -40.86 14.81
N GLU A 154 -1.60 -39.72 15.10
CA GLU A 154 -0.39 -39.27 14.39
C GLU A 154 0.76 -40.27 14.57
N ILE A 155 0.98 -40.77 15.79
CA ILE A 155 1.99 -41.80 16.08
C ILE A 155 1.67 -43.10 15.33
N ASN A 156 0.42 -43.59 15.40
CA ASN A 156 0.00 -44.82 14.74
C ASN A 156 0.29 -44.77 13.23
N LYS A 157 -0.05 -43.65 12.58
CA LYS A 157 0.16 -43.46 11.14
C LYS A 157 1.62 -43.61 10.74
N GLN A 158 2.54 -43.03 11.52
CA GLN A 158 3.98 -43.17 11.28
C GLN A 158 4.47 -44.59 11.56
N LEU A 159 4.03 -45.22 12.66
CA LEU A 159 4.40 -46.60 13.02
C LEU A 159 3.98 -47.63 11.97
N VAL A 160 2.77 -47.47 11.41
CA VAL A 160 2.24 -48.31 10.33
C VAL A 160 3.06 -48.11 9.06
N ASN A 161 3.33 -46.87 8.67
CA ASN A 161 4.06 -46.58 7.44
C ASN A 161 5.52 -47.08 7.50
N SER A 162 6.19 -46.93 8.64
CA SER A 162 7.58 -47.33 8.83
C SER A 162 7.78 -48.84 9.13
N GLU A 163 6.69 -49.59 9.27
CA GLU A 163 6.68 -51.01 9.66
C GLU A 163 7.48 -51.27 10.95
N THR A 164 7.23 -50.45 11.96
CA THR A 164 7.98 -50.51 13.21
C THR A 164 7.86 -51.88 13.89
N SER A 165 8.99 -52.42 14.33
CA SER A 165 9.12 -53.70 15.04
C SER A 165 9.30 -53.55 16.56
N LEU A 166 9.91 -52.44 16.99
CA LEU A 166 10.15 -52.12 18.39
C LEU A 166 9.90 -50.63 18.64
N VAL A 167 9.21 -50.28 19.74
CA VAL A 167 9.00 -48.89 20.16
C VAL A 167 9.73 -48.64 21.48
N VAL A 168 10.53 -47.58 21.51
CA VAL A 168 11.18 -47.06 22.73
C VAL A 168 10.50 -45.76 23.14
N SER A 169 10.06 -45.68 24.39
CA SER A 169 9.30 -44.55 24.93
C SER A 169 9.66 -44.29 26.41
N VAL A 170 8.95 -43.36 27.05
CA VAL A 170 9.06 -43.01 28.47
C VAL A 170 7.73 -43.30 29.18
N SER A 171 7.78 -43.46 30.50
CA SER A 171 6.61 -43.83 31.32
C SER A 171 5.41 -42.89 31.12
N SER A 172 5.61 -41.57 31.09
CA SER A 172 4.54 -40.59 30.89
C SER A 172 3.82 -40.68 29.54
N ARG A 173 4.50 -41.17 28.50
CA ARG A 173 3.93 -41.30 27.14
C ARG A 173 3.33 -42.68 26.88
N TYR A 174 3.45 -43.60 27.82
CA TYR A 174 2.93 -44.96 27.68
C TYR A 174 1.45 -45.03 27.27
N PRO A 175 0.49 -44.29 27.86
CA PRO A 175 -0.92 -44.41 27.48
C PRO A 175 -1.17 -44.09 26.00
N VAL A 176 -0.56 -43.02 25.49
CA VAL A 176 -0.70 -42.58 24.10
C VAL A 176 -0.01 -43.57 23.15
N VAL A 177 1.19 -44.03 23.52
CA VAL A 177 1.94 -45.00 22.72
C VAL A 177 1.24 -46.36 22.69
N ALA A 178 0.75 -46.86 23.83
CA ALA A 178 -0.02 -48.09 23.93
C ALA A 178 -1.28 -48.05 23.05
N GLN A 179 -2.00 -46.92 23.05
CA GLN A 179 -3.12 -46.71 22.13
C GLN A 179 -2.65 -46.75 20.68
N SER A 180 -1.55 -46.06 20.35
CA SER A 180 -1.03 -45.96 18.98
C SER A 180 -0.54 -47.29 18.37
N ILE A 181 -0.15 -48.28 19.17
CA ILE A 181 0.33 -49.58 18.67
C ILE A 181 -0.79 -50.60 18.43
N THR A 182 -2.02 -50.28 18.88
CA THR A 182 -3.15 -51.21 18.80
C THR A 182 -3.42 -51.62 17.35
N GLY A 183 -3.43 -52.93 17.08
CA GLY A 183 -3.69 -53.48 15.74
C GLY A 183 -2.48 -53.54 14.79
N ILE A 184 -1.28 -53.09 15.21
CA ILE A 184 -0.08 -53.15 14.37
C ILE A 184 0.63 -54.50 14.52
N LYS A 185 0.56 -55.35 13.48
CA LYS A 185 1.17 -56.70 13.48
C LYS A 185 2.70 -56.72 13.41
N SER A 186 3.32 -55.64 12.93
CA SER A 186 4.79 -55.57 12.79
C SER A 186 5.50 -55.43 14.14
N ILE A 187 4.83 -54.91 15.17
CA ILE A 187 5.40 -54.73 16.51
C ILE A 187 5.42 -56.09 17.21
N LYS A 188 6.62 -56.65 17.40
CA LYS A 188 6.83 -58.02 17.90
C LYS A 188 7.22 -58.08 19.38
N HIS A 189 7.51 -56.94 19.99
CA HIS A 189 8.05 -56.85 21.34
C HIS A 189 7.29 -55.83 22.20
N PRO A 190 7.28 -56.01 23.54
CA PRO A 190 6.77 -54.99 24.42
C PRO A 190 7.52 -53.65 24.29
N ILE A 191 6.84 -52.55 24.61
CA ILE A 191 7.42 -51.21 24.60
C ILE A 191 8.60 -51.16 25.57
N VAL A 192 9.74 -50.64 25.11
CA VAL A 192 10.92 -50.39 25.94
C VAL A 192 10.78 -49.02 26.59
N ILE A 193 10.93 -48.95 27.90
CA ILE A 193 10.78 -47.73 28.69
C ILE A 193 12.16 -47.25 29.17
N VAL A 194 12.48 -46.00 28.84
CA VAL A 194 13.62 -45.28 29.39
C VAL A 194 13.19 -44.61 30.70
N ASP A 195 13.76 -45.09 31.82
CA ASP A 195 13.51 -44.55 33.15
C ASP A 195 14.29 -43.24 33.32
N TYR A 196 13.63 -42.11 33.05
CA TYR A 196 14.13 -40.76 33.37
C TYR A 196 13.24 -40.00 34.35
N GLU A 197 11.96 -40.39 34.43
CA GLU A 197 10.96 -39.80 35.30
C GLU A 197 10.88 -40.62 36.60
N ASN A 198 10.58 -39.98 37.73
CA ASN A 198 10.26 -40.65 39.00
C ASN A 198 8.86 -41.29 38.98
N ASN A 199 8.48 -41.92 37.86
CA ASN A 199 7.19 -42.54 37.63
C ASN A 199 7.28 -44.06 37.74
N THR A 200 6.21 -44.70 38.23
CA THR A 200 6.12 -46.16 38.26
C THR A 200 6.08 -46.71 36.84
N ARG A 201 7.02 -47.59 36.49
CA ARG A 201 7.08 -48.25 35.18
C ARG A 201 5.79 -49.06 34.91
N PRO A 202 5.15 -48.90 33.74
CA PRO A 202 3.96 -49.67 33.39
C PRO A 202 4.22 -51.19 33.32
N SER A 203 3.26 -52.00 33.78
CA SER A 203 3.36 -53.46 33.73
C SER A 203 3.39 -53.97 32.28
N GLY A 204 4.13 -55.06 32.04
CA GLY A 204 4.25 -55.64 30.70
C GLY A 204 5.21 -54.92 29.75
N THR A 205 5.97 -53.93 30.21
CA THR A 205 7.03 -53.25 29.42
C THR A 205 8.42 -53.85 29.67
N ILE A 206 9.43 -53.45 28.88
CA ILE A 206 10.85 -53.77 29.08
C ILE A 206 11.58 -52.53 29.60
N LYS A 207 12.46 -52.66 30.61
CA LYS A 207 13.28 -51.54 31.10
C LYS A 207 14.52 -51.37 30.21
N PHE A 208 14.80 -50.14 29.75
CA PHE A 208 15.93 -49.87 28.86
C PHE A 208 17.29 -50.26 29.48
N ASP A 209 17.51 -49.95 30.76
CA ASP A 209 18.79 -50.25 31.42
C ASP A 209 19.12 -51.75 31.41
N ASP A 210 18.11 -52.63 31.46
CA ASP A 210 18.31 -54.09 31.43
C ASP A 210 18.87 -54.56 30.08
N LEU A 211 18.65 -53.79 29.00
CA LEU A 211 19.16 -54.09 27.66
C LEU A 211 20.63 -53.69 27.46
N VAL A 212 21.25 -52.97 28.41
CA VAL A 212 22.60 -52.40 28.28
C VAL A 212 23.58 -52.85 29.39
N VAL A 213 23.25 -53.95 30.08
CA VAL A 213 24.05 -54.50 31.21
C VAL A 213 24.79 -55.81 30.86
N ASP A 214 24.19 -56.69 30.06
CA ASP A 214 24.70 -58.06 29.83
C ASP A 214 25.93 -58.11 28.89
N ASP A 215 26.96 -58.90 29.25
CA ASP A 215 28.31 -58.95 28.61
C ASP A 215 28.54 -60.21 27.75
N ASN A 216 27.58 -61.14 27.71
CA ASN A 216 27.80 -62.46 27.09
C ASN A 216 27.70 -62.50 25.54
N GLY A 217 27.79 -61.37 24.84
CA GLY A 217 27.64 -61.30 23.38
C GLY A 217 28.98 -61.09 22.66
N ASN A 218 29.49 -62.09 21.95
CA ASN A 218 30.70 -61.92 21.13
C ASN A 218 30.41 -61.00 19.92
N ILE A 219 31.10 -59.85 19.86
CA ILE A 219 30.92 -58.80 18.84
C ILE A 219 31.57 -59.21 17.50
N GLU A 220 32.52 -60.16 17.50
CA GLU A 220 33.26 -60.52 16.29
C GLU A 220 32.42 -61.22 15.20
N GLU A 221 31.24 -61.75 15.53
CA GLU A 221 30.31 -62.33 14.54
C GLU A 221 29.56 -61.27 13.69
N PHE A 222 29.63 -59.97 14.02
CA PHE A 222 28.87 -58.92 13.33
C PHE A 222 29.45 -58.47 11.98
N LYS A 223 30.61 -58.99 11.56
CA LYS A 223 31.25 -58.60 10.28
C LYS A 223 30.69 -59.31 9.02
N ASN A 224 29.70 -60.20 9.14
CA ASN A 224 29.21 -61.01 8.00
C ASN A 224 27.67 -61.08 7.95
N THR A 225 26.98 -59.97 7.65
CA THR A 225 25.57 -60.01 7.24
C THR A 225 25.41 -59.32 5.89
N ASN A 226 24.48 -59.77 5.03
CA ASN A 226 24.24 -59.27 3.66
C ASN A 226 23.72 -57.80 3.58
N HIS A 227 23.88 -57.02 4.65
CA HIS A 227 23.54 -55.60 4.82
C HIS A 227 24.81 -54.79 5.10
N ASP A 228 25.84 -55.03 4.29
CA ASP A 228 27.16 -54.41 4.39
C ASP A 228 27.31 -53.37 3.25
N ASN A 229 26.34 -52.46 3.14
CA ASN A 229 26.34 -51.38 2.15
C ASN A 229 26.03 -50.03 2.79
N THR A 230 26.91 -49.04 2.60
CA THR A 230 26.72 -47.67 3.11
C THR A 230 25.52 -46.94 2.49
N ASN A 231 24.93 -47.47 1.42
CA ASN A 231 23.68 -46.98 0.82
C ASN A 231 22.40 -47.60 1.43
N ASP A 232 22.54 -48.39 2.48
CA ASP A 232 21.39 -48.87 3.26
C ASP A 232 20.79 -47.72 4.08
N THR A 233 19.46 -47.67 4.14
CA THR A 233 18.70 -46.67 4.90
C THR A 233 18.93 -46.90 6.39
N VAL A 234 19.46 -45.88 7.09
CA VAL A 234 19.72 -45.92 8.54
C VAL A 234 18.70 -45.10 9.33
N LEU A 235 18.16 -44.04 8.71
CA LEU A 235 17.23 -43.12 9.35
C LEU A 235 16.03 -42.83 8.45
N LEU A 236 14.85 -42.79 9.07
CA LEU A 236 13.57 -42.44 8.47
C LEU A 236 12.95 -41.25 9.22
N PRO A 237 13.47 -40.01 9.09
CA PRO A 237 12.77 -38.86 9.61
C PRO A 237 11.53 -38.57 8.76
N TYR A 238 10.42 -38.15 9.39
CA TYR A 238 9.19 -37.81 8.67
C TYR A 238 9.10 -36.29 8.46
N SER A 239 9.02 -35.85 7.20
CA SER A 239 8.78 -34.45 6.85
C SER A 239 7.26 -34.20 6.72
N SER A 240 6.79 -32.99 7.07
CA SER A 240 5.36 -32.65 7.11
C SER A 240 4.68 -32.65 5.74
N GLY A 241 5.44 -32.69 4.64
CA GLY A 241 4.95 -32.85 3.27
C GLY A 241 4.10 -31.69 2.76
N THR A 242 4.30 -31.31 1.49
CA THR A 242 3.46 -30.29 0.84
C THR A 242 2.07 -30.77 0.42
N THR A 243 1.76 -32.04 0.68
CA THR A 243 0.52 -32.76 0.33
C THR A 243 -0.30 -33.13 1.58
N GLY A 244 -0.01 -32.52 2.73
CA GLY A 244 -0.77 -32.66 3.99
C GLY A 244 -0.45 -33.91 4.83
N LEU A 245 0.20 -34.94 4.28
CA LEU A 245 0.55 -36.16 5.02
C LEU A 245 2.07 -36.28 5.24
N PRO A 246 2.53 -36.63 6.47
CA PRO A 246 3.95 -36.83 6.74
C PRO A 246 4.57 -37.94 5.87
N LYS A 247 5.74 -37.67 5.27
CA LYS A 247 6.45 -38.59 4.37
C LYS A 247 7.76 -39.05 5.02
N GLY A 248 8.02 -40.36 5.07
CA GLY A 248 9.28 -40.90 5.59
C GLY A 248 10.42 -40.67 4.59
N VAL A 249 11.42 -39.88 4.95
CA VAL A 249 12.61 -39.60 4.14
C VAL A 249 13.62 -40.73 4.30
N GLU A 250 14.09 -41.35 3.23
CA GLU A 250 15.11 -42.40 3.33
C GLU A 250 16.52 -41.80 3.34
N LEU A 251 17.11 -41.72 4.53
CA LEU A 251 18.51 -41.30 4.70
C LEU A 251 19.40 -42.50 4.95
N THR A 252 20.41 -42.65 4.09
CA THR A 252 21.40 -43.73 4.17
C THR A 252 22.57 -43.37 5.09
N HIS A 253 23.39 -44.36 5.46
CA HIS A 253 24.63 -44.08 6.17
C HIS A 253 25.49 -43.07 5.40
N ARG A 254 25.62 -43.25 4.09
CA ARG A 254 26.37 -42.36 3.20
C ARG A 254 25.84 -40.93 3.23
N ASN A 255 24.52 -40.72 3.21
CA ASN A 255 23.96 -39.36 3.19
C ASN A 255 24.33 -38.57 4.46
N ILE A 256 24.16 -39.19 5.63
CA ILE A 256 24.42 -38.55 6.91
C ILE A 256 25.93 -38.34 7.09
N VAL A 257 26.74 -39.35 6.80
CA VAL A 257 28.22 -39.24 6.91
C VAL A 257 28.77 -38.20 5.95
N SER A 258 28.21 -38.09 4.73
CA SER A 258 28.62 -37.05 3.78
C SER A 258 28.36 -35.66 4.34
N ASN A 259 27.20 -35.42 4.97
CA ASN A 259 26.92 -34.13 5.58
C ASN A 259 27.81 -33.84 6.80
N LEU A 260 28.11 -34.86 7.62
CA LEU A 260 29.09 -34.76 8.72
C LEU A 260 30.51 -34.45 8.22
N ALA A 261 30.90 -34.99 7.07
CA ALA A 261 32.20 -34.69 6.47
C ALA A 261 32.22 -33.29 5.83
N GLN A 262 31.14 -32.87 5.18
CA GLN A 262 30.97 -31.52 4.62
C GLN A 262 31.14 -30.43 5.68
N ILE A 263 30.62 -30.66 6.89
CA ILE A 263 30.77 -29.73 8.00
C ILE A 263 32.12 -29.84 8.73
N ASP A 264 32.85 -30.95 8.64
CA ASP A 264 34.23 -31.07 9.18
C ASP A 264 35.27 -30.33 8.30
N HIS A 265 34.87 -29.86 7.12
CA HIS A 265 35.71 -29.07 6.23
C HIS A 265 36.16 -27.75 6.89
N GLU A 266 37.40 -27.31 6.69
CA GLU A 266 37.99 -26.14 7.39
C GLU A 266 37.16 -24.84 7.32
N ASN A 267 36.43 -24.64 6.22
CA ASN A 267 35.57 -23.46 6.01
C ASN A 267 34.17 -23.61 6.62
N PHE A 268 33.74 -24.84 6.89
CA PHE A 268 32.43 -25.17 7.45
C PHE A 268 32.48 -25.76 8.86
N LYS A 269 33.68 -26.00 9.40
CA LYS A 269 33.90 -26.53 10.75
C LYS A 269 33.26 -25.64 11.80
N ILE A 270 32.47 -26.29 12.65
CA ILE A 270 31.69 -25.65 13.73
C ILE A 270 32.36 -25.87 15.09
N MET A 271 32.96 -27.05 15.29
CA MET A 271 33.44 -27.51 16.58
C MET A 271 34.89 -27.93 16.48
N GLU A 272 35.69 -27.57 17.48
CA GLU A 272 37.02 -28.16 17.61
C GLU A 272 36.95 -29.53 18.26
N GLN A 273 37.85 -30.42 17.84
CA GLN A 273 37.96 -31.74 18.45
C GLN A 273 38.40 -31.61 19.92
N ALA A 274 37.84 -32.46 20.78
CA ALA A 274 38.26 -32.51 22.17
C ALA A 274 39.75 -32.87 22.28
N ILE A 275 40.51 -32.06 23.03
CA ILE A 275 41.95 -32.23 23.22
C ILE A 275 42.36 -31.87 24.65
N GLY A 276 43.18 -32.71 25.29
CA GLY A 276 43.60 -32.49 26.68
C GLY A 276 42.39 -32.31 27.61
N ASN A 277 42.30 -31.17 28.30
CA ASN A 277 41.15 -30.83 29.17
C ASN A 277 40.01 -30.09 28.45
N TYR A 278 40.18 -29.76 27.16
CA TYR A 278 39.21 -29.01 26.38
C TYR A 278 38.09 -29.90 25.82
N GLN A 279 36.86 -29.38 25.76
CA GLN A 279 35.70 -30.02 25.14
C GLN A 279 34.68 -28.94 24.73
N GLU A 280 34.12 -29.02 23.52
CA GLU A 280 32.96 -28.19 23.16
C GLU A 280 31.73 -28.63 23.99
N VAL A 281 30.86 -27.69 24.34
CA VAL A 281 29.69 -27.92 25.20
C VAL A 281 28.43 -27.42 24.50
N ILE A 282 27.48 -28.33 24.26
CA ILE A 282 26.30 -28.06 23.42
C ILE A 282 25.01 -28.42 24.16
N PRO A 283 24.10 -27.47 24.39
CA PRO A 283 22.76 -27.76 24.89
C PRO A 283 21.89 -28.33 23.77
N VAL A 284 21.35 -29.52 23.98
CA VAL A 284 20.50 -30.24 23.02
C VAL A 284 19.04 -30.10 23.47
N PHE A 285 18.46 -28.92 23.21
CA PHE A 285 17.03 -28.65 23.37
C PHE A 285 16.26 -28.65 22.05
N LEU A 286 16.95 -28.47 20.91
CA LEU A 286 16.32 -28.72 19.62
C LEU A 286 15.97 -30.21 19.51
N PRO A 287 14.79 -30.58 19.00
CA PRO A 287 14.32 -31.94 19.14
C PRO A 287 15.16 -32.93 18.33
N ILE A 288 15.73 -33.96 18.99
CA ILE A 288 16.57 -34.98 18.33
C ILE A 288 15.80 -35.74 17.26
N TYR A 289 14.47 -35.83 17.36
CA TYR A 289 13.65 -36.45 16.32
C TYR A 289 13.66 -35.69 14.98
N HIS A 290 14.11 -34.42 14.98
CA HIS A 290 14.25 -33.61 13.78
C HIS A 290 15.69 -33.70 13.24
N ILE A 291 15.83 -33.80 11.92
CA ILE A 291 17.14 -34.04 11.26
C ILE A 291 18.22 -33.00 11.64
N TYR A 292 17.79 -31.77 11.93
CA TYR A 292 18.68 -30.69 12.33
C TYR A 292 19.42 -31.02 13.62
N SER A 293 18.70 -31.40 14.68
CA SER A 293 19.32 -31.78 15.95
C SER A 293 20.04 -33.12 15.84
N TYR A 294 19.44 -34.07 15.12
CA TYR A 294 20.02 -35.39 14.90
C TYR A 294 21.43 -35.34 14.28
N THR A 295 21.59 -34.67 13.13
CA THR A 295 22.89 -34.63 12.45
C THR A 295 23.81 -33.60 13.09
N MET A 296 23.35 -32.34 13.22
CA MET A 296 24.24 -31.20 13.52
C MET A 296 24.62 -31.09 15.00
N LEU A 297 23.77 -31.56 15.93
CA LEU A 297 24.05 -31.46 17.36
C LEU A 297 24.53 -32.81 17.88
N LEU A 298 23.76 -33.87 17.62
CA LEU A 298 24.05 -35.18 18.17
C LEU A 298 25.19 -35.88 17.43
N CYS A 299 25.06 -36.17 16.13
CA CYS A 299 26.06 -36.94 15.40
C CYS A 299 27.39 -36.18 15.25
N ASP A 300 27.33 -34.91 14.86
CA ASP A 300 28.54 -34.07 14.70
C ASP A 300 29.23 -33.82 16.05
N GLY A 301 28.45 -33.52 17.10
CA GLY A 301 28.97 -33.34 18.45
C GLY A 301 29.70 -34.57 18.97
N LEU A 302 29.10 -35.76 18.80
CA LEU A 302 29.74 -37.02 19.19
C LEU A 302 31.01 -37.32 18.37
N SER A 303 31.00 -37.03 17.07
CA SER A 303 32.15 -37.25 16.17
C SER A 303 33.37 -36.39 16.53
N ASN A 304 33.14 -35.24 17.15
CA ASN A 304 34.18 -34.29 17.57
C ASN A 304 34.52 -34.37 19.07
N GLY A 305 33.91 -35.30 19.81
CA GLY A 305 34.19 -35.46 21.23
C GLY A 305 33.53 -34.39 22.11
N ALA A 306 32.47 -33.71 21.66
CA ALA A 306 31.76 -32.69 22.43
C ALA A 306 30.99 -33.27 23.64
N LYS A 307 30.63 -32.39 24.58
CA LYS A 307 29.71 -32.67 25.70
C LYS A 307 28.32 -32.18 25.37
N LEU A 308 27.40 -33.12 25.19
CA LEU A 308 26.01 -32.84 24.86
C LEU A 308 25.15 -32.81 26.11
N ILE A 309 24.43 -31.71 26.33
CA ILE A 309 23.54 -31.53 27.49
C ILE A 309 22.11 -31.68 26.99
N THR A 310 21.55 -32.88 27.13
CA THR A 310 20.18 -33.16 26.68
C THR A 310 19.18 -32.50 27.60
N MET A 311 18.21 -31.79 27.01
CA MET A 311 17.14 -31.10 27.73
C MET A 311 15.79 -31.72 27.37
N PRO A 312 15.23 -32.62 28.20
CA PRO A 312 13.96 -33.29 27.91
C PRO A 312 12.83 -32.28 27.70
N THR A 313 12.81 -31.21 28.51
CA THR A 313 11.88 -30.10 28.37
C THR A 313 12.62 -28.78 28.23
N PHE A 314 12.23 -27.98 27.23
CA PHE A 314 12.74 -26.62 27.09
C PHE A 314 11.92 -25.65 27.95
N THR A 315 12.58 -24.99 28.90
CA THR A 315 12.04 -23.80 29.58
C THR A 315 13.12 -22.72 29.62
N SER A 316 12.73 -21.45 29.69
CA SER A 316 13.71 -20.36 29.78
C SER A 316 14.57 -20.44 31.05
N ASN A 317 14.02 -20.94 32.16
CA ASN A 317 14.77 -21.15 33.41
C ASN A 317 15.83 -22.24 33.24
N THR A 318 15.44 -23.44 32.80
CA THR A 318 16.37 -24.56 32.61
C THR A 318 17.42 -24.22 31.55
N PHE A 319 17.07 -23.46 30.53
CA PHE A 319 18.01 -23.00 29.51
C PHE A 319 19.05 -22.02 30.07
N LEU A 320 18.64 -21.01 30.85
CA LEU A 320 19.56 -20.09 31.53
C LEU A 320 20.47 -20.81 32.53
N ASP A 321 19.93 -21.77 33.29
CA ASP A 321 20.69 -22.59 34.22
C ASP A 321 21.76 -23.42 33.51
N VAL A 322 21.42 -23.99 32.35
CA VAL A 322 22.37 -24.74 31.51
C VAL A 322 23.47 -23.83 30.99
N LEU A 323 23.13 -22.65 30.44
CA LEU A 323 24.12 -21.68 29.95
C LEU A 323 25.10 -21.27 31.07
N ASN A 324 24.59 -21.00 32.27
CA ASN A 324 25.40 -20.57 33.40
C ASN A 324 26.26 -21.71 34.01
N LYS A 325 25.67 -22.89 34.22
CA LYS A 325 26.33 -24.02 34.91
C LYS A 325 27.37 -24.70 34.04
N HIS A 326 27.10 -24.85 32.75
CA HIS A 326 27.90 -25.69 31.88
C HIS A 326 28.86 -24.93 30.96
N ARG A 327 28.81 -23.59 30.93
CA ARG A 327 29.66 -22.76 30.07
C ARG A 327 29.61 -23.21 28.61
N VAL A 328 28.42 -23.08 28.02
CA VAL A 328 28.13 -23.48 26.64
C VAL A 328 29.04 -22.76 25.65
N THR A 329 29.55 -23.50 24.66
CA THR A 329 30.47 -22.99 23.64
C THR A 329 29.84 -22.89 22.24
N ASN A 330 28.90 -23.78 21.90
CA ASN A 330 28.14 -23.73 20.66
C ASN A 330 26.65 -23.79 20.96
N LEU A 331 25.89 -22.86 20.37
CA LEU A 331 24.45 -22.77 20.58
C LEU A 331 23.72 -22.85 19.24
N TYR A 332 23.00 -23.95 19.04
CA TYR A 332 22.17 -24.16 17.87
C TYR A 332 20.72 -23.79 18.19
N VAL A 333 20.13 -22.91 17.39
CA VAL A 333 18.82 -22.33 17.66
C VAL A 333 17.94 -22.35 16.40
N ALA A 334 16.64 -22.30 16.66
CA ALA A 334 15.65 -21.85 15.69
C ALA A 334 15.31 -20.37 15.97
N PRO A 335 14.78 -19.61 15.01
CA PRO A 335 14.45 -18.19 15.19
C PRO A 335 13.64 -17.81 16.44
N PRO A 336 12.69 -18.62 16.94
CA PRO A 336 11.99 -18.30 18.20
C PRO A 336 12.90 -18.23 19.43
N VAL A 337 13.98 -19.01 19.45
CA VAL A 337 14.95 -18.97 20.55
C VAL A 337 15.87 -17.75 20.42
N LEU A 338 16.19 -17.31 19.21
CA LEU A 338 16.81 -16.00 19.00
C LEU A 338 15.92 -14.87 19.54
N GLN A 339 14.61 -14.94 19.31
CA GLN A 339 13.66 -13.95 19.83
C GLN A 339 13.62 -13.98 21.35
N LEU A 340 13.60 -15.17 21.96
CA LEU A 340 13.69 -15.32 23.41
C LEU A 340 14.98 -14.66 23.96
N ILE A 341 16.13 -14.95 23.37
CA ILE A 341 17.42 -14.39 23.79
C ILE A 341 17.42 -12.86 23.65
N ALA A 342 16.86 -12.33 22.56
CA ALA A 342 16.79 -10.90 22.30
C ALA A 342 15.88 -10.18 23.31
N ASN A 343 14.73 -10.77 23.67
CA ASN A 343 13.66 -10.10 24.40
C ASN A 343 13.60 -10.39 25.91
N ASP A 344 14.17 -11.51 26.39
CA ASP A 344 14.14 -11.85 27.82
C ASP A 344 15.31 -11.19 28.56
N GLU A 345 15.02 -10.21 29.42
CA GLU A 345 16.01 -9.40 30.17
C GLU A 345 16.87 -10.20 31.14
N ARG A 346 16.51 -11.46 31.42
CA ARG A 346 17.35 -12.34 32.23
C ARG A 346 18.58 -12.81 31.48
N PHE A 347 18.59 -12.78 30.14
CA PHE A 347 19.81 -13.03 29.37
C PHE A 347 20.81 -11.88 29.55
N LYS A 348 21.99 -12.21 30.05
CA LYS A 348 23.08 -11.27 30.37
C LYS A 348 24.35 -11.76 29.70
N LYS A 349 25.33 -10.86 29.51
CA LYS A 349 26.64 -11.17 28.92
C LYS A 349 27.28 -12.44 29.50
N LYS A 350 27.21 -12.61 30.84
CA LYS A 350 27.71 -13.81 31.54
C LYS A 350 27.19 -15.16 31.01
N HIS A 351 26.00 -15.19 30.41
CA HIS A 351 25.40 -16.42 29.86
C HIS A 351 25.99 -16.82 28.51
N ILE A 352 26.71 -15.92 27.84
CA ILE A 352 27.34 -16.16 26.54
C ILE A 352 28.86 -15.91 26.55
N GLU A 353 29.48 -15.66 27.71
CA GLU A 353 30.92 -15.38 27.82
C GLU A 353 31.80 -16.53 27.27
N SER A 354 31.32 -17.77 27.36
CA SER A 354 31.99 -18.95 26.80
C SER A 354 31.55 -19.29 25.38
N LEU A 355 30.55 -18.58 24.83
CA LEU A 355 29.96 -18.88 23.55
C LEU A 355 30.93 -18.48 22.43
N LYS A 356 31.31 -19.44 21.60
CA LYS A 356 32.09 -19.24 20.39
C LYS A 356 31.19 -18.99 19.18
N GLU A 357 30.11 -19.74 19.08
CA GLU A 357 29.25 -19.68 17.91
C GLU A 357 27.75 -19.87 18.24
N LEU A 358 26.92 -19.00 17.64
CA LEU A 358 25.47 -19.06 17.63
C LEU A 358 24.98 -19.39 16.22
N ILE A 359 24.27 -20.50 16.06
CA ILE A 359 23.92 -21.06 14.74
C ILE A 359 22.41 -21.13 14.61
N SER A 360 21.86 -20.40 13.64
CA SER A 360 20.43 -20.40 13.32
C SER A 360 20.11 -21.30 12.11
N GLY A 361 19.03 -22.07 12.20
CA GLY A 361 18.55 -22.91 11.10
C GLY A 361 17.02 -23.08 11.12
N GLY A 362 16.46 -23.54 10.00
CA GLY A 362 15.03 -23.83 9.84
C GLY A 362 14.17 -22.64 9.37
N ALA A 363 14.61 -21.40 9.56
CA ALA A 363 14.10 -20.22 8.84
C ALA A 363 15.14 -19.09 8.82
N PRO A 364 15.01 -18.12 7.88
CA PRO A 364 15.89 -16.97 7.85
C PRO A 364 15.81 -16.15 9.15
N ALA A 365 16.95 -15.78 9.71
CA ALA A 365 17.03 -14.78 10.78
C ALA A 365 17.40 -13.43 10.15
N GLY A 366 16.59 -12.40 10.42
CA GLY A 366 16.83 -11.06 9.91
C GLY A 366 17.99 -10.35 10.60
N GLU A 367 18.42 -9.23 10.04
CA GLU A 367 19.48 -8.39 10.61
C GLU A 367 19.10 -7.77 11.97
N GLU A 368 17.85 -7.34 12.12
CA GLU A 368 17.35 -6.64 13.32
C GLU A 368 17.53 -7.45 14.61
N ILE A 369 17.12 -8.72 14.59
CA ILE A 369 17.20 -9.59 15.77
C ILE A 369 18.66 -9.84 16.18
N MET A 370 19.56 -9.95 15.20
CA MET A 370 20.99 -10.14 15.46
C MET A 370 21.64 -8.88 16.02
N ASN A 371 21.28 -7.71 15.50
CA ASN A 371 21.73 -6.44 16.05
C ASN A 371 21.25 -6.28 17.51
N LYS A 372 20.00 -6.65 17.81
CA LYS A 372 19.47 -6.62 19.18
C LYS A 372 20.23 -7.54 20.14
N ILE A 373 20.52 -8.77 19.72
CA ILE A 373 21.31 -9.73 20.53
C ILE A 373 22.73 -9.19 20.75
N LYS A 374 23.37 -8.64 19.72
CA LYS A 374 24.72 -8.06 19.82
C LYS A 374 24.77 -6.85 20.76
N LEU A 375 23.81 -5.92 20.65
CA LEU A 375 23.71 -4.78 21.55
C LEU A 375 23.55 -5.22 23.01
N LYS A 376 22.70 -6.24 23.25
CA LYS A 376 22.39 -6.73 24.58
C LYS A 376 23.52 -7.56 25.20
N LEU A 377 24.08 -8.50 24.46
CA LEU A 377 24.99 -9.52 24.98
C LEU A 377 26.46 -9.30 24.58
N GLY A 378 26.74 -8.42 23.62
CA GLY A 378 28.05 -8.23 22.99
C GLY A 378 28.21 -9.02 21.70
N ASP A 379 29.35 -8.84 21.04
CA ASP A 379 29.70 -9.42 19.73
C ASP A 379 30.85 -10.45 19.83
N SER A 380 31.10 -11.00 21.02
CA SER A 380 32.20 -11.93 21.30
C SER A 380 32.06 -13.31 20.67
N PHE A 381 30.92 -13.61 20.03
CA PHE A 381 30.62 -14.89 19.40
C PHE A 381 30.33 -14.69 17.91
N MET A 382 30.62 -15.71 17.11
CA MET A 382 30.27 -15.74 15.70
C MET A 382 28.80 -16.09 15.50
N PHE A 383 28.16 -15.45 14.52
CA PHE A 383 26.83 -15.85 14.08
C PHE A 383 26.91 -16.58 12.75
N SER A 384 26.25 -17.72 12.68
CA SER A 384 26.12 -18.49 11.45
C SER A 384 24.68 -18.85 11.17
N GLN A 385 24.36 -18.97 9.89
CA GLN A 385 23.06 -19.41 9.43
C GLN A 385 23.22 -20.56 8.44
N GLY A 386 22.38 -21.58 8.56
CA GLY A 386 22.37 -22.74 7.68
C GLY A 386 21.01 -22.96 7.02
N TYR A 387 21.03 -23.43 5.78
CA TYR A 387 19.83 -23.82 5.04
C TYR A 387 19.91 -25.28 4.60
N GLY A 388 18.74 -25.92 4.57
CA GLY A 388 18.61 -27.35 4.46
C GLY A 388 17.21 -27.85 4.79
N MET A 389 16.98 -29.13 4.55
CA MET A 389 15.70 -29.82 4.78
C MET A 389 15.93 -31.27 5.23
N SER A 390 14.85 -31.99 5.55
CA SER A 390 14.95 -33.42 5.94
C SER A 390 15.60 -34.26 4.86
N GLU A 391 15.29 -33.94 3.61
CA GLU A 391 15.74 -34.59 2.38
C GLU A 391 17.24 -34.34 2.08
N THR A 392 17.96 -33.55 2.88
CA THR A 392 19.38 -33.18 2.63
C THR A 392 20.31 -33.43 3.82
N SER A 393 19.84 -34.19 4.81
CA SER A 393 20.66 -34.74 5.91
C SER A 393 21.43 -33.83 6.90
N PRO A 394 21.10 -32.55 7.21
CA PRO A 394 20.16 -31.61 6.60
C PRO A 394 20.82 -30.52 5.74
N LEU A 395 22.12 -30.24 5.84
CA LEU A 395 22.69 -28.95 5.44
C LEU A 395 23.05 -28.88 3.94
N LEU A 396 22.58 -27.85 3.24
CA LEU A 396 22.97 -27.51 1.85
C LEU A 396 23.91 -26.31 1.79
N THR A 397 23.65 -25.28 2.59
CA THR A 397 24.46 -24.06 2.63
C THR A 397 24.69 -23.60 4.05
N ARG A 398 25.80 -22.87 4.26
CA ARG A 398 26.07 -22.18 5.52
C ARG A 398 26.83 -20.88 5.29
N GLY A 399 26.46 -19.85 6.03
CA GLY A 399 27.16 -18.57 6.12
C GLY A 399 27.85 -18.44 7.46
N LYS A 400 29.18 -18.23 7.46
CA LYS A 400 29.99 -17.99 8.65
C LYS A 400 30.30 -16.49 8.73
N ASN A 401 29.60 -15.73 9.58
CA ASN A 401 29.62 -14.25 9.58
C ASN A 401 29.32 -13.65 8.17
N GLY A 402 28.48 -14.31 7.38
CA GLY A 402 28.00 -13.75 6.10
C GLY A 402 26.98 -12.63 6.30
N PRO A 403 26.51 -11.99 5.21
CA PRO A 403 25.46 -10.99 5.26
C PRO A 403 24.23 -11.50 6.04
N TYR A 404 23.69 -10.68 6.95
CA TYR A 404 22.48 -11.03 7.67
C TYR A 404 21.30 -11.20 6.70
N GLY A 405 20.48 -12.22 6.92
CA GLY A 405 19.39 -12.60 6.01
C GLY A 405 19.80 -13.62 4.95
N SER A 406 21.08 -13.75 4.61
CA SER A 406 21.56 -14.83 3.74
C SER A 406 21.70 -16.16 4.50
N VAL A 407 21.56 -17.27 3.78
CA VAL A 407 21.85 -18.62 4.29
C VAL A 407 23.24 -19.13 3.86
N GLY A 408 24.04 -18.24 3.27
CA GLY A 408 25.44 -18.43 2.96
C GLY A 408 25.72 -19.34 1.77
N GLN A 409 26.85 -20.03 1.80
CA GLN A 409 27.46 -20.62 0.61
C GLN A 409 27.30 -22.15 0.56
N VAL A 410 27.32 -22.69 -0.65
CA VAL A 410 27.14 -24.12 -0.96
C VAL A 410 28.25 -24.98 -0.31
N VAL A 411 27.85 -26.03 0.41
CA VAL A 411 28.79 -26.97 1.06
C VAL A 411 29.55 -27.83 0.02
N PRO A 412 30.74 -28.38 0.35
CA PRO A 412 31.56 -29.12 -0.61
C PRO A 412 30.82 -30.31 -1.27
N ASN A 413 31.23 -30.70 -2.48
CA ASN A 413 30.60 -31.77 -3.27
C ASN A 413 29.10 -31.56 -3.56
N THR A 414 28.57 -30.33 -3.46
CA THR A 414 27.17 -30.01 -3.74
C THR A 414 27.07 -29.02 -4.89
N ASP A 415 26.13 -29.30 -5.80
CA ASP A 415 25.72 -28.42 -6.89
C ASP A 415 24.32 -27.88 -6.59
N MET A 416 24.07 -26.63 -6.95
CA MET A 416 22.76 -25.99 -6.86
C MET A 416 22.43 -25.27 -8.16
N ARG A 417 21.14 -25.20 -8.49
CA ARG A 417 20.62 -24.41 -9.62
C ARG A 417 19.36 -23.67 -9.21
N ILE A 418 19.14 -22.51 -9.80
CA ILE A 418 17.89 -21.75 -9.67
C ILE A 418 17.08 -22.01 -10.93
N VAL A 419 15.87 -22.55 -10.80
CA VAL A 419 15.05 -22.96 -11.94
C VAL A 419 13.83 -22.05 -12.07
N GLY A 420 13.58 -21.52 -13.25
CA GLY A 420 12.44 -20.66 -13.53
C GLY A 420 11.12 -21.37 -13.31
N VAL A 421 10.17 -20.64 -12.75
CA VAL A 421 8.84 -21.12 -12.36
C VAL A 421 7.71 -20.32 -13.00
N ASP A 422 8.07 -19.27 -13.74
CA ASP A 422 7.15 -18.41 -14.48
C ASP A 422 7.04 -18.90 -15.92
N ASN A 423 5.98 -18.53 -16.64
CA ASN A 423 5.69 -19.13 -17.96
C ASN A 423 6.84 -18.95 -18.97
N ASP A 424 7.53 -17.81 -18.93
CA ASP A 424 8.56 -17.45 -19.91
C ASP A 424 9.91 -18.14 -19.65
N ASN A 425 10.10 -18.66 -18.42
CA ASN A 425 11.35 -19.27 -17.98
C ASN A 425 11.16 -20.66 -17.36
N LEU A 426 9.97 -21.26 -17.52
CA LEU A 426 9.57 -22.48 -16.84
C LEU A 426 10.55 -23.63 -17.11
N GLY A 427 11.19 -24.12 -16.06
CA GLY A 427 12.12 -25.24 -16.14
C GLY A 427 13.53 -24.88 -16.65
N GLN A 428 13.80 -23.62 -16.96
CA GLN A 428 15.12 -23.15 -17.38
C GLN A 428 16.01 -22.81 -16.17
N ASN A 429 17.32 -23.04 -16.26
CA ASN A 429 18.25 -22.63 -15.21
C ASN A 429 18.51 -21.11 -15.35
N LEU A 430 18.11 -20.34 -14.35
CA LEU A 430 18.27 -18.89 -14.32
C LEU A 430 19.67 -18.47 -13.90
N ASP A 431 20.09 -17.30 -14.33
CA ASP A 431 21.32 -16.66 -13.90
C ASP A 431 21.27 -16.26 -12.40
N ILE A 432 22.41 -15.87 -11.83
CA ILE A 432 22.46 -15.26 -10.49
C ILE A 432 21.61 -13.99 -10.43
N ASP A 433 21.24 -13.58 -9.22
CA ASP A 433 20.31 -12.47 -8.94
C ASP A 433 18.86 -12.65 -9.44
N LYS A 434 18.56 -13.66 -10.26
CA LYS A 434 17.20 -14.03 -10.66
C LYS A 434 16.57 -15.00 -9.65
N ILE A 435 15.29 -14.78 -9.36
CA ILE A 435 14.53 -15.60 -8.40
C ILE A 435 13.91 -16.79 -9.12
N GLY A 436 14.08 -17.99 -8.57
CA GLY A 436 13.44 -19.20 -9.05
C GLY A 436 13.42 -20.29 -7.98
N GLU A 437 12.95 -21.49 -8.33
CA GLU A 437 13.00 -22.66 -7.46
C GLU A 437 14.45 -23.10 -7.23
N ILE A 438 14.83 -23.22 -5.97
CA ILE A 438 16.13 -23.77 -5.58
C ILE A 438 16.07 -25.29 -5.80
N GLN A 439 17.00 -25.81 -6.60
CA GLN A 439 17.22 -27.25 -6.72
C GLN A 439 18.67 -27.60 -6.37
N ALA A 440 18.86 -28.71 -5.67
CA ALA A 440 20.17 -29.10 -5.15
C ALA A 440 20.51 -30.56 -5.48
N SER A 441 21.80 -30.84 -5.69
CA SER A 441 22.33 -32.18 -5.90
C SER A 441 23.62 -32.36 -5.11
N GLY A 442 23.74 -33.46 -4.38
CA GLY A 442 24.92 -33.74 -3.57
C GLY A 442 24.82 -35.07 -2.83
N PRO A 443 25.92 -35.56 -2.26
CA PRO A 443 25.96 -36.86 -1.58
C PRO A 443 25.10 -36.92 -0.31
N GLN A 444 24.72 -35.77 0.26
CA GLN A 444 23.84 -35.63 1.42
C GLN A 444 22.34 -35.70 1.10
N VAL A 445 21.98 -35.64 -0.19
CA VAL A 445 20.58 -35.71 -0.65
C VAL A 445 20.03 -37.13 -0.43
N MET A 446 18.79 -37.21 0.05
CA MET A 446 18.10 -38.47 0.38
C MET A 446 18.08 -39.47 -0.79
N LYS A 447 17.85 -40.73 -0.45
CA LYS A 447 17.59 -41.78 -1.44
C LYS A 447 16.21 -41.65 -2.10
N GLY A 448 15.22 -41.13 -1.36
CA GLY A 448 13.83 -41.00 -1.79
C GLY A 448 12.87 -41.05 -0.60
N TYR A 449 11.56 -41.06 -0.86
CA TYR A 449 10.56 -41.26 0.18
C TYR A 449 10.19 -42.74 0.35
N PHE A 450 10.22 -43.22 1.60
CA PHE A 450 9.98 -44.61 1.98
C PHE A 450 8.61 -45.08 1.48
N LYS A 451 8.62 -46.08 0.59
CA LYS A 451 7.41 -46.66 -0.03
C LYS A 451 6.50 -45.64 -0.72
N ASN A 452 7.07 -44.54 -1.20
CA ASN A 452 6.32 -43.51 -1.90
C ASN A 452 7.06 -43.08 -3.19
N PRO A 453 7.06 -43.95 -4.23
CA PRO A 453 7.76 -43.66 -5.48
C PRO A 453 7.18 -42.44 -6.19
N GLN A 454 5.87 -42.20 -6.08
CA GLN A 454 5.21 -41.03 -6.66
C GLN A 454 5.75 -39.72 -6.05
N ALA A 455 5.72 -39.59 -4.72
CA ALA A 455 6.28 -38.41 -4.07
C ALA A 455 7.78 -38.26 -4.36
N THR A 456 8.50 -39.38 -4.54
CA THR A 456 9.91 -39.37 -4.91
C THR A 456 10.10 -38.78 -6.30
N SER A 457 9.34 -39.22 -7.31
CA SER A 457 9.42 -38.66 -8.67
C SER A 457 8.94 -37.21 -8.79
N GLU A 458 8.01 -36.79 -7.93
CA GLU A 458 7.54 -35.39 -7.89
C GLU A 458 8.60 -34.44 -7.29
N THR A 459 9.37 -34.94 -6.33
CA THR A 459 10.37 -34.15 -5.58
C THR A 459 11.79 -34.29 -6.12
N MET A 460 12.09 -35.36 -6.87
CA MET A 460 13.40 -35.61 -7.48
C MET A 460 13.28 -35.58 -9.01
N ASP A 461 14.12 -34.78 -9.66
CA ASP A 461 14.34 -34.78 -11.11
C ASP A 461 15.76 -35.27 -11.41
N GLY A 462 15.90 -36.57 -11.69
CA GLY A 462 17.19 -37.22 -11.82
C GLY A 462 18.02 -37.09 -10.53
N LYS A 463 19.15 -36.37 -10.60
CA LYS A 463 20.02 -36.09 -9.44
C LYS A 463 19.60 -34.86 -8.63
N TRP A 464 18.63 -34.09 -9.11
CA TRP A 464 18.23 -32.80 -8.53
C TRP A 464 17.05 -32.98 -7.59
N LEU A 465 17.23 -32.55 -6.34
CA LEU A 465 16.16 -32.39 -5.38
C LEU A 465 15.48 -31.03 -5.61
N LYS A 466 14.18 -31.05 -5.90
CA LYS A 466 13.33 -29.86 -5.93
C LYS A 466 12.97 -29.46 -4.51
N THR A 467 13.54 -28.37 -4.02
CA THR A 467 13.37 -27.99 -2.60
C THR A 467 11.98 -27.41 -2.32
N GLY A 468 11.32 -26.85 -3.34
CA GLY A 468 10.10 -26.08 -3.20
C GLY A 468 10.29 -24.74 -2.48
N ASP A 469 11.53 -24.32 -2.20
CA ASP A 469 11.89 -23.00 -1.72
C ASP A 469 12.30 -22.10 -2.91
N LEU A 470 11.94 -20.83 -2.87
CA LEU A 470 12.35 -19.81 -3.85
C LEU A 470 13.58 -19.07 -3.33
N GLY A 471 14.50 -18.74 -4.22
CA GLY A 471 15.68 -17.96 -3.89
C GLY A 471 16.53 -17.60 -5.08
N ASN A 472 17.63 -16.90 -4.79
CA ASN A 472 18.64 -16.49 -5.74
C ASN A 472 20.03 -16.51 -5.08
N PHE A 473 21.08 -16.60 -5.89
CA PHE A 473 22.44 -16.32 -5.44
C PHE A 473 22.78 -14.86 -5.68
N ASP A 474 23.48 -14.23 -4.74
CA ASP A 474 24.13 -12.94 -5.00
C ASP A 474 25.48 -13.12 -5.69
N LYS A 475 26.06 -12.01 -6.17
CA LYS A 475 27.40 -11.94 -6.77
C LYS A 475 28.57 -12.43 -5.89
N ASP A 476 28.36 -12.58 -4.58
CA ASP A 476 29.36 -13.11 -3.64
C ASP A 476 29.15 -14.63 -3.37
N GLY A 477 28.20 -15.23 -4.08
CA GLY A 477 27.86 -16.65 -4.02
C GLY A 477 27.06 -17.04 -2.77
N ASN A 478 26.46 -16.07 -2.09
CA ASN A 478 25.59 -16.36 -0.96
C ASN A 478 24.15 -16.59 -1.45
N LEU A 479 23.52 -17.64 -0.94
CA LEU A 479 22.14 -17.99 -1.24
C LEU A 479 21.20 -17.15 -0.37
N TRP A 480 20.17 -16.59 -1.00
CA TRP A 480 19.09 -15.85 -0.36
C TRP A 480 17.77 -16.60 -0.57
N ILE A 481 17.05 -16.87 0.53
CA ILE A 481 15.74 -17.53 0.48
C ILE A 481 14.67 -16.44 0.43
N THR A 482 13.95 -16.34 -0.68
CA THR A 482 12.95 -15.28 -0.94
C THR A 482 11.52 -15.75 -0.73
N GLY A 483 11.26 -17.06 -0.70
CA GLY A 483 9.92 -17.59 -0.47
C GLY A 483 9.83 -19.12 -0.50
N ARG A 484 8.60 -19.63 -0.58
CA ARG A 484 8.29 -21.04 -0.85
C ARG A 484 7.26 -21.14 -1.96
N MET A 485 7.42 -22.12 -2.85
CA MET A 485 6.43 -22.50 -3.85
C MET A 485 5.09 -22.90 -3.23
N LYS A 486 5.12 -23.45 -2.01
CA LYS A 486 3.95 -23.77 -1.20
C LYS A 486 4.13 -23.17 0.21
N GLU A 487 3.30 -22.19 0.55
CA GLU A 487 3.42 -21.41 1.78
C GLU A 487 3.16 -22.28 3.02
N LEU A 488 4.15 -22.42 3.91
CA LEU A 488 4.01 -23.07 5.21
C LEU A 488 4.15 -22.02 6.32
N ILE A 489 3.26 -22.05 7.31
CA ILE A 489 3.19 -21.11 8.43
C ILE A 489 4.13 -21.57 9.55
N LYS A 490 5.02 -20.70 10.02
CA LYS A 490 6.10 -21.06 10.97
C LYS A 490 5.74 -20.64 12.40
N VAL A 491 4.97 -21.48 13.08
CA VAL A 491 4.53 -21.25 14.47
C VAL A 491 5.56 -21.83 15.44
N LYS A 492 6.25 -20.99 16.22
CA LYS A 492 7.32 -21.40 17.16
C LYS A 492 8.41 -22.27 16.51
N GLY A 493 8.68 -22.06 15.22
CA GLY A 493 9.66 -22.85 14.45
C GLY A 493 9.15 -24.21 13.98
N LEU A 494 7.90 -24.57 14.31
CA LEU A 494 7.18 -25.72 13.76
C LEU A 494 6.44 -25.29 12.50
N GLN A 495 6.36 -26.18 11.51
CA GLN A 495 5.72 -25.88 10.23
C GLN A 495 4.25 -26.33 10.26
N VAL A 496 3.34 -25.41 9.93
CA VAL A 496 1.90 -25.64 9.80
C VAL A 496 1.51 -25.46 8.34
N SER A 497 0.74 -26.41 7.81
CA SER A 497 0.27 -26.39 6.43
C SER A 497 -1.06 -25.63 6.35
N PRO A 498 -1.17 -24.52 5.59
CA PRO A 498 -2.45 -23.87 5.39
C PRO A 498 -3.52 -24.79 4.79
N PRO A 499 -3.23 -25.61 3.75
CA PRO A 499 -4.19 -26.59 3.23
C PRO A 499 -4.76 -27.54 4.29
N GLU A 500 -3.96 -27.95 5.27
CA GLU A 500 -4.45 -28.82 6.36
C GLU A 500 -5.55 -28.14 7.20
N LEU A 501 -5.41 -26.83 7.44
CA LEU A 501 -6.40 -26.04 8.16
C LEU A 501 -7.57 -25.64 7.28
N GLU A 502 -7.32 -25.36 5.99
CA GLU A 502 -8.35 -25.05 4.99
C GLU A 502 -9.28 -26.26 4.77
N ASP A 503 -8.73 -27.46 4.57
CA ASP A 503 -9.49 -28.70 4.42
C ASP A 503 -10.35 -28.99 5.66
N LEU A 504 -9.78 -28.74 6.85
CA LEU A 504 -10.51 -28.89 8.10
C LEU A 504 -11.66 -27.88 8.21
N LEU A 505 -11.41 -26.62 7.90
CA LEU A 505 -12.41 -25.55 7.96
C LEU A 505 -13.50 -25.71 6.91
N HIS A 506 -13.19 -26.25 5.73
CA HIS A 506 -14.17 -26.62 4.72
C HIS A 506 -15.16 -27.69 5.21
N SER A 507 -14.79 -28.50 6.21
CA SER A 507 -15.69 -29.48 6.80
C SER A 507 -16.68 -28.87 7.81
N HIS A 508 -16.72 -27.55 7.98
CA HIS A 508 -17.64 -26.85 8.87
C HIS A 508 -18.94 -26.44 8.14
N ASP A 509 -20.10 -26.82 8.67
CA ASP A 509 -21.41 -26.71 7.97
C ASP A 509 -21.81 -25.29 7.54
N LYS A 510 -21.28 -24.27 8.23
CA LYS A 510 -21.59 -22.85 7.98
C LYS A 510 -20.60 -22.11 7.05
N ILE A 511 -19.47 -22.73 6.70
CA ILE A 511 -18.42 -22.12 5.88
C ILE A 511 -18.66 -22.47 4.40
N SER A 512 -18.63 -21.46 3.53
CA SER A 512 -18.75 -21.61 2.08
C SER A 512 -17.38 -21.77 1.43
N ASP A 513 -16.42 -20.93 1.84
CA ASP A 513 -15.05 -20.91 1.31
C ASP A 513 -14.07 -20.42 2.38
N VAL A 514 -12.81 -20.85 2.30
CA VAL A 514 -11.81 -20.53 3.32
C VAL A 514 -10.40 -20.48 2.73
N ALA A 515 -9.57 -19.60 3.29
CA ALA A 515 -8.13 -19.60 3.06
C ALA A 515 -7.40 -19.33 4.37
N VAL A 516 -6.22 -19.91 4.54
CA VAL A 516 -5.38 -19.71 5.72
C VAL A 516 -4.03 -19.16 5.29
N ILE A 517 -3.54 -18.17 6.04
CA ILE A 517 -2.20 -17.60 5.89
C ILE A 517 -1.49 -17.51 7.23
N GLY A 518 -0.17 -17.37 7.19
CA GLY A 518 0.62 -17.00 8.36
C GLY A 518 0.62 -15.49 8.55
N VAL A 519 0.35 -15.04 9.77
CA VAL A 519 0.51 -13.62 10.15
C VAL A 519 1.53 -13.46 11.26
N PRO A 520 2.35 -12.38 11.25
CA PRO A 520 3.35 -12.15 12.29
C PRO A 520 2.75 -12.11 13.70
N HIS A 521 3.45 -12.69 14.68
CA HIS A 521 3.05 -12.69 16.09
C HIS A 521 4.28 -12.63 17.02
N ASP A 522 4.30 -11.65 17.93
CA ASP A 522 5.48 -11.29 18.73
C ASP A 522 6.08 -12.44 19.53
N ARG A 523 5.23 -13.38 20.02
CA ARG A 523 5.68 -14.53 20.81
C ARG A 523 5.96 -15.80 19.99
N PHE A 524 5.33 -15.94 18.83
CA PHE A 524 5.26 -17.22 18.11
C PHE A 524 5.91 -17.17 16.73
N GLY A 525 6.43 -16.02 16.30
CA GLY A 525 6.94 -15.82 14.95
C GLY A 525 5.76 -15.57 14.01
N GLU A 526 5.03 -16.62 13.68
CA GLU A 526 3.76 -16.55 12.97
C GLU A 526 2.65 -17.29 13.72
N ILE A 527 1.40 -16.94 13.43
CA ILE A 527 0.21 -17.70 13.80
C ILE A 527 -0.70 -17.88 12.57
N PRO A 528 -1.48 -18.96 12.49
CA PRO A 528 -2.45 -19.13 11.42
C PRO A 528 -3.61 -18.14 11.56
N LYS A 529 -3.94 -17.43 10.47
CA LYS A 529 -5.14 -16.60 10.35
C LYS A 529 -6.01 -17.13 9.23
N ALA A 530 -7.29 -17.34 9.52
CA ALA A 530 -8.28 -17.78 8.54
C ALA A 530 -9.06 -16.60 7.97
N PHE A 531 -9.27 -16.61 6.67
CA PHE A 531 -10.22 -15.78 5.96
C PHE A 531 -11.40 -16.66 5.56
N VAL A 532 -12.61 -16.26 5.94
CA VAL A 532 -13.80 -17.13 5.89
C VAL A 532 -14.91 -16.42 5.14
N VAL A 533 -15.52 -17.15 4.19
CA VAL A 533 -16.77 -16.77 3.53
C VAL A 533 -17.90 -17.58 4.16
N ALA A 534 -18.85 -16.90 4.79
CA ALA A 534 -20.03 -17.56 5.37
C ALA A 534 -21.03 -17.97 4.26
N LYS A 535 -21.80 -19.02 4.50
CA LYS A 535 -22.95 -19.35 3.63
C LYS A 535 -24.02 -18.26 3.74
N GLN A 536 -24.73 -18.01 2.63
CA GLN A 536 -25.74 -16.95 2.54
C GLN A 536 -26.83 -17.12 3.61
N GLY A 537 -27.12 -16.04 4.35
CA GLY A 537 -28.15 -16.02 5.41
C GLY A 537 -27.75 -16.68 6.74
N VAL A 538 -26.49 -17.10 6.90
CA VAL A 538 -26.01 -17.78 8.12
C VAL A 538 -25.12 -16.85 8.94
N GLN A 539 -25.37 -16.77 10.24
CA GLN A 539 -24.52 -16.05 11.20
C GLN A 539 -23.50 -17.02 11.84
N ILE A 540 -22.23 -16.65 11.82
CA ILE A 540 -21.11 -17.37 12.44
C ILE A 540 -20.11 -16.35 12.97
N ASN A 541 -19.45 -16.64 14.10
CA ASN A 541 -18.46 -15.75 14.70
C ASN A 541 -17.08 -16.43 14.82
N GLU A 542 -16.07 -15.62 15.15
CA GLU A 542 -14.67 -16.06 15.21
C GLU A 542 -14.43 -17.16 16.27
N ASP A 543 -15.06 -17.05 17.44
CA ASP A 543 -14.86 -18.00 18.56
C ASP A 543 -15.37 -19.40 18.23
N GLU A 544 -16.51 -19.51 17.52
CA GLU A 544 -17.06 -20.78 17.05
C GLU A 544 -16.05 -21.52 16.16
N ILE A 545 -15.44 -20.81 15.22
CA ILE A 545 -14.48 -21.35 14.26
C ILE A 545 -13.16 -21.75 14.94
N LYS A 546 -12.64 -20.90 15.83
CA LYS A 546 -11.43 -21.21 16.61
C LYS A 546 -11.60 -22.47 17.45
N LYS A 547 -12.74 -22.60 18.14
CA LYS A 547 -13.04 -23.77 18.96
C LYS A 547 -13.13 -25.05 18.12
N PHE A 548 -13.81 -24.99 16.98
CA PHE A 548 -13.94 -26.14 16.08
C PHE A 548 -12.58 -26.70 15.61
N VAL A 549 -11.64 -25.81 15.28
CA VAL A 549 -10.27 -26.18 14.87
C VAL A 549 -9.48 -26.73 16.06
N ALA A 550 -9.54 -26.05 17.21
CA ALA A 550 -8.77 -26.41 18.40
C ALA A 550 -9.03 -27.84 18.92
N GLU A 551 -10.25 -28.36 18.73
CA GLU A 551 -10.61 -29.73 19.13
C GLU A 551 -9.96 -30.84 18.26
N LYS A 552 -9.38 -30.49 17.10
CA LYS A 552 -8.95 -31.47 16.08
C LYS A 552 -7.47 -31.38 15.68
N VAL A 553 -6.77 -30.33 16.11
CA VAL A 553 -5.36 -30.11 15.77
C VAL A 553 -4.52 -29.81 17.01
N ALA A 554 -3.22 -30.09 16.95
CA ALA A 554 -2.29 -29.74 18.02
C ALA A 554 -2.21 -28.22 18.26
N ASP A 555 -1.90 -27.78 19.48
CA ASP A 555 -1.92 -26.36 19.91
C ASP A 555 -1.22 -25.38 18.96
N TYR A 556 -0.10 -25.77 18.34
CA TYR A 556 0.65 -24.90 17.43
C TYR A 556 0.01 -24.75 16.04
N LYS A 557 -1.00 -25.56 15.71
CA LYS A 557 -1.78 -25.50 14.45
C LYS A 557 -3.11 -24.74 14.61
N GLN A 558 -3.46 -24.32 15.83
CA GLN A 558 -4.74 -23.64 16.07
C GLN A 558 -4.78 -22.25 15.44
N LEU A 559 -5.98 -21.78 15.09
CA LEU A 559 -6.18 -20.45 14.51
C LEU A 559 -6.00 -19.35 15.56
N GLY A 560 -5.19 -18.35 15.23
CA GLY A 560 -5.02 -17.15 16.05
C GLY A 560 -6.09 -16.09 15.79
N HIS A 561 -6.50 -15.91 14.53
CA HIS A 561 -7.52 -14.95 14.12
C HIS A 561 -8.42 -15.50 13.01
N VAL A 562 -9.66 -15.02 12.95
CA VAL A 562 -10.60 -15.27 11.83
C VAL A 562 -11.15 -13.95 11.33
N VAL A 563 -11.09 -13.73 10.02
CA VAL A 563 -11.68 -12.56 9.35
C VAL A 563 -12.72 -13.02 8.36
N PHE A 564 -13.90 -12.40 8.42
CA PHE A 564 -14.96 -12.65 7.45
C PHE A 564 -14.75 -11.73 6.25
N ILE A 565 -14.75 -12.33 5.06
CA ILE A 565 -14.67 -11.62 3.79
C ILE A 565 -15.74 -12.17 2.85
N ASP A 566 -16.15 -11.37 1.87
CA ASP A 566 -17.20 -11.77 0.94
C ASP A 566 -16.74 -12.87 -0.02
N GLN A 567 -15.44 -12.89 -0.35
CA GLN A 567 -14.86 -13.90 -1.24
C GLN A 567 -13.37 -14.11 -0.98
N ILE A 568 -12.89 -15.36 -1.08
CA ILE A 568 -11.46 -15.66 -1.07
C ILE A 568 -10.81 -15.22 -2.39
N PRO A 569 -9.77 -14.36 -2.38
CA PRO A 569 -9.06 -13.98 -3.59
C PRO A 569 -8.39 -15.20 -4.24
N LYS A 570 -8.75 -15.47 -5.50
CA LYS A 570 -8.32 -16.66 -6.26
C LYS A 570 -8.02 -16.25 -7.70
N SER A 571 -6.96 -16.80 -8.29
CA SER A 571 -6.66 -16.69 -9.72
C SER A 571 -7.82 -17.19 -10.60
N PRO A 572 -7.82 -16.90 -11.92
CA PRO A 572 -8.76 -17.50 -12.88
C PRO A 572 -8.77 -19.03 -12.82
N ALA A 573 -7.61 -19.66 -12.56
CA ALA A 573 -7.45 -21.10 -12.36
C ALA A 573 -7.92 -21.63 -10.98
N GLY A 574 -8.52 -20.78 -10.14
CA GLY A 574 -9.07 -21.17 -8.83
C GLY A 574 -8.04 -21.27 -7.69
N LYS A 575 -6.75 -21.02 -7.94
CA LYS A 575 -5.68 -21.02 -6.91
C LYS A 575 -5.81 -19.80 -5.99
N ILE A 576 -5.79 -20.02 -4.67
CA ILE A 576 -5.82 -18.96 -3.65
C ILE A 576 -4.62 -18.01 -3.80
N LEU A 577 -4.90 -16.72 -3.90
CA LEU A 577 -3.90 -15.64 -4.00
C LEU A 577 -3.49 -15.18 -2.59
N ARG A 578 -2.72 -16.02 -1.89
CA ARG A 578 -2.34 -15.77 -0.49
C ARG A 578 -1.55 -14.47 -0.27
N ARG A 579 -0.79 -14.00 -1.27
CA ARG A 579 -0.15 -12.67 -1.24
C ARG A 579 -1.17 -11.54 -1.09
N GLN A 580 -2.33 -11.63 -1.74
CA GLN A 580 -3.40 -10.64 -1.59
C GLN A 580 -4.05 -10.74 -0.20
N LEU A 581 -4.27 -11.95 0.31
CA LEU A 581 -4.73 -12.15 1.70
C LEU A 581 -3.73 -11.61 2.73
N GLN A 582 -2.42 -11.68 2.45
CA GLN A 582 -1.39 -11.04 3.28
C GLN A 582 -1.51 -9.50 3.23
N LYS A 583 -1.69 -8.90 2.03
CA LYS A 583 -1.96 -7.46 1.87
C LYS A 583 -3.22 -7.05 2.67
N ILE A 584 -4.34 -7.75 2.47
CA ILE A 584 -5.61 -7.55 3.20
C ILE A 584 -5.38 -7.66 4.71
N SER A 585 -4.66 -8.69 5.18
CA SER A 585 -4.38 -8.85 6.61
C SER A 585 -3.59 -7.67 7.19
N CYS A 586 -2.56 -7.20 6.47
CA CYS A 586 -1.79 -6.03 6.88
C CYS A 586 -2.68 -4.80 7.00
N ILE A 587 -3.52 -4.55 6.00
CA ILE A 587 -4.47 -3.44 5.96
C ILE A 587 -5.42 -3.48 7.18
N PHE A 588 -6.08 -4.62 7.44
CA PHE A 588 -6.97 -4.77 8.61
C PHE A 588 -6.24 -4.56 9.95
N THR A 589 -5.02 -5.07 10.10
CA THR A 589 -4.22 -4.89 11.32
C THR A 589 -3.88 -3.42 11.56
N MET A 590 -3.56 -2.66 10.50
CA MET A 590 -3.28 -1.23 10.62
C MET A 590 -4.51 -0.46 11.09
N SER A 591 -5.70 -0.83 10.62
CA SER A 591 -6.93 -0.12 10.93
C SER A 591 -7.48 -0.38 12.32
N VAL A 592 -7.32 -1.59 12.85
CA VAL A 592 -7.61 -1.85 14.28
C VAL A 592 -6.66 -1.03 15.17
N THR A 593 -5.39 -0.89 14.76
CA THR A 593 -4.42 -0.04 15.47
C THR A 593 -4.75 1.45 15.34
N THR A 594 -5.41 1.93 14.28
CA THR A 594 -5.85 3.33 14.18
C THR A 594 -7.17 3.57 14.92
N MET A 595 -8.07 2.58 14.98
CA MET A 595 -9.35 2.67 15.68
C MET A 595 -9.20 2.66 17.21
N ASP A 596 -8.24 1.92 17.76
CA ASP A 596 -7.98 1.87 19.21
C ASP A 596 -7.38 3.19 19.78
N TYR A 597 -6.84 4.07 18.94
CA TYR A 597 -6.23 5.34 19.36
C TYR A 597 -7.07 6.59 19.05
N GLY A 598 -8.19 6.44 18.33
CA GLY A 598 -9.14 7.51 18.02
C GLY A 598 -8.66 8.52 16.95
N PRO A 599 -9.57 9.13 16.17
CA PRO A 599 -9.23 10.14 15.17
C PRO A 599 -8.47 11.36 15.72
N SER A 600 -8.71 11.70 16.99
CA SER A 600 -8.15 12.88 17.66
C SER A 600 -6.66 12.76 18.05
N LEU A 601 -6.08 11.55 18.05
CA LEU A 601 -4.65 11.37 18.33
C LEU A 601 -3.79 11.32 17.06
N ILE A 602 -4.37 11.02 15.89
CA ILE A 602 -3.66 10.97 14.62
C ILE A 602 -3.37 12.38 14.09
N THR A 603 -4.25 13.35 14.36
CA THR A 603 -4.00 14.78 14.06
C THR A 603 -2.95 15.43 14.98
N SER A 604 -2.58 14.81 16.11
CA SER A 604 -1.75 15.46 17.14
C SER A 604 -0.30 14.98 17.25
N THR A 605 0.14 13.98 16.47
CA THR A 605 1.43 13.31 16.75
C THR A 605 2.47 13.25 15.63
N LEU A 606 2.51 14.15 14.64
CA LEU A 606 3.79 14.33 13.94
C LEU A 606 4.04 15.69 13.27
N ALA A 607 5.21 16.22 13.58
CA ALA A 607 5.76 17.48 13.15
C ALA A 607 6.47 17.39 11.80
N CYS A 608 6.12 18.26 10.85
CA CYS A 608 7.07 18.64 9.79
C CYS A 608 8.22 19.42 10.43
N GLU A 609 9.45 18.97 10.23
CA GLU A 609 10.67 19.49 10.86
C GLU A 609 11.23 20.74 10.16
N THR A 610 10.41 21.50 9.47
CA THR A 610 10.81 22.84 9.03
C THR A 610 10.68 23.78 10.23
N MET A 611 11.82 24.12 10.82
CA MET A 611 11.91 25.08 11.92
C MET A 611 11.31 26.41 11.48
N ASN A 612 10.16 26.80 12.03
CA ASN A 612 9.73 28.20 12.00
C ASN A 612 10.68 29.04 12.88
N ARG A 613 10.71 30.37 12.69
CA ARG A 613 11.50 31.37 13.44
C ARG A 613 11.38 31.29 14.99
N ALA A 614 10.58 30.37 15.53
CA ALA A 614 10.23 30.22 16.95
C ALA A 614 10.27 28.75 17.47
N GLU A 615 11.25 27.92 17.08
CA GLU A 615 11.60 26.64 17.74
C GLU A 615 10.46 25.62 18.01
N GLN A 616 9.31 25.70 17.33
CA GLN A 616 8.20 24.75 17.47
C GLN A 616 7.83 24.08 16.14
N PRO A 617 7.43 22.80 16.16
CA PRO A 617 6.94 22.12 14.97
C PRO A 617 5.54 22.60 14.56
N CYS A 618 5.38 22.91 13.26
CA CYS A 618 4.07 23.28 12.71
C CYS A 618 3.10 22.10 12.73
N ARG A 619 1.81 22.37 12.93
CA ARG A 619 0.74 21.37 12.96
C ARG A 619 -0.46 21.88 12.18
N PHE A 620 -1.14 20.97 11.50
CA PHE A 620 -2.39 21.24 10.81
C PHE A 620 -3.46 20.25 11.30
N ASP A 621 -4.59 20.77 11.77
CA ASP A 621 -5.74 19.95 12.11
C ASP A 621 -6.61 19.71 10.87
N ASP A 622 -6.49 18.53 10.28
CA ASP A 622 -7.40 18.05 9.24
C ASP A 622 -8.49 17.18 9.88
N SER A 623 -9.42 17.83 10.58
CA SER A 623 -10.55 17.18 11.24
C SER A 623 -11.76 16.97 10.32
N THR A 624 -11.59 17.18 9.01
CA THR A 624 -12.67 17.06 8.04
C THR A 624 -13.06 15.60 7.82
N SER A 625 -14.36 15.32 7.78
CA SER A 625 -14.90 13.95 7.66
C SER A 625 -15.35 13.61 6.23
N PHE A 626 -15.08 14.47 5.25
CA PHE A 626 -15.67 14.36 3.91
C PHE A 626 -15.34 13.04 3.21
N MET A 627 -14.11 12.52 3.35
CA MET A 627 -13.73 11.21 2.78
C MET A 627 -14.49 10.05 3.45
N GLN A 628 -14.80 10.14 4.75
CA GLN A 628 -15.68 9.19 5.43
C GLN A 628 -17.11 9.29 4.90
N ASN A 629 -17.62 10.50 4.68
CA ASN A 629 -18.96 10.67 4.15
C ASN A 629 -19.09 10.14 2.71
N LYS A 630 -18.04 10.28 1.87
CA LYS A 630 -18.05 9.79 0.49
C LYS A 630 -17.78 8.30 0.31
N CYS A 631 -16.77 7.78 0.99
CA CYS A 631 -16.40 6.38 0.84
C CYS A 631 -17.26 5.44 1.72
N GLY A 632 -18.20 5.98 2.50
CA GLY A 632 -18.90 5.24 3.55
C GLY A 632 -17.97 4.98 4.75
N ASN A 633 -18.21 3.90 5.52
CA ASN A 633 -17.25 3.51 6.56
C ASN A 633 -15.86 3.37 5.93
N MET A 634 -14.95 4.30 6.26
CA MET A 634 -13.64 4.32 5.64
C MET A 634 -13.01 2.94 5.77
N THR A 635 -12.69 2.38 4.61
CA THR A 635 -12.07 1.07 4.56
C THR A 635 -10.70 1.17 5.19
N ALA A 636 -10.24 0.05 5.71
CA ALA A 636 -8.96 -0.04 6.36
C ALA A 636 -7.80 0.55 5.51
N PHE A 637 -7.92 0.39 4.19
CA PHE A 637 -7.01 0.94 3.20
C PHE A 637 -7.12 2.47 3.06
N MET A 638 -8.33 3.02 2.99
CA MET A 638 -8.51 4.47 2.88
C MET A 638 -7.99 5.21 4.11
N LEU A 639 -8.13 4.65 5.33
CA LEU A 639 -7.53 5.26 6.54
C LEU A 639 -6.00 5.29 6.45
N LEU A 640 -5.41 4.21 5.93
CA LEU A 640 -3.97 4.15 5.68
C LEU A 640 -3.54 5.24 4.69
N LEU A 641 -4.22 5.33 3.54
CA LEU A 641 -3.95 6.36 2.54
C LEU A 641 -3.99 7.75 3.16
N GLN A 642 -5.08 8.11 3.84
CA GLN A 642 -5.21 9.42 4.48
C GLN A 642 -4.07 9.68 5.48
N THR A 643 -3.70 8.66 6.27
CA THR A 643 -2.60 8.78 7.25
C THR A 643 -1.26 9.00 6.55
N VAL A 644 -0.95 8.24 5.50
CA VAL A 644 0.30 8.39 4.74
C VAL A 644 0.40 9.81 4.17
N MET A 645 -0.69 10.30 3.59
CA MET A 645 -0.74 11.60 2.92
C MET A 645 -0.68 12.78 3.87
N LEU A 646 -1.38 12.72 5.01
CA LEU A 646 -1.29 13.74 6.06
C LEU A 646 0.12 13.88 6.66
N ASN A 647 0.93 12.83 6.58
CA ASN A 647 2.28 12.81 7.11
C ASN A 647 3.36 13.15 6.07
N ASP A 648 2.98 13.41 4.83
CA ASP A 648 3.90 13.89 3.81
C ASP A 648 3.94 15.42 3.83
N CYS A 649 5.08 15.99 4.20
CA CYS A 649 5.20 17.44 4.45
C CYS A 649 5.06 18.29 3.18
N GLU A 650 5.41 17.77 2.01
CA GLU A 650 5.25 18.49 0.74
C GLU A 650 3.78 18.52 0.31
N ILE A 651 3.04 17.46 0.62
CA ILE A 651 1.62 17.36 0.29
C ILE A 651 0.77 18.15 1.28
N ALA A 652 0.95 17.86 2.57
CA ALA A 652 0.17 18.45 3.65
C ALA A 652 0.49 19.93 3.86
N ASP A 653 1.75 20.34 3.66
CA ASP A 653 2.23 21.72 3.80
C ASP A 653 1.74 22.44 5.07
N PRO A 654 1.92 21.82 6.27
CA PRO A 654 1.31 22.32 7.50
C PRO A 654 1.86 23.67 7.96
N CYS A 655 3.10 24.01 7.58
CA CYS A 655 3.74 25.25 8.04
C CYS A 655 3.26 26.51 7.32
N ARG A 656 2.78 26.42 6.08
CA ARG A 656 2.33 27.59 5.32
C ARG A 656 0.81 27.74 5.31
N ARG A 657 0.09 26.88 6.01
CA ARG A 657 -1.36 26.99 6.15
C ARG A 657 -1.70 28.12 7.13
N PRO A 658 -2.61 29.03 6.78
CA PRO A 658 -3.06 30.07 7.70
C PRO A 658 -3.82 29.43 8.87
N GLU A 659 -3.39 29.75 10.09
CA GLU A 659 -4.14 29.44 11.31
C GLU A 659 -5.27 30.45 11.51
N THR A 660 -6.35 30.07 12.22
CA THR A 660 -7.37 31.06 12.58
C THR A 660 -6.78 32.07 13.56
N ASN A 661 -6.63 33.33 13.15
CA ASN A 661 -6.21 34.37 14.08
C ASN A 661 -7.34 34.72 15.07
N ASP A 662 -6.98 34.96 16.33
CA ASP A 662 -7.90 35.61 17.27
C ASP A 662 -7.96 37.12 16.96
N ILE A 663 -9.19 37.64 16.84
CA ILE A 663 -9.47 39.07 16.61
C ILE A 663 -10.09 39.65 17.87
N ASN A 664 -9.46 40.72 18.38
CA ASN A 664 -9.98 41.48 19.51
C ASN A 664 -11.12 42.40 19.06
N ASP A 665 -12.09 42.65 19.94
CA ASP A 665 -13.29 43.40 19.56
C ASP A 665 -13.02 44.88 19.20
N ASP A 666 -11.87 45.44 19.60
CA ASP A 666 -11.44 46.80 19.28
C ASP A 666 -10.55 46.90 18.03
N GLU A 667 -10.22 45.77 17.41
CA GLU A 667 -9.28 45.72 16.27
C GLU A 667 -9.95 46.19 14.97
N GLN A 668 -9.22 46.96 14.18
CA GLN A 668 -9.69 47.55 12.93
C GLN A 668 -8.69 47.26 11.80
N PHE A 669 -9.20 47.12 10.59
CA PHE A 669 -8.41 46.77 9.43
C PHE A 669 -8.55 47.85 8.36
N ASP A 670 -7.48 48.12 7.63
CA ASP A 670 -7.58 49.00 6.47
C ASP A 670 -8.42 48.35 5.37
N PHE A 671 -8.10 47.09 5.05
CA PHE A 671 -8.82 46.32 4.06
C PHE A 671 -9.44 45.07 4.67
N ILE A 672 -10.71 44.80 4.33
CA ILE A 672 -11.37 43.53 4.65
C ILE A 672 -11.78 42.84 3.36
N VAL A 673 -11.25 41.64 3.13
CA VAL A 673 -11.60 40.77 2.00
C VAL A 673 -12.51 39.65 2.50
N VAL A 674 -13.70 39.52 1.91
CA VAL A 674 -14.72 38.56 2.33
C VAL A 674 -14.82 37.41 1.33
N GLY A 675 -14.38 36.22 1.74
CA GLY A 675 -14.38 34.99 0.97
C GLY A 675 -12.97 34.63 0.47
N ALA A 676 -12.47 33.45 0.86
CA ALA A 676 -11.17 32.91 0.46
C ALA A 676 -11.28 31.87 -0.66
N GLY A 677 -12.18 32.14 -1.63
CA GLY A 677 -12.38 31.34 -2.84
C GLY A 677 -11.25 31.52 -3.86
N LEU A 678 -11.58 31.56 -5.16
CA LEU A 678 -10.55 31.78 -6.19
C LEU A 678 -9.96 33.21 -6.12
N ALA A 679 -10.81 34.25 -6.03
CA ALA A 679 -10.38 35.65 -6.12
C ALA A 679 -9.73 36.20 -4.84
N GLY A 680 -10.28 35.90 -3.67
CA GLY A 680 -9.82 36.46 -2.39
C GLY A 680 -8.32 36.31 -2.12
N PRO A 681 -7.73 35.11 -2.22
CA PRO A 681 -6.29 34.89 -2.08
C PRO A 681 -5.43 35.75 -2.99
N VAL A 682 -5.84 35.94 -4.25
CA VAL A 682 -5.11 36.74 -5.24
C VAL A 682 -5.10 38.21 -4.84
N ILE A 683 -6.28 38.76 -4.50
CA ILE A 683 -6.42 40.16 -4.05
C ILE A 683 -5.59 40.40 -2.80
N VAL A 684 -5.72 39.53 -1.79
CA VAL A 684 -4.98 39.64 -0.53
C VAL A 684 -3.48 39.61 -0.77
N ARG A 685 -2.98 38.72 -1.64
CA ARG A 685 -1.55 38.64 -1.95
C ARG A 685 -1.01 39.95 -2.49
N ARG A 686 -1.70 40.54 -3.47
CA ARG A 686 -1.27 41.81 -4.08
C ARG A 686 -1.35 42.99 -3.09
N LEU A 687 -2.39 43.03 -2.25
CA LEU A 687 -2.52 44.08 -1.23
C LEU A 687 -1.46 43.97 -0.12
N VAL A 688 -1.13 42.75 0.32
CA VAL A 688 -0.10 42.50 1.34
C VAL A 688 1.27 42.94 0.83
N ASP A 689 1.61 42.57 -0.41
CA ASP A 689 2.89 42.92 -1.02
C ASP A 689 3.01 44.43 -1.24
N HIS A 690 1.94 45.10 -1.68
CA HIS A 690 1.97 46.52 -2.03
C HIS A 690 1.82 47.46 -0.83
N PHE A 691 0.99 47.10 0.16
CA PHE A 691 0.73 47.93 1.34
C PHE A 691 1.27 47.29 2.64
N PRO A 692 2.60 47.25 2.85
CA PRO A 692 3.20 46.59 4.01
C PRO A 692 2.84 47.23 5.36
N SER A 693 2.33 48.47 5.35
CA SER A 693 1.89 49.19 6.56
C SER A 693 0.38 49.09 6.82
N SER A 694 -0.41 48.59 5.87
CA SER A 694 -1.86 48.48 6.03
C SER A 694 -2.26 47.14 6.62
N SER A 695 -3.19 47.16 7.59
CA SER A 695 -3.74 45.94 8.17
C SER A 695 -4.82 45.33 7.27
N ILE A 696 -4.68 44.06 6.93
CA ILE A 696 -5.56 43.34 6.00
C ILE A 696 -6.19 42.16 6.72
N LEU A 697 -7.51 42.03 6.61
CA LEU A 697 -8.27 40.88 7.11
C LEU A 697 -8.88 40.09 5.95
N LEU A 698 -8.59 38.80 5.87
CA LEU A 698 -9.28 37.84 5.02
C LEU A 698 -10.25 37.00 5.86
N VAL A 699 -11.52 36.93 5.47
CA VAL A 699 -12.56 36.16 6.18
C VAL A 699 -13.09 35.04 5.30
N GLU A 700 -13.21 33.82 5.83
CA GLU A 700 -13.74 32.64 5.14
C GLU A 700 -14.73 31.89 6.03
N ALA A 701 -15.87 31.49 5.44
CA ALA A 701 -16.95 30.82 6.14
C ALA A 701 -16.64 29.35 6.45
N GLY A 702 -15.85 28.69 5.61
CA GLY A 702 -15.43 27.31 5.80
C GLY A 702 -14.09 27.15 6.53
N PRO A 703 -13.67 25.89 6.75
CA PRO A 703 -12.37 25.58 7.33
C PRO A 703 -11.23 25.77 6.33
N SER A 704 -10.01 25.44 6.74
CA SER A 704 -8.88 25.28 5.82
C SER A 704 -9.12 24.12 4.84
N GLU A 705 -8.49 24.16 3.68
CA GLU A 705 -8.57 23.13 2.63
C GLU A 705 -8.02 21.77 3.11
N PRO A 706 -8.75 20.65 3.10
CA PRO A 706 -8.21 19.35 3.51
C PRO A 706 -7.00 18.89 2.69
N THR A 707 -6.11 18.09 3.28
CA THR A 707 -4.95 17.52 2.58
C THR A 707 -5.38 16.57 1.47
N MET A 708 -6.45 15.79 1.69
CA MET A 708 -6.99 14.86 0.69
C MET A 708 -7.56 15.57 -0.56
N ASN A 709 -7.80 16.88 -0.53
CA ASN A 709 -8.17 17.64 -1.73
C ASN A 709 -6.97 17.91 -2.63
N SER A 710 -5.74 17.79 -2.12
CA SER A 710 -4.52 18.05 -2.91
C SER A 710 -4.29 17.00 -4.01
N PHE A 711 -5.08 15.92 -4.05
CA PHE A 711 -4.99 14.88 -5.08
C PHE A 711 -6.02 15.13 -6.19
N PRO A 712 -5.60 15.29 -7.45
CA PRO A 712 -6.51 15.36 -8.59
C PRO A 712 -7.50 14.20 -8.64
N GLY A 713 -7.08 12.97 -8.33
CA GLY A 713 -7.95 11.79 -8.33
C GLY A 713 -9.15 11.84 -7.36
N PHE A 714 -9.17 12.78 -6.41
CA PHE A 714 -10.31 13.00 -5.49
C PHE A 714 -11.08 14.29 -5.78
N ALA A 715 -10.95 14.85 -6.98
CA ALA A 715 -11.50 16.15 -7.34
C ALA A 715 -12.96 16.34 -6.94
N PHE A 716 -13.82 15.35 -7.17
CA PHE A 716 -15.25 15.53 -6.98
C PHE A 716 -15.75 14.99 -5.63
N ASN A 717 -14.85 14.55 -4.75
CA ASN A 717 -15.21 13.80 -3.53
C ASN A 717 -15.72 14.70 -2.40
N ALA A 718 -15.45 16.00 -2.41
CA ALA A 718 -16.00 16.90 -1.39
C ALA A 718 -17.44 17.35 -1.69
N ILE A 719 -18.00 17.02 -2.86
CA ILE A 719 -19.39 17.35 -3.22
C ILE A 719 -20.37 16.60 -2.29
N ASN A 720 -21.37 17.32 -1.76
CA ASN A 720 -22.31 16.88 -0.73
C ASN A 720 -21.68 16.61 0.66
N SER A 721 -20.52 17.18 0.96
CA SER A 721 -19.92 17.13 2.30
C SER A 721 -20.16 18.42 3.11
N ASP A 722 -19.59 18.51 4.30
CA ASP A 722 -19.51 19.72 5.12
C ASP A 722 -18.66 20.83 4.49
N LEU A 723 -17.86 20.51 3.47
CA LEU A 723 -17.07 21.44 2.66
C LEU A 723 -17.84 21.98 1.45
N ASP A 724 -19.09 21.55 1.26
CA ASP A 724 -19.98 22.00 0.21
C ASP A 724 -21.14 22.79 0.82
N TRP A 725 -21.41 24.00 0.31
CA TRP A 725 -22.61 24.75 0.67
C TRP A 725 -23.89 24.01 0.32
N ASN A 726 -23.84 23.08 -0.65
CA ASN A 726 -24.92 22.20 -1.07
C ASN A 726 -26.21 22.98 -1.39
N PHE A 727 -26.07 24.06 -2.15
CA PHE A 727 -27.21 24.88 -2.54
C PHE A 727 -28.17 24.06 -3.41
N LYS A 728 -29.46 24.37 -3.26
CA LYS A 728 -30.54 23.84 -4.10
C LYS A 728 -31.21 25.00 -4.80
N THR A 729 -31.58 24.78 -6.05
CA THR A 729 -32.35 25.76 -6.82
C THR A 729 -33.82 25.64 -6.48
N GLU A 730 -34.56 26.67 -6.81
CA GLU A 730 -36.02 26.67 -6.83
C GLU A 730 -36.48 26.29 -8.25
N PRO A 731 -37.64 25.62 -8.41
CA PRO A 731 -38.22 25.39 -9.71
C PRO A 731 -38.58 26.70 -10.41
N THR A 732 -38.46 26.74 -11.73
CA THR A 732 -38.91 27.89 -12.54
C THR A 732 -40.38 28.19 -12.27
N GLU A 733 -40.68 29.46 -11.98
CA GLU A 733 -42.02 29.89 -11.58
C GLU A 733 -43.08 29.54 -12.66
N GLY A 734 -44.15 28.88 -12.23
CA GLY A 734 -45.30 28.54 -13.07
C GLY A 734 -45.18 27.21 -13.82
N ASN A 735 -43.98 26.79 -14.24
CA ASN A 735 -43.74 25.46 -14.82
C ASN A 735 -42.23 25.12 -14.85
N PRO A 736 -41.78 24.01 -14.21
CA PRO A 736 -40.39 23.57 -14.32
C PRO A 736 -39.99 23.24 -15.77
N THR A 737 -38.81 23.71 -16.18
CA THR A 737 -38.25 23.51 -17.53
C THR A 737 -37.02 22.60 -17.56
N ALA A 738 -36.41 22.33 -16.40
CA ALA A 738 -35.16 21.60 -16.21
C ALA A 738 -35.18 20.81 -14.91
N CYS A 739 -34.24 19.89 -14.70
CA CYS A 739 -34.16 19.01 -13.52
C CYS A 739 -35.51 18.33 -13.21
N LEU A 740 -36.22 17.86 -14.24
CA LEU A 740 -37.58 17.34 -14.07
C LEU A 740 -37.63 16.05 -13.24
N GLU A 741 -36.53 15.28 -13.15
CA GLU A 741 -36.46 14.10 -12.27
C GLU A 741 -36.52 14.44 -10.78
N THR A 742 -36.22 15.69 -10.43
CA THR A 742 -36.24 16.24 -9.06
C THR A 742 -37.26 17.38 -8.93
N ASP A 743 -38.38 17.30 -9.65
CA ASP A 743 -39.49 18.27 -9.60
C ASP A 743 -39.06 19.73 -9.88
N GLY A 744 -38.03 19.92 -10.70
CA GLY A 744 -37.50 21.25 -11.05
C GLY A 744 -36.37 21.77 -10.14
N VAL A 745 -35.93 20.97 -9.17
CA VAL A 745 -34.91 21.38 -8.19
C VAL A 745 -33.55 20.81 -8.56
N CYS A 746 -32.64 21.66 -9.00
CA CYS A 746 -31.26 21.26 -9.31
C CYS A 746 -30.33 21.37 -8.09
N SER A 747 -29.27 20.56 -8.09
CA SER A 747 -28.20 20.65 -7.09
C SER A 747 -27.06 21.54 -7.54
N TRP A 748 -26.61 22.48 -6.70
CA TRP A 748 -25.50 23.39 -6.95
C TRP A 748 -24.39 23.23 -5.90
N PRO A 749 -23.38 22.40 -6.17
CA PRO A 749 -22.26 22.25 -5.25
C PRO A 749 -21.35 23.48 -5.30
N ARG A 750 -21.07 24.13 -4.16
CA ARG A 750 -20.18 25.31 -4.02
C ARG A 750 -19.24 25.13 -2.86
N GLY A 751 -17.95 25.41 -3.05
CA GLY A 751 -16.96 25.17 -2.00
C GLY A 751 -17.12 26.10 -0.80
N LYS A 752 -17.12 25.49 0.38
CA LYS A 752 -17.16 26.13 1.71
C LYS A 752 -15.90 25.76 2.46
N MET A 753 -14.78 26.38 2.06
CA MET A 753 -13.45 26.23 2.65
C MET A 753 -12.53 27.31 2.06
N ILE A 754 -11.36 27.52 2.67
CA ILE A 754 -10.24 28.14 1.95
C ILE A 754 -10.02 27.38 0.64
N SER A 755 -9.80 28.11 -0.47
CA SER A 755 -9.81 27.66 -1.88
C SER A 755 -11.20 27.67 -2.53
N GLY A 756 -12.28 27.75 -1.76
CA GLY A 756 -13.65 27.70 -2.25
C GLY A 756 -13.88 26.50 -3.17
N THR A 757 -14.54 26.73 -4.31
CA THR A 757 -14.82 25.67 -5.30
C THR A 757 -13.56 25.06 -5.93
N SER A 758 -12.40 25.74 -5.91
CA SER A 758 -11.16 25.15 -6.47
C SER A 758 -10.71 23.90 -5.72
N GLY A 759 -11.12 23.74 -4.45
CA GLY A 759 -10.87 22.53 -3.66
C GLY A 759 -11.60 21.28 -4.17
N PHE A 760 -12.58 21.38 -5.08
CA PHE A 760 -13.28 20.21 -5.62
C PHE A 760 -13.79 20.29 -7.08
N TYR A 761 -13.20 21.15 -7.90
CA TYR A 761 -13.43 21.19 -9.35
C TYR A 761 -12.44 20.31 -10.15
N GLY A 762 -12.65 20.20 -11.47
CA GLY A 762 -11.80 19.44 -12.39
C GLY A 762 -10.44 20.05 -12.74
N MET A 763 -10.05 21.19 -12.16
CA MET A 763 -8.78 21.92 -12.41
C MET A 763 -8.56 22.47 -13.82
N MET A 764 -9.44 22.19 -14.78
CA MET A 764 -9.33 22.69 -16.15
C MET A 764 -9.13 24.21 -16.24
N TYR A 765 -8.09 24.62 -16.97
CA TYR A 765 -7.69 26.01 -17.20
C TYR A 765 -7.83 26.38 -18.67
N ILE A 766 -8.84 27.18 -18.99
CA ILE A 766 -9.11 27.68 -20.35
C ILE A 766 -9.42 29.17 -20.23
N ARG A 767 -8.82 30.01 -21.08
CA ARG A 767 -9.23 31.43 -21.19
C ARG A 767 -10.52 31.52 -22.00
N GLY A 768 -11.41 32.45 -21.67
CA GLY A 768 -12.53 32.76 -22.55
C GLY A 768 -12.06 33.29 -23.91
N HIS A 769 -12.90 33.14 -24.92
CA HIS A 769 -12.68 33.70 -26.24
C HIS A 769 -12.59 35.24 -26.16
N PRO A 770 -11.68 35.90 -26.89
CA PRO A 770 -11.51 37.35 -26.89
C PRO A 770 -12.82 38.13 -27.07
N ASP A 771 -13.67 37.67 -27.99
CA ASP A 771 -14.94 38.36 -28.30
C ASP A 771 -15.94 38.38 -27.14
N ILE A 772 -15.85 37.45 -26.17
CA ILE A 772 -16.69 37.51 -24.97
C ILE A 772 -16.29 38.69 -24.08
N TYR A 773 -14.99 38.93 -23.91
CA TYR A 773 -14.50 40.06 -23.12
C TYR A 773 -14.68 41.38 -23.86
N ASN A 774 -14.49 41.38 -25.18
CA ASN A 774 -14.79 42.54 -26.01
C ASN A 774 -16.28 42.92 -25.89
N SER A 775 -17.19 41.94 -25.86
CA SER A 775 -18.61 42.21 -25.64
C SER A 775 -18.88 42.83 -24.26
N TRP A 776 -18.13 42.48 -23.22
CA TRP A 776 -18.28 43.13 -21.91
C TRP A 776 -17.96 44.62 -22.00
N ALA A 777 -16.89 44.98 -22.73
CA ALA A 777 -16.50 46.38 -22.94
C ALA A 777 -17.51 47.14 -23.81
N ASP A 778 -17.98 46.52 -24.89
CA ASP A 778 -19.00 47.08 -25.78
C ASP A 778 -20.33 47.34 -25.04
N ASP A 779 -20.67 46.48 -24.08
CA ASP A 779 -21.85 46.61 -23.20
C ASP A 779 -21.65 47.61 -22.04
N GLY A 780 -20.55 48.39 -22.05
CA GLY A 780 -20.31 49.48 -21.10
C GLY A 780 -19.33 49.16 -19.96
N SER A 781 -18.74 47.96 -19.92
CA SER A 781 -17.65 47.64 -18.98
C SER A 781 -16.31 48.15 -19.51
N THR A 782 -16.16 49.47 -19.63
CA THR A 782 -14.96 50.09 -20.20
C THR A 782 -13.68 49.63 -19.48
N GLY A 783 -12.61 49.33 -20.22
CA GLY A 783 -11.36 48.81 -19.66
C GLY A 783 -11.28 47.28 -19.62
N TRP A 784 -12.34 46.57 -19.98
CA TRP A 784 -12.45 45.10 -19.90
C TRP A 784 -12.39 44.38 -21.25
N SER A 785 -11.98 45.06 -22.33
CA SER A 785 -11.72 44.39 -23.60
C SER A 785 -10.55 43.42 -23.48
N TYR A 786 -10.46 42.43 -24.38
CA TYR A 786 -9.44 41.39 -24.28
C TYR A 786 -8.02 41.97 -24.20
N ASP A 787 -7.69 42.91 -25.09
CA ASP A 787 -6.37 43.57 -25.14
C ASP A 787 -6.02 44.33 -23.85
N GLU A 788 -7.02 44.88 -23.15
CA GLU A 788 -6.82 45.61 -21.90
C GLU A 788 -6.60 44.68 -20.69
N ILE A 789 -7.13 43.46 -20.76
CA ILE A 789 -7.09 42.49 -19.66
C ILE A 789 -6.08 41.36 -19.87
N GLU A 790 -5.55 41.18 -21.08
CA GLU A 790 -4.61 40.10 -21.43
C GLU A 790 -3.42 40.04 -20.45
N LYS A 791 -2.83 41.21 -20.15
CA LYS A 791 -1.73 41.36 -19.19
C LYS A 791 -2.03 40.79 -17.79
N TYR A 792 -3.30 40.72 -17.38
CA TYR A 792 -3.70 40.18 -16.09
C TYR A 792 -3.81 38.65 -16.10
N PHE A 793 -4.11 38.07 -17.26
CA PHE A 793 -3.92 36.63 -17.44
C PHE A 793 -2.43 36.29 -17.43
N ASP A 794 -1.61 37.02 -18.19
CA ASP A 794 -0.17 36.78 -18.27
C ASP A 794 0.53 36.95 -16.92
N ARG A 795 0.08 37.91 -16.10
CA ARG A 795 0.59 38.09 -14.72
C ARG A 795 0.19 36.95 -13.79
N ALA A 796 -0.89 36.23 -14.09
CA ALA A 796 -1.36 35.14 -13.26
C ALA A 796 -0.70 33.81 -13.64
N GLU A 797 -0.65 33.48 -14.93
CA GLU A 797 -0.38 32.13 -15.43
C GLU A 797 1.11 31.81 -15.60
N ASP A 798 1.55 30.73 -14.96
CA ASP A 798 2.86 30.10 -15.15
C ASP A 798 2.64 28.74 -15.80
N PHE A 799 2.67 28.70 -17.13
CA PHE A 799 2.46 27.47 -17.89
C PHE A 799 3.77 26.68 -18.02
N GLN A 800 3.78 25.46 -17.48
CA GLN A 800 4.92 24.56 -17.53
C GLN A 800 4.59 23.36 -18.44
N ASP A 801 5.34 23.21 -19.53
CA ASP A 801 5.23 22.07 -20.43
C ASP A 801 6.36 21.07 -20.15
N TYR A 802 6.09 20.11 -19.26
CA TYR A 802 7.02 19.03 -18.95
C TYR A 802 7.01 17.90 -19.99
N GLY A 803 6.20 18.01 -21.06
CA GLY A 803 5.85 16.89 -21.93
C GLY A 803 4.98 15.85 -21.21
N MET A 804 4.11 15.15 -21.95
CA MET A 804 3.43 13.99 -21.36
C MET A 804 4.48 12.92 -21.05
N ILE A 805 4.63 12.55 -19.78
CA ILE A 805 5.46 11.39 -19.41
C ILE A 805 4.80 10.16 -20.05
N PRO A 806 5.45 9.48 -21.02
CA PRO A 806 4.88 8.27 -21.59
C PRO A 806 4.67 7.26 -20.47
N ASN A 807 3.52 6.60 -20.45
CA ASN A 807 3.39 5.38 -19.66
C ASN A 807 4.43 4.40 -20.21
N ASP A 808 5.49 4.11 -19.46
CA ASP A 808 6.40 3.01 -19.77
C ASP A 808 5.56 1.73 -19.80
N ILE A 809 5.23 1.25 -21.00
CA ILE A 809 4.52 -0.01 -21.21
C ILE A 809 5.54 -1.12 -20.96
N ASP A 810 5.38 -1.82 -19.83
CA ASP A 810 5.77 -3.22 -19.74
C ASP A 810 4.92 -3.99 -20.77
N ASP A 811 5.57 -4.32 -21.89
CA ASP A 811 5.04 -5.15 -22.97
C ASP A 811 4.81 -6.59 -22.45
N ASP A 812 3.66 -6.82 -21.81
CA ASP A 812 3.15 -8.15 -21.50
C ASP A 812 1.62 -8.13 -21.41
N GLY A 813 0.95 -8.10 -22.56
CA GLY A 813 -0.50 -8.13 -22.63
C GLY A 813 -1.06 -8.17 -24.05
N GLY A 814 -0.83 -9.28 -24.75
CA GLY A 814 -1.25 -9.46 -26.14
C GLY A 814 -2.75 -9.24 -26.41
N TYR A 815 -3.01 -8.49 -27.48
CA TYR A 815 -4.21 -8.62 -28.29
C TYR A 815 -3.78 -8.99 -29.72
N TYR A 816 -4.11 -10.22 -30.11
CA TYR A 816 -4.00 -10.70 -31.49
C TYR A 816 -4.92 -9.86 -32.38
N TYR A 817 -4.35 -9.16 -33.35
CA TYR A 817 -5.00 -8.95 -34.64
C TYR A 817 -4.14 -9.65 -35.71
N ASP A 818 -4.47 -10.91 -35.96
CA ASP A 818 -4.20 -11.52 -37.27
C ASP A 818 -5.06 -10.78 -38.30
N ASN A 819 -4.42 -10.20 -39.30
CA ASN A 819 -4.96 -10.05 -40.65
C ASN A 819 -3.76 -9.98 -41.62
N ASP A 820 -3.40 -11.16 -42.12
CA ASP A 820 -2.98 -11.52 -43.48
C ASP A 820 -2.37 -10.45 -44.42
N ASP A 821 -1.17 -10.82 -44.91
CA ASP A 821 -0.71 -10.86 -46.31
C ASP A 821 -0.72 -9.61 -47.21
N GLU A 822 0.50 -9.24 -47.66
CA GLU A 822 0.98 -9.01 -49.05
C GLU A 822 2.17 -8.02 -48.98
N GLU A 823 3.42 -8.50 -49.05
CA GLU A 823 4.28 -8.59 -50.25
C GLU A 823 4.80 -7.25 -50.82
N ASP A 824 6.12 -7.25 -51.02
CA ASP A 824 6.94 -6.48 -51.98
C ASP A 824 7.66 -5.18 -51.59
N ASP A 825 8.98 -5.37 -51.47
CA ASP A 825 10.09 -4.71 -52.18
C ASP A 825 10.53 -3.26 -51.85
N ASP A 826 11.80 -3.20 -51.41
CA ASP A 826 12.91 -2.35 -51.89
C ASP A 826 12.57 -0.96 -52.48
N ASP A 827 13.12 0.10 -51.89
CA ASP A 827 14.14 0.90 -52.58
C ASP A 827 14.75 1.98 -51.65
N ASP A 828 16.08 2.03 -51.68
CA ASP A 828 16.93 3.14 -51.26
C ASP A 828 16.58 4.41 -52.06
N ASP A 829 16.61 5.59 -51.43
CA ASP A 829 17.36 6.74 -51.99
C ASP A 829 17.43 7.92 -51.02
N ASP A 830 18.68 8.37 -50.82
CA ASP A 830 19.10 9.65 -50.25
C ASP A 830 18.52 10.84 -51.05
N ASP A 831 18.09 11.91 -50.34
CA ASP A 831 18.60 13.27 -50.60
C ASP A 831 18.07 14.33 -49.59
N ASN A 832 18.94 14.67 -48.64
CA ASN A 832 19.47 16.00 -48.33
C ASN A 832 18.57 17.28 -48.22
N ASN A 833 18.91 18.03 -47.15
CA ASN A 833 18.93 19.49 -46.97
C ASN A 833 17.61 20.15 -46.49
N ASP A 834 17.56 21.04 -45.50
CA ASP A 834 18.58 21.71 -44.67
C ASP A 834 17.83 22.69 -43.71
N ILE A 835 18.47 23.10 -42.60
CA ILE A 835 18.26 24.36 -41.82
C ILE A 835 17.01 24.40 -40.90
N ASP A 836 17.02 24.75 -39.60
CA ASP A 836 17.97 25.42 -38.70
C ASP A 836 17.67 24.94 -37.26
N ASN A 837 18.69 24.54 -36.51
CA ASN A 837 18.65 24.29 -35.06
C ASN A 837 19.77 25.11 -34.42
N ASN A 838 19.40 26.17 -33.70
CA ASN A 838 20.19 27.00 -32.78
C ASN A 838 19.13 27.69 -31.91
N ASP A 839 19.20 27.88 -30.60
CA ASP A 839 20.17 27.67 -29.53
C ASP A 839 19.34 27.77 -28.24
N ILE A 840 19.40 26.81 -27.31
CA ILE A 840 19.27 27.12 -25.88
C ILE A 840 20.27 26.23 -25.12
N ASP A 841 21.37 26.86 -24.73
CA ASP A 841 22.37 26.33 -23.82
C ASP A 841 21.74 25.95 -22.48
N ASN A 842 21.82 24.65 -22.17
CA ASN A 842 21.82 24.16 -20.80
C ASN A 842 23.20 24.44 -20.19
N ASN A 843 23.29 25.28 -19.15
CA ASN A 843 24.18 25.06 -18.00
C ASN A 843 24.00 26.15 -16.92
N ASP A 844 24.25 25.71 -15.69
CA ASP A 844 24.50 26.47 -14.45
C ASP A 844 23.30 26.72 -13.52
N ILE A 845 22.92 25.66 -12.78
CA ILE A 845 22.36 25.78 -11.43
C ILE A 845 23.56 25.77 -10.46
N ASP A 846 23.99 26.96 -10.04
CA ASP A 846 24.85 27.13 -8.88
C ASP A 846 23.96 27.57 -7.70
N ASP A 847 23.71 26.61 -6.80
CA ASP A 847 23.13 26.87 -5.48
C ASP A 847 24.12 27.71 -4.66
N ASN A 848 23.86 29.02 -4.54
CA ASN A 848 24.12 29.86 -3.37
C ASN A 848 23.99 31.33 -3.79
N ASP A 849 22.89 31.99 -3.45
CA ASP A 849 22.98 33.39 -3.03
C ASP A 849 21.85 33.75 -2.05
N ASN A 850 22.27 34.00 -0.82
CA ASN A 850 21.54 34.81 0.14
C ASN A 850 21.74 36.27 -0.29
N ASP A 851 20.76 36.90 -0.93
CA ASP A 851 20.75 38.35 -1.04
C ASP A 851 19.36 38.93 -0.76
N ASN A 852 19.29 39.62 0.38
CA ASN A 852 18.22 40.52 0.76
C ASN A 852 18.34 41.80 -0.09
N ASN A 853 17.67 41.85 -1.24
CA ASN A 853 17.26 43.08 -1.93
C ASN A 853 16.36 42.74 -3.13
N SER A 854 15.07 42.50 -2.91
CA SER A 854 14.06 42.43 -3.99
C SER A 854 12.82 43.22 -3.59
N THR A 855 12.62 44.40 -4.16
CA THR A 855 11.39 45.19 -3.92
C THR A 855 10.68 45.65 -5.19
N GLU A 856 11.15 45.27 -6.38
CA GLU A 856 10.42 45.54 -7.64
C GLU A 856 10.33 44.35 -8.62
N GLU A 857 11.25 43.36 -8.59
CA GLU A 857 11.17 42.20 -9.50
C GLU A 857 10.22 41.08 -9.02
N ASP A 858 10.00 40.92 -7.71
CA ASP A 858 9.14 39.85 -7.16
C ASP A 858 7.62 40.07 -7.37
N SER A 859 7.17 41.30 -7.65
CA SER A 859 5.74 41.63 -7.74
C SER A 859 5.09 41.24 -9.09
N ASN A 860 5.89 40.93 -10.11
CA ASN A 860 5.43 40.53 -11.45
C ASN A 860 5.60 39.03 -11.76
N ILE A 861 5.95 38.21 -10.78
CA ILE A 861 6.08 36.75 -10.97
C ILE A 861 4.68 36.15 -11.16
N ALA A 862 4.52 35.33 -12.21
CA ALA A 862 3.34 34.50 -12.40
C ALA A 862 3.31 33.38 -11.36
N LEU A 863 2.19 33.24 -10.64
CA LEU A 863 2.09 32.37 -9.47
C LEU A 863 1.17 31.17 -9.68
N LEU A 864 0.18 31.29 -10.58
CA LEU A 864 -0.77 30.22 -10.86
C LEU A 864 -0.13 29.22 -11.82
N LYS A 865 0.36 28.11 -11.27
CA LYS A 865 0.91 27.03 -12.09
C LYS A 865 -0.19 26.34 -12.89
N VAL A 866 0.09 26.16 -14.19
CA VAL A 866 -0.77 25.50 -15.16
C VAL A 866 0.06 24.47 -15.91
N GLU A 867 -0.36 23.21 -15.90
CA GLU A 867 0.41 22.07 -16.42
C GLU A 867 -0.56 21.07 -17.07
N TYR A 868 -0.05 20.12 -17.85
CA TYR A 868 -0.80 18.90 -18.14
C TYR A 868 -0.69 17.92 -16.97
N PHE A 869 -1.70 17.06 -16.77
CA PHE A 869 -1.57 16.02 -15.74
C PHE A 869 -0.39 15.10 -16.05
N HIS A 870 0.32 14.68 -15.01
CA HIS A 870 1.42 13.70 -15.13
C HIS A 870 0.95 12.28 -15.48
N HIS A 871 -0.37 12.04 -15.48
CA HIS A 871 -0.95 10.76 -15.85
C HIS A 871 -2.10 10.92 -16.83
N ASN A 872 -1.99 10.22 -17.96
CA ASN A 872 -2.97 10.22 -19.03
C ASN A 872 -3.46 8.78 -19.29
N PRO A 873 -4.76 8.47 -19.12
CA PRO A 873 -5.34 7.22 -19.58
C PRO A 873 -5.19 7.09 -21.10
N MET A 874 -4.83 5.90 -21.59
CA MET A 874 -4.67 5.62 -23.02
C MET A 874 -5.90 6.04 -23.86
N PHE A 875 -7.09 5.89 -23.29
CA PHE A 875 -8.34 6.24 -23.99
C PHE A 875 -8.50 7.75 -24.25
N SER A 876 -7.77 8.62 -23.55
CA SER A 876 -7.79 10.06 -23.83
C SER A 876 -7.30 10.38 -25.24
N ASP A 877 -6.20 9.78 -25.67
CA ASP A 877 -5.61 10.02 -26.99
C ASP A 877 -6.45 9.40 -28.12
N VAL A 878 -7.21 8.35 -27.79
CA VAL A 878 -8.20 7.75 -28.69
C VAL A 878 -9.34 8.75 -28.97
N ILE A 879 -9.77 9.54 -27.98
CA ILE A 879 -10.79 10.59 -28.19
C ILE A 879 -10.27 11.65 -29.17
N LEU A 880 -9.02 12.07 -29.05
CA LEU A 880 -8.43 13.04 -29.96
C LEU A 880 -8.25 12.47 -31.38
N THR A 881 -7.86 11.20 -31.49
CA THR A 881 -7.76 10.50 -32.78
C THR A 881 -9.13 10.43 -33.48
N ALA A 882 -10.18 10.05 -32.74
CA ALA A 882 -11.55 10.04 -33.25
C ALA A 882 -12.01 11.44 -33.70
N ALA A 883 -11.65 12.49 -32.95
CA ALA A 883 -11.96 13.85 -33.35
C ALA A 883 -11.27 14.25 -34.67
N GLN A 884 -10.01 13.85 -34.87
CA GLN A 884 -9.27 14.06 -36.12
C GLN A 884 -9.90 13.32 -37.30
N GLU A 885 -10.36 12.09 -37.11
CA GLU A 885 -11.10 11.32 -38.15
C GLU A 885 -12.40 12.01 -38.59
N LEU A 886 -13.07 12.70 -37.66
CA LEU A 886 -14.24 13.54 -37.94
C LEU A 886 -13.89 14.91 -38.54
N GLY A 887 -12.60 15.22 -38.72
CA GLY A 887 -12.11 16.46 -39.30
C GLY A 887 -12.00 17.64 -38.33
N TYR A 888 -12.05 17.40 -37.02
CA TYR A 888 -11.79 18.44 -36.03
C TYR A 888 -10.28 18.68 -35.89
N THR A 889 -9.92 19.96 -35.71
CA THR A 889 -8.54 20.40 -35.47
C THR A 889 -8.23 20.46 -33.98
N GLU A 890 -6.95 20.54 -33.63
CA GLU A 890 -6.51 20.86 -32.27
C GLU A 890 -6.49 22.39 -32.07
N PRO A 891 -7.30 22.92 -31.14
CA PRO A 891 -7.38 24.35 -30.88
C PRO A 891 -6.30 24.83 -29.89
N THR A 892 -6.16 26.14 -29.78
CA THR A 892 -5.42 26.78 -28.69
C THR A 892 -6.32 26.98 -27.46
N TRP A 893 -5.77 26.79 -26.27
CA TRP A 893 -6.50 27.00 -25.01
C TRP A 893 -6.68 28.48 -24.62
N LYS A 894 -6.02 29.40 -25.35
CA LYS A 894 -6.12 30.86 -25.23
C LYS A 894 -6.08 31.53 -26.60
N GLY A 895 -6.67 32.72 -26.70
CA GLY A 895 -6.74 33.48 -27.95
C GLY A 895 -7.96 33.09 -28.80
N PRO A 896 -7.99 33.48 -30.09
CA PRO A 896 -9.19 33.34 -30.92
C PRO A 896 -9.37 31.94 -31.56
N ASN A 897 -8.33 31.12 -31.66
CA ASN A 897 -8.43 29.81 -32.30
C ASN A 897 -8.84 28.73 -31.29
N GLN A 898 -10.11 28.71 -30.88
CA GLN A 898 -10.59 27.81 -29.81
C GLN A 898 -11.45 26.63 -30.29
N THR A 899 -11.85 26.58 -31.56
CA THR A 899 -12.74 25.51 -32.06
C THR A 899 -11.98 24.21 -32.32
N GLY A 900 -12.31 23.14 -31.59
CA GLY A 900 -11.70 21.81 -31.77
C GLY A 900 -11.63 20.98 -30.48
N PHE A 901 -10.89 19.87 -30.51
CA PHE A 901 -10.63 18.98 -29.36
C PHE A 901 -9.19 19.12 -28.89
N LEU A 902 -8.96 19.20 -27.58
CA LEU A 902 -7.62 19.32 -26.98
C LEU A 902 -7.49 18.55 -25.67
N HIS A 903 -6.24 18.25 -25.33
CA HIS A 903 -5.83 18.10 -23.93
C HIS A 903 -5.91 19.47 -23.25
N ALA A 904 -6.73 19.59 -22.23
CA ALA A 904 -6.89 20.86 -21.53
C ALA A 904 -5.73 21.06 -20.53
N PRO A 905 -5.16 22.27 -20.43
CA PRO A 905 -4.27 22.61 -19.34
C PRO A 905 -5.02 22.56 -18.00
N MET A 906 -4.30 22.26 -16.92
CA MET A 906 -4.84 22.04 -15.58
C MET A 906 -4.13 22.94 -14.57
N ILE A 907 -4.88 23.49 -13.61
CA ILE A 907 -4.32 24.17 -12.44
C ILE A 907 -3.78 23.09 -11.49
N THR A 908 -2.54 22.67 -11.74
CA THR A 908 -1.79 21.69 -10.96
C THR A 908 -0.37 22.17 -10.67
N ASP A 909 0.27 21.54 -9.70
CA ASP A 909 1.67 21.78 -9.35
C ASP A 909 2.31 20.44 -8.99
N ASN A 910 3.14 19.91 -9.89
CA ASN A 910 3.88 18.68 -9.69
C ASN A 910 2.95 17.51 -9.25
N GLY A 911 1.96 17.22 -10.09
CA GLY A 911 0.97 16.14 -9.88
C GLY A 911 -0.06 16.38 -8.75
N GLN A 912 0.02 17.50 -8.03
CA GLN A 912 -0.97 17.89 -7.02
C GLN A 912 -1.95 18.92 -7.57
N ARG A 913 -3.15 18.97 -7.00
CA ARG A 913 -4.13 20.04 -7.25
C ARG A 913 -3.51 21.39 -6.88
N GLY A 914 -3.54 22.32 -7.83
CA GLY A 914 -3.29 23.73 -7.58
C GLY A 914 -4.56 24.46 -7.12
N THR A 915 -4.40 25.39 -6.20
CA THR A 915 -5.46 26.32 -5.78
C THR A 915 -4.86 27.71 -5.59
N THR A 916 -5.67 28.76 -5.76
CA THR A 916 -5.19 30.13 -5.48
C THR A 916 -4.79 30.30 -4.02
N SER A 917 -5.33 29.50 -3.10
CA SER A 917 -4.81 29.45 -1.73
C SER A 917 -3.36 28.96 -1.69
N ARG A 918 -3.03 27.83 -2.34
CA ARG A 918 -1.67 27.28 -2.37
C ARG A 918 -0.67 28.26 -2.98
N PHE A 919 -1.05 28.92 -4.06
CA PHE A 919 -0.16 29.78 -4.83
C PHE A 919 -0.05 31.21 -4.30
N TYR A 920 -1.16 31.80 -3.82
CA TYR A 920 -1.19 33.21 -3.41
C TYR A 920 -1.23 33.39 -1.89
N LEU A 921 -2.04 32.61 -1.16
CA LEU A 921 -2.26 32.82 0.28
C LEU A 921 -1.22 32.13 1.16
N ARG A 922 -0.91 30.85 0.91
CA ARG A 922 0.02 30.08 1.76
C ARG A 922 1.41 30.71 1.84
N PRO A 923 2.00 31.25 0.75
CA PRO A 923 3.32 31.90 0.83
C PRO A 923 3.38 33.13 1.76
N ILE A 924 2.24 33.78 2.02
CA ILE A 924 2.14 34.97 2.89
C ILE A 924 1.29 34.72 4.14
N ALA A 925 1.01 33.47 4.48
CA ALA A 925 0.14 33.13 5.61
C ALA A 925 0.62 33.70 6.96
N HIS A 926 1.91 34.04 7.06
CA HIS A 926 2.56 34.61 8.24
C HIS A 926 3.00 36.07 8.05
N ALA A 927 2.50 36.77 7.04
CA ALA A 927 2.78 38.20 6.86
C ALA A 927 2.25 38.99 8.07
N GLU A 928 3.07 39.90 8.61
CA GLU A 928 2.75 40.63 9.85
C GLU A 928 1.50 41.52 9.73
N ASN A 929 1.20 41.96 8.51
CA ASN A 929 0.07 42.84 8.19
C ASN A 929 -1.19 42.08 7.71
N LEU A 930 -1.17 40.74 7.68
CA LEU A 930 -2.32 39.90 7.30
C LEU A 930 -2.88 39.13 8.48
N LYS A 931 -4.21 39.14 8.62
CA LYS A 931 -4.96 38.18 9.44
C LYS A 931 -5.94 37.38 8.59
N VAL A 932 -6.05 36.08 8.89
CA VAL A 932 -7.00 35.17 8.25
C VAL A 932 -7.94 34.60 9.30
N LEU A 933 -9.25 34.79 9.08
CA LEU A 933 -10.32 34.29 9.93
C LEU A 933 -11.14 33.26 9.17
N ILE A 934 -10.92 31.98 9.48
CA ILE A 934 -11.69 30.86 8.93
C ILE A 934 -12.82 30.44 9.87
N ASN A 935 -13.79 29.68 9.35
CA ASN A 935 -15.03 29.32 10.05
C ASN A 935 -15.78 30.55 10.57
N ALA A 936 -15.76 31.65 9.79
CA ALA A 936 -16.42 32.91 10.11
C ALA A 936 -17.33 33.35 8.98
N TYR A 937 -18.62 33.38 9.25
CA TYR A 937 -19.65 33.67 8.25
C TYR A 937 -20.03 35.15 8.28
N VAL A 938 -19.68 35.90 7.23
CA VAL A 938 -20.07 37.31 7.09
C VAL A 938 -21.56 37.40 6.74
N THR A 939 -22.32 38.12 7.56
CA THR A 939 -23.78 38.21 7.45
C THR A 939 -24.25 39.47 6.72
N ARG A 940 -23.54 40.60 6.87
CA ARG A 940 -23.87 41.88 6.23
C ARG A 940 -22.70 42.86 6.29
N ILE A 941 -22.77 43.88 5.46
CA ILE A 941 -21.95 45.10 5.47
C ILE A 941 -22.59 46.11 6.42
N ILE A 942 -21.76 46.81 7.19
CA ILE A 942 -22.20 47.86 8.11
C ILE A 942 -22.07 49.22 7.44
N LYS A 943 -23.18 49.92 7.36
CA LYS A 943 -23.27 51.28 6.83
C LYS A 943 -22.60 52.28 7.77
N ASN A 944 -21.81 53.18 7.21
CA ASN A 944 -21.39 54.40 7.89
C ASN A 944 -22.58 55.38 7.94
N GLU A 945 -22.89 55.91 9.11
CA GLU A 945 -24.01 56.87 9.26
C GLU A 945 -23.61 58.31 8.87
N GLN A 946 -22.31 58.58 8.66
CA GLN A 946 -21.79 59.92 8.37
C GLN A 946 -21.64 60.21 6.87
N ASP A 947 -21.24 59.20 6.10
CA ASP A 947 -21.16 59.22 4.64
C ASP A 947 -21.92 58.00 4.09
N ASN A 948 -22.28 57.97 2.80
CA ASN A 948 -22.98 56.80 2.23
C ASN A 948 -22.03 55.61 1.98
N GLY A 949 -21.02 55.42 2.85
CA GLY A 949 -19.96 54.44 2.73
C GLY A 949 -20.06 53.31 3.75
N VAL A 950 -18.99 52.52 3.82
CA VAL A 950 -18.88 51.33 4.68
C VAL A 950 -18.10 51.66 5.95
N ASP A 951 -18.60 51.22 7.12
CA ASP A 951 -17.87 51.27 8.41
C ASP A 951 -17.22 49.92 8.74
N GLY A 952 -17.69 48.81 8.15
CA GLY A 952 -17.14 47.47 8.39
C GLY A 952 -18.06 46.32 7.99
N ILE A 953 -17.89 45.16 8.62
CA ILE A 953 -18.69 43.95 8.41
C ILE A 953 -19.26 43.39 9.72
N GLU A 954 -20.42 42.75 9.65
CA GLU A 954 -20.94 41.85 10.68
C GLU A 954 -20.61 40.40 10.29
N LEU A 955 -20.14 39.60 11.24
CA LEU A 955 -19.91 38.17 11.04
C LEU A 955 -20.33 37.33 12.25
N ILE A 956 -20.53 36.04 12.01
CA ILE A 956 -20.69 35.00 13.03
C ILE A 956 -19.38 34.21 13.10
N ASP A 957 -18.71 34.22 14.24
CA ASP A 957 -17.45 33.51 14.44
C ASP A 957 -17.65 31.98 14.62
N LYS A 958 -16.54 31.23 14.69
CA LYS A 958 -16.55 29.76 14.88
C LYS A 958 -17.26 29.28 16.16
N LYS A 959 -17.51 30.18 17.12
CA LYS A 959 -18.21 29.89 18.39
C LYS A 959 -19.69 30.29 18.32
N GLY A 960 -20.15 30.82 17.19
CA GLY A 960 -21.51 31.30 16.98
C GLY A 960 -21.75 32.72 17.52
N ASN A 961 -20.71 33.48 17.87
CA ASN A 961 -20.87 34.85 18.36
C ASN A 961 -20.93 35.82 17.19
N LYS A 962 -21.86 36.77 17.25
CA LYS A 962 -21.89 37.91 16.33
C LYS A 962 -20.82 38.92 16.70
N LYS A 963 -20.05 39.37 15.72
CA LYS A 963 -19.02 40.41 15.84
C LYS A 963 -19.17 41.45 14.74
N ILE A 964 -18.79 42.68 15.05
CA ILE A 964 -18.62 43.75 14.06
C ILE A 964 -17.14 44.07 13.98
N ILE A 965 -16.58 44.07 12.77
CA ILE A 965 -15.18 44.40 12.51
C ILE A 965 -15.14 45.61 11.59
N LYS A 966 -14.39 46.64 11.97
CA LYS A 966 -14.31 47.90 11.23
C LYS A 966 -13.30 47.86 10.09
N ALA A 967 -13.66 48.53 9.00
CA ALA A 967 -12.79 48.79 7.85
C ALA A 967 -12.47 50.29 7.78
N ASN A 968 -11.19 50.67 7.73
CA ASN A 968 -10.78 52.07 7.62
C ASN A 968 -10.76 52.57 6.18
N LYS A 969 -10.51 51.68 5.22
CA LYS A 969 -10.43 52.01 3.80
C LYS A 969 -11.56 51.36 3.02
N GLU A 970 -11.52 50.05 2.85
CA GLU A 970 -12.39 49.38 1.88
C GLU A 970 -12.73 47.94 2.27
N VAL A 971 -13.97 47.53 1.97
CA VAL A 971 -14.42 46.14 2.04
C VAL A 971 -14.55 45.59 0.62
N ILE A 972 -13.93 44.43 0.38
CA ILE A 972 -13.93 43.75 -0.91
C ILE A 972 -14.64 42.41 -0.75
N ILE A 973 -15.79 42.26 -1.40
CA ILE A 973 -16.56 41.01 -1.37
C ILE A 973 -16.10 40.10 -2.51
N SER A 974 -15.66 38.89 -2.17
CA SER A 974 -15.26 37.82 -3.08
C SER A 974 -15.88 36.46 -2.65
N ALA A 975 -17.14 36.50 -2.21
CA ALA A 975 -17.89 35.35 -1.67
C ALA A 975 -18.61 34.53 -2.76
N GLY A 976 -18.30 34.79 -4.04
CA GLY A 976 -18.80 34.07 -5.20
C GLY A 976 -20.22 34.47 -5.62
N ALA A 977 -20.68 33.91 -6.74
CA ALA A 977 -21.96 34.26 -7.38
C ALA A 977 -23.22 34.02 -6.54
N VAL A 978 -23.12 33.35 -5.38
CA VAL A 978 -24.23 33.15 -4.44
C VAL A 978 -24.02 33.95 -3.16
N GLY A 979 -22.82 33.86 -2.55
CA GLY A 979 -22.53 34.53 -1.28
C GLY A 979 -22.48 36.05 -1.40
N SER A 980 -21.86 36.58 -2.45
CA SER A 980 -21.73 38.03 -2.67
C SER A 980 -23.07 38.76 -2.78
N PRO A 981 -24.02 38.35 -3.66
CA PRO A 981 -25.33 38.99 -3.69
C PRO A 981 -26.12 38.77 -2.40
N GLN A 982 -25.98 37.63 -1.72
CA GLN A 982 -26.67 37.38 -0.45
C GLN A 982 -26.21 38.33 0.66
N ILE A 983 -24.90 38.61 0.76
CA ILE A 983 -24.36 39.58 1.70
C ILE A 983 -24.88 40.99 1.39
N LEU A 984 -24.85 41.41 0.11
CA LEU A 984 -25.38 42.71 -0.31
C LEU A 984 -26.88 42.86 0.02
N LEU A 985 -27.70 41.87 -0.36
CA LEU A 985 -29.13 41.87 -0.07
C LEU A 985 -29.41 41.95 1.45
N SER A 986 -28.66 41.19 2.25
CA SER A 986 -28.78 41.18 3.72
C SER A 986 -28.34 42.51 4.36
N SER A 987 -27.55 43.30 3.63
CA SER A 987 -27.09 44.64 4.01
C SER A 987 -28.06 45.75 3.61
N GLY A 988 -29.17 45.41 2.93
CA GLY A 988 -30.10 46.40 2.39
C GLY A 988 -29.69 46.96 1.03
N ILE A 989 -28.79 46.30 0.31
CA ILE A 989 -28.33 46.69 -1.03
C ILE A 989 -28.92 45.70 -2.04
N GLY A 990 -29.89 46.14 -2.83
CA GLY A 990 -30.60 45.26 -3.76
C GLY A 990 -31.99 45.76 -4.13
N PRO A 991 -32.81 44.95 -4.83
CA PRO A 991 -34.08 45.43 -5.35
C PRO A 991 -35.02 45.84 -4.23
N LYS A 992 -35.44 47.11 -4.23
CA LYS A 992 -36.24 47.71 -3.16
C LYS A 992 -37.45 46.85 -2.74
N GLU A 993 -38.22 46.37 -3.71
CA GLU A 993 -39.42 45.57 -3.44
C GLU A 993 -39.09 44.23 -2.75
N ASP A 994 -38.04 43.53 -3.21
CA ASP A 994 -37.62 42.27 -2.63
C ASP A 994 -37.14 42.47 -1.16
N LEU A 995 -36.46 43.58 -0.86
CA LEU A 995 -35.96 43.92 0.48
C LEU A 995 -37.09 44.35 1.44
N GLU A 996 -38.00 45.22 0.99
CA GLU A 996 -39.12 45.71 1.79
C GLU A 996 -40.07 44.55 2.18
N ASN A 997 -40.28 43.58 1.27
CA ASN A 997 -41.08 42.38 1.53
C ASN A 997 -40.53 41.51 2.68
N LEU A 998 -39.22 41.60 2.97
CA LEU A 998 -38.55 40.89 4.07
C LEU A 998 -38.29 41.76 5.30
N ASN A 999 -38.82 42.98 5.33
CA ASN A 999 -38.57 43.99 6.37
C ASN A 999 -37.09 44.36 6.53
N ILE A 1000 -36.34 44.41 5.42
CA ILE A 1000 -34.97 44.90 5.38
C ILE A 1000 -35.01 46.38 4.97
N SER A 1001 -34.31 47.24 5.71
CA SER A 1001 -34.21 48.66 5.35
C SER A 1001 -33.35 48.82 4.10
N VAL A 1002 -33.87 49.50 3.08
CA VAL A 1002 -33.16 49.73 1.82
C VAL A 1002 -32.10 50.79 2.03
N TRP A 1003 -30.84 50.39 1.92
CA TRP A 1003 -29.69 51.28 1.83
C TRP A 1003 -29.56 51.81 0.40
N GLN A 1004 -29.55 50.91 -0.58
CA GLN A 1004 -29.35 51.25 -1.99
C GLN A 1004 -30.16 50.31 -2.88
N ASP A 1005 -30.98 50.89 -3.77
CA ASP A 1005 -31.79 50.14 -4.74
C ASP A 1005 -30.95 49.79 -5.97
N LEU A 1006 -30.57 48.52 -6.10
CA LEU A 1006 -29.74 47.98 -7.17
C LEU A 1006 -30.27 46.63 -7.64
N PRO A 1007 -30.00 46.20 -8.88
CA PRO A 1007 -30.46 44.93 -9.42
C PRO A 1007 -29.66 43.71 -8.89
N VAL A 1008 -29.28 43.70 -7.61
CA VAL A 1008 -28.55 42.59 -6.99
C VAL A 1008 -29.36 41.30 -7.09
N GLY A 1009 -28.67 40.22 -7.46
CA GLY A 1009 -29.26 38.91 -7.69
C GLY A 1009 -29.90 38.73 -9.07
N LYS A 1010 -30.01 39.76 -9.91
CA LYS A 1010 -30.45 39.62 -11.31
C LYS A 1010 -29.31 39.13 -12.20
N ASN A 1011 -29.60 38.84 -13.47
CA ASN A 1011 -28.63 38.39 -14.47
C ASN A 1011 -27.90 37.09 -14.08
N LEU A 1012 -28.48 36.25 -13.23
CA LEU A 1012 -27.88 34.96 -12.87
C LEU A 1012 -27.81 34.06 -14.11
N HIS A 1013 -26.64 33.52 -14.40
CA HIS A 1013 -26.47 32.55 -15.48
C HIS A 1013 -25.40 31.53 -15.12
N ASN A 1014 -25.42 30.40 -15.82
CA ASN A 1014 -24.53 29.27 -15.56
C ASN A 1014 -24.42 28.41 -16.82
N HIS A 1015 -23.29 27.74 -17.00
CA HIS A 1015 -23.19 26.68 -18.00
C HIS A 1015 -24.08 25.51 -17.59
N VAL A 1016 -24.68 24.85 -18.58
CA VAL A 1016 -25.58 23.73 -18.35
C VAL A 1016 -25.25 22.61 -19.31
N SER A 1017 -25.15 21.39 -18.80
CA SER A 1017 -24.79 20.18 -19.52
C SER A 1017 -25.86 19.10 -19.43
N VAL A 1018 -25.65 18.03 -20.21
CA VAL A 1018 -26.37 16.76 -20.06
C VAL A 1018 -25.37 15.62 -20.22
N GLY A 1019 -25.49 14.58 -19.39
CA GLY A 1019 -24.64 13.40 -19.51
C GLY A 1019 -25.15 12.43 -20.57
N ILE A 1020 -24.28 12.07 -21.51
CA ILE A 1020 -24.53 11.03 -22.52
C ILE A 1020 -23.72 9.80 -22.15
N SER A 1021 -24.40 8.80 -21.60
CA SER A 1021 -23.81 7.56 -21.12
C SER A 1021 -23.35 6.67 -22.28
N MET A 1022 -22.10 6.25 -22.20
CA MET A 1022 -21.45 5.36 -23.15
C MET A 1022 -20.68 4.29 -22.40
N SER A 1023 -20.24 3.27 -23.13
CA SER A 1023 -19.32 2.27 -22.61
C SER A 1023 -18.30 1.84 -23.65
N ILE A 1024 -17.16 1.31 -23.21
CA ILE A 1024 -16.10 0.75 -24.05
C ILE A 1024 -15.76 -0.67 -23.60
N ASN A 1025 -15.24 -1.48 -24.49
CA ASN A 1025 -14.74 -2.83 -24.20
C ASN A 1025 -13.39 -2.76 -23.47
N ASP A 1026 -13.45 -2.41 -22.19
CA ASP A 1026 -12.32 -2.40 -21.27
C ASP A 1026 -12.72 -3.05 -19.94
N THR A 1027 -11.87 -3.94 -19.44
CA THR A 1027 -12.12 -4.62 -18.16
C THR A 1027 -11.81 -3.67 -17.02
N TYR A 1028 -12.87 -3.05 -16.48
CA TYR A 1028 -12.75 -1.97 -15.50
C TYR A 1028 -12.30 -2.43 -14.11
N TYR A 1029 -11.07 -2.08 -13.72
CA TYR A 1029 -10.55 -2.25 -12.35
C TYR A 1029 -10.31 -0.90 -11.67
N GLN A 1030 -10.16 -0.95 -10.34
CA GLN A 1030 -9.83 0.19 -9.51
C GLN A 1030 -8.35 0.57 -9.67
N ASP A 1031 -8.12 1.84 -9.96
CA ASP A 1031 -6.79 2.39 -10.24
C ASP A 1031 -6.08 2.87 -8.96
N ILE A 1032 -6.82 3.09 -7.85
CA ILE A 1032 -6.23 3.34 -6.52
C ILE A 1032 -5.80 2.01 -5.88
N THR A 1033 -4.50 1.74 -5.96
CA THR A 1033 -3.85 0.55 -5.42
C THR A 1033 -2.69 0.98 -4.52
N LEU A 1034 -2.06 0.03 -3.82
CA LEU A 1034 -0.81 0.34 -3.11
C LEU A 1034 0.31 0.80 -4.04
N GLU A 1035 0.30 0.35 -5.29
CA GLU A 1035 1.30 0.69 -6.28
C GLU A 1035 1.14 2.12 -6.76
N SER A 1036 -0.08 2.54 -7.12
CA SER A 1036 -0.33 3.94 -7.51
C SER A 1036 -0.16 4.92 -6.34
N ILE A 1037 -0.32 4.48 -5.09
CA ILE A 1037 0.10 5.27 -3.92
C ILE A 1037 1.61 5.48 -3.90
N ASN A 1038 2.39 4.42 -4.12
CA ASN A 1038 3.86 4.52 -4.11
C ASN A 1038 4.35 5.36 -5.28
N GLU A 1039 3.78 5.15 -6.46
CA GLU A 1039 4.04 5.94 -7.66
C GLU A 1039 3.79 7.44 -7.40
N PHE A 1040 2.64 7.78 -6.79
CA PHE A 1040 2.36 9.18 -6.45
C PHE A 1040 3.33 9.75 -5.39
N ILE A 1041 3.71 8.95 -4.40
CA ILE A 1041 4.66 9.39 -3.35
C ILE A 1041 6.06 9.61 -3.93
N ASP A 1042 6.52 8.72 -4.79
CA ASP A 1042 7.89 8.71 -5.31
C ASP A 1042 8.04 9.73 -6.46
N ASN A 1043 7.05 9.81 -7.36
CA ASN A 1043 7.16 10.54 -8.63
C ASN A 1043 6.07 11.59 -8.86
N ARG A 1044 5.06 11.69 -7.98
CA ARG A 1044 3.87 12.53 -8.20
C ARG A 1044 3.15 12.21 -9.53
N SER A 1045 3.19 10.96 -9.97
CA SER A 1045 2.51 10.47 -11.17
C SER A 1045 1.42 9.45 -10.83
N GLY A 1046 0.84 8.83 -11.87
CA GLY A 1046 -0.16 7.79 -11.76
C GLY A 1046 -1.58 8.28 -11.53
N PRO A 1047 -2.56 7.37 -11.38
CA PRO A 1047 -4.00 7.68 -11.33
C PRO A 1047 -4.46 8.65 -10.23
N LEU A 1048 -3.65 8.87 -9.18
CA LEU A 1048 -3.94 9.87 -8.13
C LEU A 1048 -3.59 11.30 -8.57
N SER A 1049 -2.71 11.46 -9.56
CA SER A 1049 -2.26 12.74 -10.13
C SER A 1049 -3.12 13.26 -11.28
N SER A 1050 -4.22 12.56 -11.62
CA SER A 1050 -5.12 12.92 -12.72
C SER A 1050 -6.59 12.73 -12.33
N THR A 1051 -7.49 13.42 -13.03
CA THR A 1051 -8.95 13.25 -12.93
C THR A 1051 -9.52 12.25 -13.94
N GLY A 1052 -8.67 11.45 -14.60
CA GLY A 1052 -9.06 10.50 -15.64
C GLY A 1052 -9.18 11.18 -17.00
N ILE A 1053 -10.21 10.87 -17.78
CA ILE A 1053 -10.39 11.44 -19.13
C ILE A 1053 -11.08 12.82 -19.14
N THR A 1054 -11.41 13.36 -17.97
CA THR A 1054 -11.92 14.75 -17.82
C THR A 1054 -10.92 15.80 -18.28
N GLN A 1055 -9.68 15.38 -18.54
CA GLN A 1055 -8.65 16.22 -19.16
C GLN A 1055 -8.80 16.45 -20.66
N ILE A 1056 -9.65 15.66 -21.32
CA ILE A 1056 -10.04 15.92 -22.71
C ILE A 1056 -11.26 16.81 -22.73
N THR A 1057 -11.19 17.87 -23.53
CA THR A 1057 -12.33 18.74 -23.80
C THR A 1057 -12.39 19.12 -25.27
N ALA A 1058 -13.56 19.58 -25.70
CA ALA A 1058 -13.74 20.21 -26.99
C ALA A 1058 -14.55 21.48 -26.85
N PHE A 1059 -14.23 22.48 -27.66
CA PHE A 1059 -15.03 23.69 -27.82
C PHE A 1059 -15.50 23.74 -29.27
N LEU A 1060 -16.81 23.74 -29.50
CA LEU A 1060 -17.40 23.56 -30.82
C LEU A 1060 -18.51 24.59 -31.06
N GLU A 1061 -18.78 24.86 -32.33
CA GLU A 1061 -19.82 25.80 -32.74
C GLU A 1061 -21.16 25.08 -32.97
N SER A 1062 -22.23 25.61 -32.40
CA SER A 1062 -23.61 25.24 -32.72
C SER A 1062 -24.11 25.99 -33.95
N ASN A 1063 -25.31 25.67 -34.42
CA ASN A 1063 -25.99 26.46 -35.46
C ASN A 1063 -26.42 27.87 -34.99
N TYR A 1064 -26.29 28.16 -33.70
CA TYR A 1064 -26.69 29.41 -33.04
C TYR A 1064 -25.51 30.24 -32.54
N SER A 1065 -24.28 29.75 -32.77
CA SER A 1065 -23.05 30.39 -32.33
C SER A 1065 -22.84 31.73 -33.03
N ILE A 1066 -22.00 32.57 -32.41
CA ILE A 1066 -21.36 33.66 -33.13
C ILE A 1066 -20.28 32.99 -34.01
N PRO A 1067 -20.21 33.27 -35.32
CA PRO A 1067 -19.24 32.61 -36.20
C PRO A 1067 -17.80 32.73 -35.67
N GLY A 1068 -17.13 31.58 -35.50
CA GLY A 1068 -15.78 31.50 -34.95
C GLY A 1068 -15.69 31.55 -33.41
N VAL A 1069 -16.81 31.70 -32.70
CA VAL A 1069 -16.85 31.67 -31.23
C VAL A 1069 -17.60 30.42 -30.78
N PRO A 1070 -16.91 29.40 -30.24
CA PRO A 1070 -17.55 28.17 -29.82
C PRO A 1070 -18.48 28.42 -28.61
N ASP A 1071 -19.70 27.89 -28.71
CA ASP A 1071 -20.77 28.00 -27.70
C ASP A 1071 -21.18 26.64 -27.10
N ILE A 1072 -20.55 25.56 -27.56
CA ILE A 1072 -20.62 24.20 -27.01
C ILE A 1072 -19.27 23.84 -26.40
N GLN A 1073 -19.26 23.38 -25.16
CA GLN A 1073 -18.15 22.60 -24.60
C GLN A 1073 -18.55 21.13 -24.50
N ILE A 1074 -17.65 20.21 -24.83
CA ILE A 1074 -17.77 18.79 -24.51
C ILE A 1074 -16.64 18.44 -23.57
N PHE A 1075 -16.94 17.78 -22.47
CA PHE A 1075 -15.94 17.16 -21.61
C PHE A 1075 -16.37 15.74 -21.24
N PHE A 1076 -15.43 14.92 -20.78
CA PHE A 1076 -15.65 13.49 -20.62
C PHE A 1076 -15.43 13.03 -19.18
N ASP A 1077 -16.39 12.33 -18.58
CA ASP A 1077 -16.18 11.62 -17.31
C ASP A 1077 -15.77 10.17 -17.59
N GLY A 1078 -14.85 9.66 -16.80
CA GLY A 1078 -14.38 8.28 -16.87
C GLY A 1078 -12.95 8.16 -16.37
N PHE A 1079 -12.55 6.94 -16.04
CA PHE A 1079 -11.20 6.66 -15.52
C PHE A 1079 -10.84 7.45 -14.24
N SER A 1080 -11.84 8.06 -13.59
CA SER A 1080 -11.63 8.74 -12.33
C SER A 1080 -11.44 7.72 -11.20
N SER A 1081 -10.51 8.05 -10.31
CA SER A 1081 -10.21 7.30 -9.10
C SER A 1081 -11.42 7.27 -8.14
N VAL A 1082 -11.65 6.13 -7.50
CA VAL A 1082 -12.83 5.88 -6.65
C VAL A 1082 -12.39 5.23 -5.35
N CYS A 1083 -13.21 5.14 -4.31
CA CYS A 1083 -12.74 4.57 -3.04
C CYS A 1083 -12.58 3.03 -3.11
N PRO A 1084 -11.35 2.46 -3.09
CA PRO A 1084 -11.15 1.02 -2.94
C PRO A 1084 -11.55 0.51 -1.54
N ASN A 1085 -11.95 -0.76 -1.45
CA ASN A 1085 -12.06 -1.44 -0.16
C ASN A 1085 -10.71 -1.99 0.31
N TYR A 1086 -9.90 -2.51 -0.61
CA TYR A 1086 -8.67 -3.23 -0.26
C TYR A 1086 -7.42 -2.72 -0.99
N GLY A 1087 -7.57 -1.93 -2.05
CA GLY A 1087 -6.44 -1.36 -2.81
C GLY A 1087 -5.64 -2.43 -3.54
N LEU A 1088 -6.33 -3.45 -4.07
CA LEU A 1088 -5.74 -4.58 -4.78
C LEU A 1088 -5.71 -4.32 -6.29
N ASP A 1089 -4.67 -4.83 -6.95
CA ASP A 1089 -4.31 -4.60 -8.36
C ASP A 1089 -5.38 -5.03 -9.40
N ARG A 1090 -6.53 -5.58 -8.98
CA ARG A 1090 -7.70 -5.96 -9.80
C ARG A 1090 -9.01 -5.97 -8.98
N GLU A 1091 -9.19 -4.98 -8.13
CA GLU A 1091 -10.42 -4.79 -7.38
C GLU A 1091 -11.49 -4.15 -8.28
N CYS A 1092 -12.69 -4.74 -8.40
CA CYS A 1092 -13.77 -4.05 -9.09
C CYS A 1092 -14.30 -2.90 -8.22
N HIS A 1093 -14.88 -1.89 -8.85
CA HIS A 1093 -15.47 -0.71 -8.19
C HIS A 1093 -16.48 -1.03 -7.05
N ASN A 1094 -17.14 -2.19 -7.10
CA ASN A 1094 -18.08 -2.65 -6.07
C ASN A 1094 -17.45 -3.52 -4.96
N GLY A 1095 -16.12 -3.63 -4.91
CA GLY A 1095 -15.39 -4.45 -3.95
C GLY A 1095 -15.34 -5.95 -4.25
N ARG A 1096 -15.95 -6.42 -5.35
CA ARG A 1096 -15.90 -7.84 -5.78
C ARG A 1096 -14.69 -8.07 -6.68
N SER A 1097 -14.17 -9.30 -6.73
CA SER A 1097 -12.96 -9.63 -7.51
C SER A 1097 -13.22 -10.49 -8.77
N LYS A 1098 -14.48 -10.78 -9.16
CA LYS A 1098 -14.75 -11.76 -10.23
C LYS A 1098 -15.91 -11.47 -11.21
N SER A 1099 -16.45 -10.27 -11.22
CA SER A 1099 -17.36 -9.83 -12.29
C SER A 1099 -17.33 -8.30 -12.36
N CYS A 1100 -16.16 -7.75 -12.66
CA CYS A 1100 -16.16 -6.37 -13.13
C CYS A 1100 -17.00 -6.37 -14.41
N PRO A 1101 -17.79 -5.32 -14.67
CA PRO A 1101 -18.43 -5.19 -15.96
C PRO A 1101 -17.39 -5.42 -17.06
N ASP A 1102 -17.72 -6.22 -18.08
CA ASP A 1102 -16.83 -6.44 -19.23
C ASP A 1102 -16.59 -5.14 -20.01
N ARG A 1103 -17.34 -4.08 -19.69
CA ARG A 1103 -17.30 -2.78 -20.33
C ARG A 1103 -17.18 -1.66 -19.31
N ARG A 1104 -16.26 -0.73 -19.52
CA ARG A 1104 -16.09 0.48 -18.70
C ARG A 1104 -17.11 1.53 -19.12
N SER A 1105 -17.75 2.17 -18.15
CA SER A 1105 -18.64 3.31 -18.38
C SER A 1105 -17.85 4.61 -18.55
N ILE A 1106 -18.25 5.40 -19.52
CA ILE A 1106 -17.74 6.73 -19.83
C ILE A 1106 -18.92 7.64 -20.16
N THR A 1107 -18.82 8.93 -19.84
CA THR A 1107 -19.90 9.89 -20.09
C THR A 1107 -19.34 11.08 -20.84
N ALA A 1108 -19.91 11.41 -22.00
CA ALA A 1108 -19.64 12.71 -22.62
C ALA A 1108 -20.67 13.73 -22.13
N ARG A 1109 -20.23 14.97 -21.92
CA ARG A 1109 -21.06 16.06 -21.41
C ARG A 1109 -21.04 17.26 -22.35
N PRO A 1110 -21.88 17.24 -23.40
CA PRO A 1110 -22.25 18.46 -24.12
C PRO A 1110 -22.78 19.50 -23.15
N THR A 1111 -22.29 20.72 -23.28
CA THR A 1111 -22.53 21.83 -22.36
C THR A 1111 -22.73 23.12 -23.14
N THR A 1112 -23.80 23.84 -22.87
CA THR A 1112 -24.02 25.20 -23.38
C THR A 1112 -23.19 26.18 -22.56
N VAL A 1113 -22.21 26.84 -23.19
CA VAL A 1113 -21.25 27.73 -22.52
C VAL A 1113 -21.47 29.22 -22.80
N ILE A 1114 -22.43 29.57 -23.65
CA ILE A 1114 -22.92 30.95 -23.82
C ILE A 1114 -24.44 30.95 -23.63
N PRO A 1115 -24.93 30.72 -22.40
CA PRO A 1115 -26.38 30.61 -22.15
C PRO A 1115 -27.07 31.94 -22.41
N ARG A 1116 -28.28 31.89 -22.99
CA ARG A 1116 -29.17 33.05 -23.19
C ARG A 1116 -30.14 33.23 -22.03
N THR A 1117 -30.53 32.14 -21.37
CA THR A 1117 -31.32 32.20 -20.15
C THR A 1117 -30.64 33.09 -19.10
N ARG A 1118 -31.46 33.88 -18.39
CA ARG A 1118 -31.06 34.69 -17.23
C ARG A 1118 -32.06 34.46 -16.10
N GLY A 1119 -31.53 34.00 -14.97
CA GLY A 1119 -32.26 33.75 -13.75
C GLY A 1119 -32.16 34.87 -12.72
N THR A 1120 -32.62 34.58 -11.50
CA THR A 1120 -32.59 35.50 -10.35
C THR A 1120 -32.24 34.78 -9.04
N LEU A 1121 -31.52 35.46 -8.15
CA LEU A 1121 -31.29 35.11 -6.77
C LEU A 1121 -31.99 36.11 -5.84
N LYS A 1122 -32.70 35.61 -4.81
CA LYS A 1122 -33.36 36.43 -3.78
C LYS A 1122 -33.05 35.89 -2.39
N LEU A 1123 -33.21 36.73 -1.37
CA LEU A 1123 -33.24 36.24 0.01
C LEU A 1123 -34.52 35.44 0.26
N ARG A 1124 -34.38 34.34 0.99
CA ARG A 1124 -35.52 33.56 1.49
C ARG A 1124 -36.20 34.24 2.67
N SER A 1125 -35.40 34.83 3.55
CA SER A 1125 -35.84 35.50 4.76
C SER A 1125 -34.82 36.58 5.17
N ASN A 1126 -35.11 37.33 6.24
CA ASN A 1126 -34.15 38.25 6.87
C ASN A 1126 -33.15 37.55 7.81
N ASN A 1127 -33.16 36.21 7.85
CA ASN A 1127 -32.08 35.46 8.50
C ASN A 1127 -30.94 35.23 7.49
N PRO A 1128 -29.76 35.85 7.67
CA PRO A 1128 -28.67 35.73 6.71
C PRO A 1128 -28.08 34.31 6.61
N GLU A 1129 -28.37 33.42 7.57
CA GLU A 1129 -27.96 32.01 7.53
C GLU A 1129 -28.89 31.12 6.70
N ASP A 1130 -30.10 31.59 6.37
CA ASP A 1130 -31.01 30.82 5.50
C ASP A 1130 -30.47 30.82 4.06
N PRO A 1131 -30.40 29.66 3.39
CA PRO A 1131 -30.00 29.61 1.98
C PRO A 1131 -30.94 30.45 1.10
N PRO A 1132 -30.38 31.21 0.13
CA PRO A 1132 -31.18 32.07 -0.73
C PRO A 1132 -32.14 31.26 -1.60
N LEU A 1133 -33.14 31.95 -2.16
CA LEU A 1133 -33.97 31.45 -3.26
C LEU A 1133 -33.18 31.65 -4.55
N ILE A 1134 -32.95 30.58 -5.30
CA ILE A 1134 -32.13 30.60 -6.51
C ILE A 1134 -32.97 30.08 -7.66
N TYR A 1135 -33.30 30.94 -8.64
CA TYR A 1135 -34.05 30.58 -9.83
C TYR A 1135 -33.12 30.69 -11.04
N PRO A 1136 -32.48 29.60 -11.51
CA PRO A 1136 -31.59 29.65 -12.66
C PRO A 1136 -32.34 29.77 -13.98
N ASP A 1137 -33.59 29.30 -14.01
CA ASP A 1137 -34.49 29.35 -15.15
C ASP A 1137 -33.97 28.63 -16.41
N TYR A 1138 -33.19 27.57 -16.22
CA TYR A 1138 -32.61 26.76 -17.31
C TYR A 1138 -33.64 26.41 -18.39
N PHE A 1139 -33.26 26.60 -19.65
CA PHE A 1139 -34.08 26.29 -20.83
C PHE A 1139 -35.39 27.08 -20.95
N THR A 1140 -35.52 28.21 -20.26
CA THR A 1140 -36.59 29.18 -20.53
C THR A 1140 -36.41 29.85 -21.89
N ASP A 1141 -35.16 30.10 -22.31
CA ASP A 1141 -34.84 30.31 -23.72
C ASP A 1141 -34.63 28.94 -24.39
N PRO A 1142 -35.44 28.57 -25.40
CA PRO A 1142 -35.33 27.27 -26.04
C PRO A 1142 -34.01 27.08 -26.79
N VAL A 1143 -33.31 28.15 -27.17
CA VAL A 1143 -32.04 28.04 -27.91
C VAL A 1143 -30.96 27.35 -27.07
N ASP A 1144 -30.94 27.57 -25.76
CA ASP A 1144 -29.97 26.91 -24.87
C ASP A 1144 -30.08 25.38 -24.92
N LEU A 1145 -31.29 24.87 -25.15
CA LEU A 1145 -31.56 23.44 -25.33
C LEU A 1145 -31.20 22.95 -26.73
N GLU A 1146 -31.34 23.78 -27.76
CA GLU A 1146 -30.93 23.45 -29.13
C GLU A 1146 -29.40 23.40 -29.28
N ILE A 1147 -28.68 24.28 -28.58
CA ILE A 1147 -27.21 24.24 -28.50
C ILE A 1147 -26.76 22.90 -27.88
N LEU A 1148 -27.39 22.47 -26.78
CA LEU A 1148 -27.14 21.16 -26.20
C LEU A 1148 -27.40 20.03 -27.20
N LEU A 1149 -28.52 20.08 -27.93
CA LEU A 1149 -28.84 19.07 -28.93
C LEU A 1149 -27.78 18.99 -30.04
N ASP A 1150 -27.30 20.13 -30.54
CA ASP A 1150 -26.20 20.18 -31.51
C ASP A 1150 -24.93 19.57 -30.93
N GLY A 1151 -24.63 19.78 -29.65
CA GLY A 1151 -23.51 19.14 -28.96
C GLY A 1151 -23.68 17.62 -28.79
N ILE A 1152 -24.89 17.15 -28.47
CA ILE A 1152 -25.20 15.71 -28.39
C ILE A 1152 -24.99 15.04 -29.74
N LYS A 1153 -25.44 15.67 -30.83
CA LYS A 1153 -25.25 15.14 -32.19
C LYS A 1153 -23.78 14.92 -32.52
N LYS A 1154 -22.92 15.90 -32.20
CA LYS A 1154 -21.46 15.79 -32.37
C LYS A 1154 -20.86 14.66 -31.51
N VAL A 1155 -21.31 14.50 -30.27
CA VAL A 1155 -20.89 13.36 -29.41
C VAL A 1155 -21.30 12.02 -30.02
N THR A 1156 -22.51 11.91 -30.56
CA THR A 1156 -23.04 10.67 -31.13
C THR A 1156 -22.42 10.29 -32.48
N GLU A 1157 -21.56 11.14 -33.06
CA GLU A 1157 -20.74 10.83 -34.24
C GLU A 1157 -19.44 10.11 -33.86
N LEU A 1158 -18.92 10.30 -32.64
CA LEU A 1158 -17.69 9.64 -32.17
C LEU A 1158 -17.71 8.11 -32.34
N PRO A 1159 -18.79 7.37 -31.99
CA PRO A 1159 -18.85 5.92 -32.19
C PRO A 1159 -18.68 5.45 -33.64
N GLU A 1160 -18.87 6.33 -34.63
CA GLU A 1160 -18.75 5.99 -36.05
C GLU A 1160 -17.31 6.02 -36.58
N THR A 1161 -16.37 6.53 -35.77
CA THR A 1161 -14.92 6.58 -36.08
C THR A 1161 -14.29 5.20 -35.94
N ASP A 1162 -13.25 4.93 -36.72
CA ASP A 1162 -12.50 3.67 -36.65
C ASP A 1162 -11.77 3.55 -35.30
N ALA A 1163 -11.22 4.66 -34.78
CA ALA A 1163 -10.66 4.75 -33.44
C ALA A 1163 -11.64 4.28 -32.33
N MET A 1164 -12.90 4.72 -32.36
CA MET A 1164 -13.89 4.33 -31.34
C MET A 1164 -14.45 2.93 -31.55
N LYS A 1165 -14.57 2.48 -32.81
CA LYS A 1165 -14.97 1.10 -33.14
C LYS A 1165 -13.96 0.07 -32.65
N ALA A 1166 -12.66 0.39 -32.66
CA ALA A 1166 -11.61 -0.47 -32.12
C ALA A 1166 -11.81 -0.77 -30.61
N TRP A 1167 -12.39 0.18 -29.87
CA TRP A 1167 -12.75 0.03 -28.46
C TRP A 1167 -14.17 -0.50 -28.24
N ASP A 1168 -14.88 -0.87 -29.31
CA ASP A 1168 -16.30 -1.25 -29.31
C ASP A 1168 -17.11 -0.25 -28.49
N LEU A 1169 -16.91 1.06 -28.72
CA LEU A 1169 -17.65 2.10 -27.99
C LEU A 1169 -19.15 2.00 -28.33
N ARG A 1170 -19.99 1.99 -27.31
CA ARG A 1170 -21.44 1.91 -27.45
C ARG A 1170 -22.13 3.03 -26.69
N LEU A 1171 -23.14 3.60 -27.33
CA LEU A 1171 -24.11 4.45 -26.66
C LEU A 1171 -25.03 3.57 -25.79
N GLU A 1172 -25.17 3.91 -24.52
CA GLU A 1172 -26.00 3.15 -23.59
C GLU A 1172 -27.43 3.68 -23.58
N GLU A 1173 -28.41 2.80 -23.81
CA GLU A 1173 -29.82 3.16 -23.75
C GLU A 1173 -30.26 3.33 -22.29
N GLU A 1174 -30.53 4.57 -21.89
CA GLU A 1174 -31.08 4.86 -20.58
C GLU A 1174 -32.62 4.85 -20.59
N ILE A 1175 -33.20 4.01 -19.74
CA ILE A 1175 -34.66 3.98 -19.52
C ILE A 1175 -35.03 5.18 -18.65
N ILE A 1176 -35.50 6.25 -19.28
CA ILE A 1176 -36.06 7.44 -18.62
C ILE A 1176 -37.59 7.39 -18.72
N PRO A 1177 -38.32 7.16 -17.61
CA PRO A 1177 -39.77 7.02 -17.64
C PRO A 1177 -40.51 8.18 -18.33
N GLU A 1178 -40.07 9.41 -18.07
CA GLU A 1178 -40.62 10.66 -18.62
C GLU A 1178 -40.41 10.77 -20.13
N CYS A 1179 -39.36 10.14 -20.67
CA CYS A 1179 -38.99 10.19 -22.08
C CYS A 1179 -39.37 8.93 -22.86
N SER A 1180 -39.98 7.94 -22.21
CA SER A 1180 -40.35 6.63 -22.78
C SER A 1180 -41.31 6.68 -23.98
N SER A 1181 -41.97 7.83 -24.21
CA SER A 1181 -42.84 8.04 -25.36
C SER A 1181 -42.09 8.41 -26.66
N TYR A 1182 -40.80 8.71 -26.57
CA TYR A 1182 -39.94 9.03 -27.71
C TYR A 1182 -39.04 7.85 -28.07
N GLU A 1183 -38.72 7.71 -29.36
CA GLU A 1183 -37.73 6.74 -29.82
C GLU A 1183 -36.35 7.11 -29.26
N PHE A 1184 -35.63 6.11 -28.74
CA PHE A 1184 -34.27 6.30 -28.21
C PHE A 1184 -33.37 6.95 -29.28
N ALA A 1185 -32.48 7.83 -28.82
CA ALA A 1185 -31.57 8.61 -29.67
C ALA A 1185 -32.23 9.56 -30.69
N SER A 1186 -33.55 9.76 -30.64
CA SER A 1186 -34.21 10.81 -31.42
C SER A 1186 -33.99 12.21 -30.84
N ASP A 1187 -34.10 13.23 -31.69
CA ASP A 1187 -34.10 14.64 -31.30
C ASP A 1187 -35.12 14.99 -30.20
N PHE A 1188 -36.25 14.26 -30.13
CA PHE A 1188 -37.24 14.45 -29.06
C PHE A 1188 -36.81 13.79 -27.75
N TYR A 1189 -36.19 12.60 -27.83
CA TYR A 1189 -35.63 11.91 -26.68
C TYR A 1189 -34.52 12.75 -26.04
N TRP A 1190 -33.58 13.29 -26.83
CA TRP A 1190 -32.48 14.10 -26.31
C TRP A 1190 -32.92 15.40 -25.63
N ARG A 1191 -33.90 16.09 -26.20
CA ARG A 1191 -34.51 17.26 -25.55
C ARG A 1191 -35.21 16.89 -24.25
N CYS A 1192 -35.89 15.75 -24.22
CA CYS A 1192 -36.52 15.26 -23.00
C CYS A 1192 -35.47 14.91 -21.94
N LEU A 1193 -34.45 14.13 -22.29
CA LEU A 1193 -33.34 13.75 -21.41
C LEU A 1193 -32.66 14.99 -20.81
N SER A 1194 -32.35 15.99 -21.63
CA SER A 1194 -31.68 17.23 -21.19
C SER A 1194 -32.50 18.01 -20.17
N ARG A 1195 -33.85 17.99 -20.28
CA ARG A 1195 -34.74 18.61 -19.28
C ARG A 1195 -34.90 17.75 -18.02
N VAL A 1196 -34.91 16.42 -18.16
CA VAL A 1196 -35.09 15.51 -17.02
C VAL A 1196 -33.83 15.43 -16.18
N LYS A 1197 -32.69 15.14 -16.82
CA LYS A 1197 -31.36 14.97 -16.23
C LYS A 1197 -30.44 16.16 -16.49
N THR A 1198 -30.98 17.36 -16.35
CA THR A 1198 -30.19 18.59 -16.50
C THR A 1198 -28.98 18.56 -15.56
N GLY A 1199 -27.79 18.80 -16.09
CA GLY A 1199 -26.54 18.90 -15.33
C GLY A 1199 -26.07 20.34 -15.24
N PRO A 1200 -26.44 21.13 -14.21
CA PRO A 1200 -25.84 22.43 -14.01
C PRO A 1200 -24.35 22.32 -13.74
N GLU A 1201 -23.55 23.10 -14.45
CA GLU A 1201 -22.12 23.17 -14.17
C GLU A 1201 -21.82 24.06 -12.98
N ASN A 1202 -20.59 23.97 -12.52
CA ASN A 1202 -20.10 24.65 -11.34
C ASN A 1202 -19.65 26.10 -11.62
N HIS A 1203 -20.33 26.79 -12.54
CA HIS A 1203 -19.87 28.03 -13.21
C HIS A 1203 -20.85 29.22 -13.07
N GLN A 1204 -21.56 29.31 -11.94
CA GLN A 1204 -22.56 30.36 -11.73
C GLN A 1204 -21.92 31.75 -11.73
N ALA A 1205 -22.59 32.72 -12.36
CA ALA A 1205 -22.07 34.07 -12.55
C ALA A 1205 -23.19 35.12 -12.67
N GLY A 1206 -22.79 36.40 -12.64
CA GLY A 1206 -23.61 37.54 -13.07
C GLY A 1206 -24.57 38.17 -12.07
N THR A 1207 -24.66 37.66 -10.84
CA THR A 1207 -25.58 38.14 -9.79
C THR A 1207 -25.28 39.53 -9.23
N CYS A 1208 -24.10 40.07 -9.50
CA CYS A 1208 -23.67 41.43 -9.19
C CYS A 1208 -23.09 42.11 -10.45
N LYS A 1209 -23.78 41.95 -11.59
CA LYS A 1209 -23.34 42.38 -12.94
C LYS A 1209 -22.57 43.71 -12.95
N MET A 1210 -21.41 43.70 -13.60
CA MET A 1210 -20.65 44.88 -13.96
C MET A 1210 -21.20 45.57 -15.20
N GLY A 1211 -21.12 46.89 -15.24
CA GLY A 1211 -21.38 47.69 -16.43
C GLY A 1211 -21.28 49.18 -16.12
N ALA A 1212 -21.76 50.03 -17.02
CA ALA A 1212 -21.72 51.48 -16.83
C ALA A 1212 -22.52 51.90 -15.59
N ALA A 1213 -22.07 52.92 -14.86
CA ALA A 1213 -22.71 53.34 -13.62
C ALA A 1213 -24.16 53.87 -13.80
N ASP A 1214 -24.54 54.26 -15.02
CA ASP A 1214 -25.88 54.67 -15.41
C ASP A 1214 -26.72 53.56 -16.06
N ASP A 1215 -26.15 52.36 -16.25
CA ASP A 1215 -26.90 51.17 -16.68
C ASP A 1215 -27.77 50.64 -15.52
N PRO A 1216 -29.11 50.63 -15.67
CA PRO A 1216 -30.01 50.17 -14.61
C PRO A 1216 -29.90 48.67 -14.30
N SER A 1217 -29.21 47.89 -15.13
CA SER A 1217 -28.93 46.47 -14.90
C SER A 1217 -27.62 46.19 -14.17
N SER A 1218 -26.80 47.23 -13.94
CA SER A 1218 -25.49 47.12 -13.29
C SER A 1218 -25.58 47.26 -11.77
N VAL A 1219 -24.76 46.49 -11.07
CA VAL A 1219 -24.57 46.52 -9.61
C VAL A 1219 -23.24 47.14 -9.25
N VAL A 1220 -22.20 46.82 -10.02
CA VAL A 1220 -20.87 47.42 -9.89
C VAL A 1220 -20.48 48.18 -11.15
N ASP A 1221 -19.70 49.24 -10.98
CA ASP A 1221 -19.12 49.99 -12.11
C ASP A 1221 -17.91 49.26 -12.71
N PRO A 1222 -17.29 49.76 -13.80
CA PRO A 1222 -16.13 49.10 -14.41
C PRO A 1222 -14.86 49.10 -13.53
N GLU A 1223 -14.86 49.86 -12.43
CA GLU A 1223 -13.84 49.78 -11.38
C GLU A 1223 -14.22 48.77 -10.29
N LEU A 1224 -15.33 48.03 -10.43
CA LEU A 1224 -15.85 47.04 -9.49
C LEU A 1224 -16.44 47.61 -8.19
N ARG A 1225 -16.67 48.93 -8.14
CA ARG A 1225 -17.28 49.60 -6.97
C ARG A 1225 -18.78 49.38 -7.01
N VAL A 1226 -19.37 49.08 -5.85
CA VAL A 1226 -20.83 49.01 -5.73
C VAL A 1226 -21.41 50.41 -5.95
N ILE A 1227 -22.30 50.52 -6.95
CA ILE A 1227 -22.75 51.82 -7.43
C ILE A 1227 -23.47 52.59 -6.31
N GLY A 1228 -22.99 53.80 -6.04
CA GLY A 1228 -23.55 54.69 -5.03
C GLY A 1228 -23.04 54.48 -3.60
N ILE A 1229 -22.14 53.52 -3.35
CA ILE A 1229 -21.59 53.22 -2.02
C ILE A 1229 -20.07 53.32 -2.05
N SER A 1230 -19.50 54.19 -1.19
CA SER A 1230 -18.04 54.35 -1.09
C SER A 1230 -17.40 53.29 -0.20
N GLY A 1231 -16.19 52.83 -0.57
CA GLY A 1231 -15.43 51.84 0.19
C GLY A 1231 -15.98 50.41 0.10
N LEU A 1232 -16.71 50.08 -0.97
CA LEU A 1232 -17.25 48.73 -1.20
C LEU A 1232 -17.02 48.26 -2.65
N ARG A 1233 -16.39 47.10 -2.81
CA ARG A 1233 -16.25 46.41 -4.11
C ARG A 1233 -16.76 44.98 -4.07
N VAL A 1234 -17.09 44.45 -5.25
CA VAL A 1234 -17.31 43.02 -5.48
C VAL A 1234 -16.34 42.56 -6.55
N ALA A 1235 -15.57 41.50 -6.29
CA ALA A 1235 -14.51 41.04 -7.18
C ALA A 1235 -14.48 39.50 -7.25
N ASP A 1236 -15.51 38.92 -7.89
CA ASP A 1236 -15.63 37.49 -8.16
C ASP A 1236 -16.56 37.22 -9.37
N ALA A 1237 -16.90 35.96 -9.66
CA ALA A 1237 -17.76 35.60 -10.80
C ALA A 1237 -19.15 36.28 -10.81
N SER A 1238 -19.64 36.79 -9.67
CA SER A 1238 -20.91 37.53 -9.62
C SER A 1238 -20.90 38.77 -10.53
N ILE A 1239 -19.74 39.36 -10.81
CA ILE A 1239 -19.66 40.59 -11.59
C ILE A 1239 -19.72 40.36 -13.11
N PHE A 1240 -19.63 39.12 -13.60
CA PHE A 1240 -19.55 38.89 -15.04
C PHE A 1240 -20.85 39.30 -15.74
N PRO A 1241 -20.80 40.20 -16.75
CA PRO A 1241 -21.97 40.50 -17.56
C PRO A 1241 -22.51 39.24 -18.25
N THR A 1242 -21.60 38.47 -18.82
CA THR A 1242 -21.82 37.14 -19.41
C THR A 1242 -20.64 36.25 -19.02
N VAL A 1243 -20.89 35.01 -18.63
CA VAL A 1243 -19.84 34.05 -18.29
C VAL A 1243 -18.94 33.79 -19.50
N PRO A 1244 -17.60 33.70 -19.32
CA PRO A 1244 -16.70 33.30 -20.40
C PRO A 1244 -17.09 31.93 -20.98
N ASN A 1245 -16.94 31.73 -22.28
CA ASN A 1245 -17.25 30.47 -22.98
C ASN A 1245 -16.25 29.33 -22.68
N GLY A 1246 -15.69 29.29 -21.48
CA GLY A 1246 -14.77 28.27 -20.96
C GLY A 1246 -14.91 28.15 -19.45
N ASN A 1247 -14.09 27.31 -18.81
CA ASN A 1247 -14.13 27.18 -17.35
C ASN A 1247 -13.75 28.52 -16.69
N PRO A 1248 -14.56 29.06 -15.76
CA PRO A 1248 -14.46 30.45 -15.34
C PRO A 1248 -13.25 30.74 -14.44
N ALA A 1249 -12.46 29.73 -14.07
CA ALA A 1249 -11.33 29.88 -13.15
C ALA A 1249 -10.31 30.92 -13.65
N ALA A 1250 -9.92 30.85 -14.92
CA ALA A 1250 -9.01 31.81 -15.53
C ALA A 1250 -9.59 33.23 -15.48
N GLY A 1251 -10.86 33.40 -15.86
CA GLY A 1251 -11.56 34.68 -15.83
C GLY A 1251 -11.65 35.27 -14.41
N ILE A 1252 -11.93 34.45 -13.39
CA ILE A 1252 -12.02 34.90 -12.00
C ILE A 1252 -10.66 35.36 -11.47
N VAL A 1253 -9.59 34.63 -11.78
CA VAL A 1253 -8.22 35.03 -11.37
C VAL A 1253 -7.81 36.31 -12.06
N MET A 1254 -8.09 36.47 -13.36
CA MET A 1254 -7.86 37.71 -14.09
C MET A 1254 -8.60 38.90 -13.46
N VAL A 1255 -9.87 38.72 -13.10
CA VAL A 1255 -10.67 39.74 -12.41
C VAL A 1255 -10.05 40.11 -11.07
N ALA A 1256 -9.55 39.13 -10.31
CA ALA A 1256 -8.93 39.35 -9.02
C ALA A 1256 -7.60 40.12 -9.14
N GLU A 1257 -6.77 39.78 -10.13
CA GLU A 1257 -5.54 40.52 -10.44
C GLU A 1257 -5.85 41.98 -10.81
N LYS A 1258 -6.83 42.20 -11.69
CA LYS A 1258 -7.25 43.55 -12.07
C LYS A 1258 -7.90 44.31 -10.90
N ALA A 1259 -8.69 43.64 -10.06
CA ALA A 1259 -9.29 44.24 -8.88
C ALA A 1259 -8.23 44.77 -7.91
N ALA A 1260 -7.16 44.00 -7.69
CA ALA A 1260 -6.03 44.45 -6.87
C ALA A 1260 -5.39 45.73 -7.43
N ASP A 1261 -5.14 45.78 -8.74
CA ASP A 1261 -4.61 47.00 -9.40
C ASP A 1261 -5.54 48.21 -9.22
N LEU A 1262 -6.84 48.01 -9.39
CA LEU A 1262 -7.83 49.08 -9.24
C LEU A 1262 -7.88 49.61 -7.79
N ILE A 1263 -7.76 48.72 -6.79
CA ILE A 1263 -7.69 49.09 -5.38
C ILE A 1263 -6.39 49.85 -5.11
N ILE A 1264 -5.25 49.33 -5.56
CA ILE A 1264 -3.94 49.97 -5.43
C ILE A 1264 -3.97 51.37 -6.03
N GLN A 1265 -4.45 51.52 -7.27
CA GLN A 1265 -4.57 52.81 -7.95
C GLN A 1265 -5.53 53.80 -7.26
N THR A 1266 -6.49 53.29 -6.49
CA THR A 1266 -7.42 54.12 -5.72
C THR A 1266 -6.71 54.69 -4.49
N TRP A 1267 -6.00 53.84 -3.75
CA TRP A 1267 -5.43 54.19 -2.44
C TRP A 1267 -3.97 54.66 -2.48
N ASP A 1268 -3.25 54.51 -3.59
CA ASP A 1268 -1.94 55.15 -3.81
C ASP A 1268 -2.06 56.66 -4.08
N LYS A 1269 -3.25 57.13 -4.43
CA LYS A 1269 -3.52 58.55 -4.71
C LYS A 1269 -3.84 59.37 -3.46
N GLU A 1270 -4.07 58.70 -2.33
CA GLU A 1270 -4.32 59.30 -1.01
C GLU A 1270 -3.08 59.23 -0.12
#